data_AF-A0A6S6TAR6-F1
#
_entry.id   AF-A0A6S6TAR6-F1
#
_cell.length_a   1.000
_cell.length_b   1.000
_cell.length_c   1.000
_cell.angle_alpha   90.00
_cell.angle_beta   90.00
_cell.angle_gamma   90.00
#
_symmetry.space_group_name_H-M   'P 1'
#
loop_
_entity.id
_entity.type
_entity.pdbx_description
1 polymer ?
#
loop_
_entity_poly.entity_id
_entity_poly.type
_entity_poly.pdbx_seq_one_letter_code
_entity_poly.pdbx_strand_id
1 'polypeptide(L)'
;MRIRVWLAFFGLFLLFFGGRAHAAIACHVDYTISSQWNTGFTGQVLIQNQGDALSGWQVTWDMPDQQRITNLWRGSFSQTGDAITVNSQSWNGSVNSNAAFNFGFNASYSGANNIPTNIKVNGVLCAGQSVPDDTPPEISCNVEYHIRNQWNTGFTTDVTVNNTGDDLSGWEVTWNMPNSQTISHLWNGSYTQSGSQIKVTNVGWNRDIANGKQIVFGFNASHTGINPAPIDLALNGVRCDGQADEIILPPNAPDTLILNLIDNMSAQLNWQDESDNETGFIIQRRIDAGQWQNLATVDSDVTTYADDTLQIGIQYDYQVQASNSTGDSAFSNIVSGKRQDRLDIRPPMLANNCASCHGTDGKASGVGIPVISGLDRDYFIRTMEAYKTGERAGSGAMTRVAKGYTSEHIELLADYFSALPFVAAEQEVDLTLARRGRDIHQNRCIFCHSSQGEDDSLTGTRLAGQALTYLYATLEDYSAGHSSNIPNGMAAQLSGTKMTFGADALEALAHYYAASPDVNDLGSDDDGSGDNGTDGNDDSGDSGGDGSGNDGSGDDSDDSGNGDDSGDSGGDGSGDGDNGGDDSDSGGDNTATAPTAPANPVTTVIENASVQISWVDNSDNETGFRLQRKLVADSDWSDLVEIPAGSDSYLDNSVQADNDYAYRLVAFNDAGDSEEATVLASLLSSRHYGALLYQQQGCASCHGSDGSGGFINVPLNQYTADQVSSLIHSTETTMPPANPAACNGNCAGSIAEYILATFAGSGEDNGNLACASEPPPAERGLRLLTRQEYQHTVNDLLGLSVNIIHELPEENRVEGFDNNSANNLITSLRLEGFLNQADNLAAQAVSQNWSGIVSCNTEDETCARQFITEFGQRAYRRPLQPAEVDALYSRFTATGFAEGVENTVMAMLVSPYFLYRSELGELQADSTYQLTQYEIATALAYLFTGSMPDATLLQAADNGALQTPAQRIAQASRLLNDPRSRNQIGNFVGQWLLGASPYALPDKDLNVYPGYTDEVREALSQELISFFNHVTFDSTQTFRELFTANYVIANKKLTAFYNLSDPVGNGYEIIPVNDGTRTGLLTLGAVLAQYANSAESHPFKRGAFFFERVLCHELPAPENAGIVQPPTPDPDLTTRERFTFHSESDTDCFSCHQYLDGPGFSFESYDGAGQFRQYENGNLVDTSGILRGLETFTPDEQVQFTDLLQISQLVSESNTAAQCLAKQYYRYSTGRLETSADQCALDSFITDYADNDYNLQTMLLGIVNSPAFTLRRAGQ
;
A
#
# COMPACT_ATOMS: atom_id res chain seq x y z
N MET A 1 -26.35 -12.17 -43.65
CA MET A 1 -27.17 -13.38 -43.93
C MET A 1 -28.59 -13.15 -43.38
N ARG A 2 -29.73 -13.75 -43.80
CA ARG A 2 -30.12 -15.10 -44.29
C ARG A 2 -30.12 -16.17 -43.16
N ILE A 3 -31.12 -17.07 -42.93
CA ILE A 3 -32.40 -17.36 -43.63
C ILE A 3 -33.36 -18.33 -42.80
N ARG A 4 -34.70 -18.09 -42.78
CA ARG A 4 -35.87 -19.07 -42.74
C ARG A 4 -36.16 -20.02 -41.51
N VAL A 5 -37.37 -20.65 -41.26
CA VAL A 5 -38.83 -20.54 -41.67
C VAL A 5 -39.81 -21.45 -40.84
N TRP A 6 -41.04 -20.95 -40.51
CA TRP A 6 -42.41 -21.56 -40.30
C TRP A 6 -42.63 -22.88 -39.47
N LEU A 7 -43.83 -23.36 -39.03
CA LEU A 7 -45.31 -23.13 -39.16
C LEU A 7 -46.01 -23.26 -37.75
N ALA A 8 -47.29 -22.97 -37.41
CA ALA A 8 -48.52 -22.38 -38.02
C ALA A 8 -49.80 -23.28 -38.22
N PHE A 9 -51.00 -22.75 -37.83
CA PHE A 9 -52.43 -23.18 -38.02
C PHE A 9 -53.05 -24.35 -37.20
N PHE A 10 -54.39 -24.60 -37.14
CA PHE A 10 -55.62 -23.80 -36.81
C PHE A 10 -56.92 -24.66 -36.89
N GLY A 11 -58.03 -24.30 -36.21
CA GLY A 11 -59.43 -24.76 -36.50
C GLY A 11 -60.21 -25.33 -35.29
N LEU A 12 -61.50 -25.06 -34.95
CA LEU A 12 -62.71 -24.41 -35.52
C LEU A 12 -63.74 -25.31 -36.26
N PHE A 13 -64.90 -25.64 -35.62
CA PHE A 13 -66.29 -25.38 -36.12
C PHE A 13 -67.45 -26.02 -35.29
N LEU A 14 -68.66 -25.42 -35.39
CA LEU A 14 -70.06 -25.91 -35.19
C LEU A 14 -70.42 -26.73 -33.92
N LEU A 15 -71.39 -26.40 -33.04
CA LEU A 15 -72.83 -26.04 -33.19
C LEU A 15 -73.70 -27.07 -33.95
N PHE A 16 -74.63 -27.76 -33.25
CA PHE A 16 -76.06 -27.84 -33.64
C PHE A 16 -76.97 -28.34 -32.49
N PHE A 17 -78.28 -28.15 -32.64
CA PHE A 17 -79.34 -28.36 -31.63
C PHE A 17 -79.97 -29.78 -31.65
N GLY A 18 -80.48 -30.21 -30.48
CA GLY A 18 -81.92 -30.55 -30.37
C GLY A 18 -82.34 -31.91 -29.76
N GLY A 19 -83.40 -31.90 -28.93
CA GLY A 19 -84.43 -32.95 -29.03
C GLY A 19 -84.81 -33.83 -27.81
N ARG A 20 -85.37 -33.24 -26.74
CA ARG A 20 -86.44 -33.79 -25.86
C ARG A 20 -86.44 -35.30 -25.44
N ALA A 21 -86.21 -35.53 -24.14
CA ALA A 21 -87.03 -36.27 -23.14
C ALA A 21 -87.99 -37.43 -23.59
N HIS A 22 -88.15 -38.55 -22.86
CA HIS A 22 -87.78 -38.90 -21.46
C HIS A 22 -87.36 -40.38 -21.36
N ALA A 23 -86.51 -40.68 -20.36
CA ALA A 23 -86.59 -41.91 -19.56
C ALA A 23 -85.97 -41.63 -18.18
N ALA A 24 -86.73 -41.84 -17.10
CA ALA A 24 -86.22 -41.76 -15.72
C ALA A 24 -85.82 -43.16 -15.21
N ILE A 25 -85.27 -43.22 -13.99
CA ILE A 25 -84.65 -44.40 -13.35
C ILE A 25 -83.23 -44.66 -13.85
N ALA A 26 -82.29 -43.89 -13.32
CA ALA A 26 -81.09 -44.53 -12.82
C ALA A 26 -81.45 -45.24 -11.51
N CYS A 27 -80.99 -46.47 -11.34
CA CYS A 27 -80.97 -47.14 -10.04
C CYS A 27 -79.52 -47.24 -9.56
N HIS A 28 -79.29 -47.24 -8.26
CA HIS A 28 -77.98 -47.50 -7.67
C HIS A 28 -78.01 -48.86 -6.97
N VAL A 29 -76.93 -49.65 -7.08
CA VAL A 29 -76.87 -51.02 -6.56
C VAL A 29 -75.63 -51.25 -5.72
N ASP A 30 -75.86 -51.52 -4.44
CA ASP A 30 -74.85 -52.04 -3.53
C ASP A 30 -74.95 -53.57 -3.53
N TYR A 31 -73.96 -54.24 -4.14
CA TYR A 31 -73.83 -55.71 -4.12
C TYR A 31 -72.68 -56.07 -3.19
N THR A 32 -72.96 -56.81 -2.12
CA THR A 32 -71.97 -57.13 -1.08
C THR A 32 -71.89 -58.64 -0.83
N ILE A 33 -70.69 -59.14 -0.55
CA ILE A 33 -70.46 -60.53 -0.13
C ILE A 33 -70.30 -60.51 1.39
N SER A 34 -71.40 -60.72 2.11
CA SER A 34 -71.43 -60.62 3.58
C SER A 34 -70.83 -61.81 4.34
N SER A 35 -70.35 -62.83 3.61
CA SER A 35 -69.52 -63.94 4.11
C SER A 35 -69.12 -64.85 2.94
N GLN A 36 -67.90 -65.40 2.93
CA GLN A 36 -67.43 -66.36 1.93
C GLN A 36 -66.64 -67.52 2.59
N TRP A 37 -66.71 -68.70 1.98
CA TRP A 37 -65.96 -69.90 2.33
C TRP A 37 -65.59 -70.69 1.06
N ASN A 38 -64.70 -71.69 1.19
CA ASN A 38 -64.00 -72.36 0.07
C ASN A 38 -64.85 -72.95 -1.08
N THR A 39 -66.18 -73.01 -0.95
CA THR A 39 -67.10 -73.53 -1.98
C THR A 39 -68.40 -72.72 -2.13
N GLY A 40 -68.54 -71.58 -1.43
CA GLY A 40 -69.78 -70.80 -1.43
C GLY A 40 -69.70 -69.48 -0.65
N PHE A 41 -70.75 -68.68 -0.77
CA PHE A 41 -70.82 -67.35 -0.17
C PHE A 41 -72.26 -66.91 0.09
N THR A 42 -72.40 -65.84 0.87
CA THR A 42 -73.67 -65.16 1.18
C THR A 42 -73.66 -63.76 0.55
N GLY A 43 -74.36 -63.60 -0.57
CA GLY A 43 -74.52 -62.33 -1.26
C GLY A 43 -75.73 -61.53 -0.75
N GLN A 44 -75.60 -60.21 -0.68
CA GLN A 44 -76.70 -59.29 -0.42
C GLN A 44 -76.74 -58.22 -1.52
N VAL A 45 -77.96 -57.79 -1.88
CA VAL A 45 -78.18 -56.75 -2.89
C VAL A 45 -79.17 -55.75 -2.32
N LEU A 46 -78.71 -54.51 -2.16
CA LEU A 46 -79.53 -53.34 -1.87
C LEU A 46 -79.63 -52.52 -3.16
N ILE A 47 -80.83 -52.10 -3.52
CA ILE A 47 -81.08 -51.27 -4.70
C ILE A 47 -81.86 -50.02 -4.31
N GLN A 48 -81.33 -48.87 -4.69
CA GLN A 48 -81.94 -47.57 -4.49
C GLN A 48 -82.62 -47.14 -5.80
N ASN A 49 -83.94 -46.92 -5.77
CA ASN A 49 -84.72 -46.51 -6.94
C ASN A 49 -84.65 -44.98 -7.10
N GLN A 50 -83.68 -44.45 -7.85
CA GLN A 50 -83.49 -43.00 -8.03
C GLN A 50 -84.34 -42.43 -9.20
N GLY A 51 -85.41 -43.12 -9.60
CA GLY A 51 -86.40 -42.66 -10.59
C GLY A 51 -87.83 -42.81 -10.09
N ASP A 52 -88.79 -42.95 -11.01
CA ASP A 52 -90.22 -43.01 -10.70
C ASP A 52 -90.60 -44.21 -9.81
N ALA A 53 -91.72 -44.09 -9.08
CA ALA A 53 -92.18 -45.12 -8.16
C ALA A 53 -92.57 -46.42 -8.89
N LEU A 54 -91.99 -47.53 -8.47
CA LEU A 54 -92.24 -48.87 -9.00
C LEU A 54 -93.42 -49.53 -8.29
N SER A 55 -94.34 -50.14 -9.03
CA SER A 55 -95.45 -50.96 -8.49
C SER A 55 -95.15 -52.47 -8.55
N GLY A 56 -93.87 -52.83 -8.57
CA GLY A 56 -93.33 -54.18 -8.79
C GLY A 56 -91.91 -54.08 -9.36
N TRP A 57 -91.03 -54.97 -8.91
CA TRP A 57 -89.63 -55.00 -9.38
C TRP A 57 -89.16 -56.40 -9.73
N GLN A 58 -88.34 -56.46 -10.78
CA GLN A 58 -87.60 -57.62 -11.23
C GLN A 58 -86.13 -57.21 -11.40
N VAL A 59 -85.21 -57.94 -10.78
CA VAL A 59 -83.76 -57.71 -10.87
C VAL A 59 -83.13 -58.83 -11.69
N THR A 60 -82.31 -58.47 -12.68
CA THR A 60 -81.64 -59.44 -13.57
C THR A 60 -80.14 -59.14 -13.66
N TRP A 61 -79.32 -60.19 -13.62
CA TRP A 61 -77.86 -60.11 -13.77
C TRP A 61 -77.31 -61.48 -14.19
N ASP A 62 -76.08 -61.52 -14.69
CA ASP A 62 -75.38 -62.76 -15.01
C ASP A 62 -74.34 -63.08 -13.93
N MET A 63 -74.34 -64.31 -13.42
CA MET A 63 -73.39 -64.80 -12.42
C MET A 63 -72.12 -65.35 -13.09
N PRO A 64 -70.95 -64.72 -12.91
CA PRO A 64 -69.71 -65.20 -13.53
C PRO A 64 -69.20 -66.50 -12.88
N ASP A 65 -68.17 -67.08 -13.48
CA ASP A 65 -67.34 -68.15 -12.88
C ASP A 65 -68.11 -69.36 -12.30
N GLN A 66 -69.22 -69.71 -12.98
CA GLN A 66 -70.11 -70.84 -12.67
C GLN A 66 -70.82 -70.75 -11.31
N GLN A 67 -70.98 -69.55 -10.74
CA GLN A 67 -71.72 -69.36 -9.48
C GLN A 67 -73.20 -69.79 -9.61
N ARG A 68 -73.73 -70.49 -8.59
CA ARG A 68 -75.12 -70.99 -8.57
C ARG A 68 -75.83 -70.62 -7.27
N ILE A 69 -77.00 -69.98 -7.36
CA ILE A 69 -77.80 -69.64 -6.17
C ILE A 69 -78.47 -70.90 -5.63
N THR A 70 -78.24 -71.16 -4.34
CA THR A 70 -78.79 -72.31 -3.60
C THR A 70 -80.05 -71.99 -2.82
N ASN A 71 -80.17 -70.75 -2.32
CA ASN A 71 -81.33 -70.24 -1.58
C ASN A 71 -81.36 -68.70 -1.62
N LEU A 72 -82.53 -68.07 -1.65
CA LEU A 72 -82.71 -66.61 -1.68
C LEU A 72 -83.93 -66.19 -0.86
N TRP A 73 -83.83 -65.07 -0.12
CA TRP A 73 -84.90 -64.49 0.69
C TRP A 73 -85.27 -63.07 0.26
N ARG A 74 -86.48 -62.62 0.63
CA ARG A 74 -87.09 -61.31 0.26
C ARG A 74 -87.35 -61.08 -1.23
N GLY A 75 -87.08 -62.07 -2.09
CA GLY A 75 -87.55 -62.15 -3.47
C GLY A 75 -88.06 -63.56 -3.81
N SER A 76 -88.25 -63.84 -5.10
CA SER A 76 -88.35 -65.19 -5.66
C SER A 76 -87.45 -65.27 -6.89
N PHE A 77 -86.68 -66.34 -7.08
CA PHE A 77 -85.65 -66.39 -8.11
C PHE A 77 -85.80 -67.55 -9.10
N SER A 78 -85.29 -67.34 -10.30
CA SER A 78 -85.00 -68.39 -11.29
C SER A 78 -83.61 -68.16 -11.88
N GLN A 79 -82.82 -69.21 -11.96
CA GLN A 79 -81.52 -69.25 -12.65
C GLN A 79 -81.63 -70.13 -13.89
N THR A 80 -81.12 -69.67 -15.04
CA THR A 80 -81.05 -70.46 -16.28
C THR A 80 -79.68 -70.28 -16.92
N GLY A 81 -78.81 -71.28 -16.79
CA GLY A 81 -77.38 -71.09 -17.03
C GLY A 81 -76.81 -70.12 -16.00
N ASP A 82 -76.08 -69.13 -16.48
CA ASP A 82 -75.46 -68.09 -15.63
C ASP A 82 -76.40 -66.91 -15.34
N ALA A 83 -77.48 -66.73 -16.13
CA ALA A 83 -78.44 -65.66 -15.95
C ALA A 83 -79.36 -65.88 -14.74
N ILE A 84 -79.46 -64.87 -13.87
CA ILE A 84 -80.36 -64.78 -12.72
C ILE A 84 -81.53 -63.84 -13.03
N THR A 85 -82.72 -64.18 -12.53
CA THR A 85 -83.87 -63.26 -12.42
C THR A 85 -84.49 -63.39 -11.04
N VAL A 86 -84.59 -62.28 -10.29
CA VAL A 86 -85.25 -62.19 -8.99
C VAL A 86 -86.46 -61.27 -9.08
N ASN A 87 -87.64 -61.73 -8.67
CA ASN A 87 -88.88 -60.96 -8.70
C ASN A 87 -89.33 -60.60 -7.28
N SER A 88 -89.91 -59.40 -7.14
CA SER A 88 -90.56 -58.94 -5.91
C SER A 88 -91.65 -59.89 -5.44
N GLN A 89 -91.79 -60.05 -4.13
CA GLN A 89 -92.92 -60.71 -3.51
C GLN A 89 -94.13 -59.76 -3.44
N SER A 90 -95.33 -60.30 -3.30
CA SER A 90 -96.60 -59.53 -3.30
C SER A 90 -96.71 -58.45 -2.21
N TRP A 91 -95.86 -58.49 -1.19
CA TRP A 91 -95.81 -57.54 -0.08
C TRP A 91 -94.67 -56.52 -0.16
N ASN A 92 -93.72 -56.64 -1.11
CA ASN A 92 -92.57 -55.72 -1.24
C ASN A 92 -92.32 -55.19 -2.66
N GLY A 93 -93.24 -55.41 -3.61
CA GLY A 93 -93.12 -54.89 -4.98
C GLY A 93 -93.23 -53.36 -5.10
N SER A 94 -94.03 -52.71 -4.26
CA SER A 94 -94.22 -51.25 -4.29
C SER A 94 -93.03 -50.52 -3.66
N VAL A 95 -92.26 -49.79 -4.46
CA VAL A 95 -91.07 -49.03 -4.05
C VAL A 95 -91.19 -47.60 -4.57
N ASN A 96 -91.26 -46.63 -3.67
CA ASN A 96 -91.38 -45.21 -4.04
C ASN A 96 -90.11 -44.67 -4.74
N SER A 97 -90.22 -43.48 -5.33
CA SER A 97 -89.04 -42.73 -5.80
C SER A 97 -88.10 -42.42 -4.62
N ASN A 98 -86.80 -42.58 -4.83
CA ASN A 98 -85.71 -42.49 -3.85
C ASN A 98 -85.85 -43.44 -2.63
N ALA A 99 -86.71 -44.46 -2.71
CA ALA A 99 -86.74 -45.55 -1.72
C ALA A 99 -85.82 -46.69 -2.14
N ALA A 100 -85.30 -47.42 -1.15
CA ALA A 100 -84.44 -48.58 -1.36
C ALA A 100 -85.12 -49.89 -0.94
N PHE A 101 -84.75 -51.00 -1.59
CA PHE A 101 -85.20 -52.35 -1.26
C PHE A 101 -84.02 -53.33 -1.30
N ASN A 102 -84.10 -54.41 -0.51
CA ASN A 102 -83.02 -55.40 -0.44
C ASN A 102 -83.50 -56.86 -0.40
N PHE A 103 -82.66 -57.72 -0.95
CA PHE A 103 -82.74 -59.19 -0.87
C PHE A 103 -81.34 -59.78 -0.66
N GLY A 104 -81.28 -61.06 -0.28
CA GLY A 104 -80.02 -61.75 -0.06
C GLY A 104 -80.14 -63.25 -0.35
N PHE A 105 -79.00 -63.90 -0.57
CA PHE A 105 -78.94 -65.28 -1.03
C PHE A 105 -77.64 -65.99 -0.64
N ASN A 106 -77.68 -67.31 -0.62
CA ASN A 106 -76.49 -68.16 -0.51
C ASN A 106 -76.22 -68.80 -1.87
N ALA A 107 -74.99 -68.75 -2.35
CA ALA A 107 -74.56 -69.34 -3.61
C ALA A 107 -73.30 -70.21 -3.45
N SER A 108 -73.11 -71.17 -4.36
CA SER A 108 -71.90 -71.99 -4.47
C SER A 108 -71.07 -71.57 -5.68
N TYR A 109 -69.74 -71.63 -5.59
CA TYR A 109 -68.82 -71.30 -6.69
C TYR A 109 -67.68 -72.33 -6.82
N SER A 110 -67.04 -72.37 -7.99
CA SER A 110 -65.96 -73.33 -8.32
C SER A 110 -64.75 -72.71 -9.05
N GLY A 111 -64.78 -71.39 -9.31
CA GLY A 111 -63.68 -70.61 -9.88
C GLY A 111 -63.27 -69.44 -8.97
N ALA A 112 -63.06 -68.26 -9.55
CA ALA A 112 -63.01 -67.01 -8.78
C ALA A 112 -64.43 -66.59 -8.35
N ASN A 113 -64.58 -65.88 -7.24
CA ASN A 113 -65.90 -65.42 -6.77
C ASN A 113 -66.18 -63.96 -7.18
N ASN A 114 -66.03 -63.66 -8.47
CA ASN A 114 -66.17 -62.30 -9.00
C ASN A 114 -67.61 -61.76 -8.88
N ILE A 115 -67.77 -60.47 -8.62
CA ILE A 115 -69.10 -59.85 -8.48
C ILE A 115 -69.78 -59.58 -9.86
N PRO A 116 -71.13 -59.66 -9.95
CA PRO A 116 -71.84 -59.39 -11.20
C PRO A 116 -71.88 -57.91 -11.60
N THR A 117 -71.29 -57.55 -12.74
CA THR A 117 -71.15 -56.14 -13.18
C THR A 117 -72.33 -55.57 -13.98
N ASN A 118 -73.39 -56.35 -14.22
CA ASN A 118 -74.44 -56.01 -15.19
C ASN A 118 -75.88 -55.98 -14.64
N ILE A 119 -76.02 -55.67 -13.35
CA ILE A 119 -77.30 -55.71 -12.61
C ILE A 119 -78.30 -54.66 -13.13
N LYS A 120 -79.49 -55.14 -13.49
CA LYS A 120 -80.61 -54.36 -14.04
C LYS A 120 -81.86 -54.48 -13.18
N VAL A 121 -82.67 -53.42 -13.11
CA VAL A 121 -84.04 -53.46 -12.55
C VAL A 121 -85.06 -53.15 -13.64
N ASN A 122 -86.08 -54.00 -13.76
CA ASN A 122 -87.13 -53.95 -14.78
C ASN A 122 -86.57 -53.80 -16.22
N GLY A 123 -85.37 -54.35 -16.46
CA GLY A 123 -84.63 -54.30 -17.73
C GLY A 123 -83.65 -53.13 -17.88
N VAL A 124 -83.71 -52.11 -17.00
CA VAL A 124 -82.82 -50.92 -17.03
C VAL A 124 -81.57 -51.17 -16.20
N LEU A 125 -80.39 -50.85 -16.74
CA LEU A 125 -79.09 -51.04 -16.07
C LEU A 125 -78.91 -50.01 -14.94
N CYS A 126 -78.50 -50.48 -13.76
CA CYS A 126 -78.18 -49.62 -12.64
C CYS A 126 -76.74 -49.10 -12.70
N ALA A 127 -76.48 -47.94 -12.09
CA ALA A 127 -75.19 -47.27 -12.10
C ALA A 127 -74.48 -47.40 -10.74
N GLY A 128 -73.17 -47.67 -10.79
CA GLY A 128 -72.30 -47.82 -9.63
C GLY A 128 -72.31 -49.24 -9.03
N GLN A 129 -71.12 -49.68 -8.65
CA GLN A 129 -70.88 -50.78 -7.72
C GLN A 129 -69.65 -50.42 -6.88
N SER A 130 -69.86 -50.09 -5.61
CA SER A 130 -68.82 -50.15 -4.59
C SER A 130 -68.77 -51.58 -4.07
N VAL A 131 -67.58 -52.19 -4.10
CA VAL A 131 -67.29 -53.38 -3.28
C VAL A 131 -66.88 -52.85 -1.91
N PRO A 132 -67.59 -53.16 -0.82
CA PRO A 132 -66.98 -53.11 0.50
C PRO A 132 -66.04 -54.30 0.59
N ASP A 133 -64.76 -54.05 0.83
CA ASP A 133 -63.84 -55.12 1.19
C ASP A 133 -64.14 -55.62 2.60
N ASP A 134 -63.84 -56.88 2.88
CA ASP A 134 -63.86 -57.49 4.23
C ASP A 134 -62.42 -57.52 4.77
N THR A 135 -61.69 -56.43 4.54
CA THR A 135 -60.37 -56.18 5.10
C THR A 135 -60.49 -56.10 6.63
N PRO A 136 -59.54 -56.69 7.38
CA PRO A 136 -59.27 -56.22 8.74
C PRO A 136 -59.05 -54.70 8.64
N PRO A 137 -59.64 -53.89 9.55
CA PRO A 137 -59.74 -52.43 9.40
C PRO A 137 -58.40 -51.87 8.92
N GLU A 138 -58.36 -51.25 7.74
CA GLU A 138 -57.08 -50.91 7.12
C GLU A 138 -56.37 -49.91 8.02
N ILE A 139 -55.29 -50.33 8.67
CA ILE A 139 -54.58 -49.50 9.67
C ILE A 139 -53.63 -48.56 8.95
N SER A 140 -54.19 -47.70 8.10
CA SER A 140 -53.53 -46.51 7.59
C SER A 140 -53.47 -45.47 8.70
N CYS A 141 -52.31 -44.89 8.91
CA CYS A 141 -52.09 -43.83 9.88
C CYS A 141 -51.04 -42.86 9.38
N ASN A 142 -51.21 -41.58 9.71
CA ASN A 142 -50.15 -40.59 9.68
C ASN A 142 -49.73 -40.30 11.13
N VAL A 143 -48.43 -40.17 11.40
CA VAL A 143 -47.89 -39.86 12.73
C VAL A 143 -47.01 -38.64 12.65
N GLU A 144 -47.33 -37.65 13.47
CA GLU A 144 -46.50 -36.46 13.68
C GLU A 144 -45.76 -36.63 15.02
N TYR A 145 -44.43 -36.48 15.02
CA TYR A 145 -43.59 -36.63 16.21
C TYR A 145 -43.01 -35.26 16.60
N HIS A 146 -43.67 -34.56 17.51
CA HIS A 146 -43.36 -33.17 17.83
C HIS A 146 -42.53 -33.03 19.11
N ILE A 147 -41.22 -32.75 18.98
CA ILE A 147 -40.40 -32.33 20.11
C ILE A 147 -40.88 -30.95 20.57
N ARG A 148 -41.42 -30.88 21.79
CA ARG A 148 -41.97 -29.67 22.43
C ARG A 148 -40.91 -28.81 23.11
N ASN A 149 -39.85 -29.45 23.60
CA ASN A 149 -38.73 -28.81 24.29
C ASN A 149 -37.55 -29.79 24.33
N GLN A 150 -36.32 -29.28 24.25
CA GLN A 150 -35.09 -30.07 24.33
C GLN A 150 -34.02 -29.33 25.13
N TRP A 151 -33.19 -30.09 25.84
CA TRP A 151 -32.01 -29.60 26.56
C TRP A 151 -30.89 -30.65 26.46
N ASN A 152 -29.70 -30.33 26.98
CA ASN A 152 -28.43 -31.05 26.76
C ASN A 152 -28.44 -32.54 27.17
N THR A 153 -29.45 -33.01 27.90
CA THR A 153 -29.55 -34.39 28.43
C THR A 153 -30.94 -35.03 28.28
N GLY A 154 -31.89 -34.34 27.66
CA GLY A 154 -33.27 -34.82 27.56
C GLY A 154 -34.21 -33.91 26.80
N PHE A 155 -35.45 -34.37 26.64
CA PHE A 155 -36.46 -33.71 25.83
C PHE A 155 -37.88 -34.07 26.29
N THR A 156 -38.83 -33.28 25.80
CA THR A 156 -40.28 -33.42 25.96
C THR A 156 -40.90 -33.52 24.56
N THR A 157 -41.69 -34.55 24.29
CA THR A 157 -42.33 -34.78 22.98
C THR A 157 -43.84 -35.05 23.14
N ASP A 158 -44.64 -34.54 22.20
CA ASP A 158 -45.98 -35.07 21.92
C ASP A 158 -45.94 -35.87 20.60
N VAL A 159 -46.64 -37.00 20.56
CA VAL A 159 -46.86 -37.84 19.37
C VAL A 159 -48.33 -37.78 19.01
N THR A 160 -48.65 -37.19 17.86
CA THR A 160 -49.99 -37.18 17.28
C THR A 160 -50.12 -38.37 16.35
N VAL A 161 -51.09 -39.26 16.59
CA VAL A 161 -51.41 -40.37 15.69
C VAL A 161 -52.77 -40.10 15.05
N ASN A 162 -52.74 -39.74 13.77
CA ASN A 162 -53.91 -39.52 12.93
C ASN A 162 -54.33 -40.86 12.31
N ASN A 163 -55.52 -41.37 12.65
CA ASN A 163 -56.08 -42.54 12.01
C ASN A 163 -56.67 -42.15 10.64
N THR A 164 -55.94 -42.42 9.56
CA THR A 164 -56.41 -42.23 8.18
C THR A 164 -57.20 -43.45 7.66
N GLY A 165 -57.10 -44.58 8.38
CA GLY A 165 -57.80 -45.83 8.17
C GLY A 165 -59.14 -45.95 8.89
N ASP A 166 -59.64 -47.19 8.97
CA ASP A 166 -60.96 -47.51 9.55
C ASP A 166 -61.03 -47.31 11.08
N ASP A 167 -62.26 -47.20 11.62
CA ASP A 167 -62.52 -47.00 13.06
C ASP A 167 -61.84 -48.07 13.96
N LEU A 168 -60.84 -47.67 14.74
CA LEU A 168 -60.08 -48.55 15.64
C LEU A 168 -60.70 -48.59 17.04
N SER A 169 -60.99 -49.79 17.57
CA SER A 169 -61.56 -49.99 18.92
C SER A 169 -60.50 -50.32 19.99
N GLY A 170 -59.35 -49.65 19.90
CA GLY A 170 -58.15 -49.90 20.72
C GLY A 170 -56.88 -49.67 19.91
N TRP A 171 -55.85 -49.14 20.56
CA TRP A 171 -54.59 -48.80 19.88
C TRP A 171 -53.34 -49.10 20.70
N GLU A 172 -52.29 -49.44 19.95
CA GLU A 172 -50.93 -49.72 20.38
C GLU A 172 -49.98 -49.05 19.39
N VAL A 173 -48.99 -48.30 19.88
CA VAL A 173 -47.98 -47.62 19.06
C VAL A 173 -46.60 -48.14 19.46
N THR A 174 -45.83 -48.62 18.49
CA THR A 174 -44.49 -49.19 18.71
C THR A 174 -43.46 -48.53 17.80
N TRP A 175 -42.25 -48.30 18.33
CA TRP A 175 -41.10 -47.77 17.59
C TRP A 175 -39.78 -48.17 18.27
N ASN A 176 -38.65 -47.90 17.63
CA ASN A 176 -37.33 -48.01 18.24
C ASN A 176 -36.75 -46.62 18.54
N MET A 177 -36.32 -46.41 19.79
CA MET A 177 -35.54 -45.25 20.19
C MET A 177 -34.10 -45.34 19.68
N PRO A 178 -33.59 -44.33 18.95
CA PRO A 178 -32.18 -44.23 18.62
C PRO A 178 -31.33 -43.84 19.85
N ASN A 179 -30.00 -43.93 19.71
CA ASN A 179 -28.99 -43.35 20.61
C ASN A 179 -29.23 -43.55 22.13
N SER A 180 -29.69 -44.74 22.53
CA SER A 180 -29.93 -45.12 23.93
C SER A 180 -30.95 -44.28 24.70
N GLN A 181 -31.87 -43.59 24.02
CA GLN A 181 -32.87 -42.76 24.68
C GLN A 181 -33.77 -43.57 25.63
N THR A 182 -34.15 -42.98 26.77
CA THR A 182 -34.93 -43.65 27.83
C THR A 182 -36.11 -42.79 28.27
N ILE A 183 -37.32 -43.34 28.24
CA ILE A 183 -38.54 -42.63 28.68
C ILE A 183 -38.59 -42.61 30.21
N SER A 184 -38.74 -41.42 30.79
CA SER A 184 -38.84 -41.18 32.24
C SER A 184 -40.29 -41.02 32.72
N HIS A 185 -41.16 -40.44 31.90
CA HIS A 185 -42.56 -40.17 32.20
C HIS A 185 -43.38 -40.05 30.92
N LEU A 186 -44.63 -40.51 30.90
CA LEU A 186 -45.53 -40.46 29.73
C LEU A 186 -46.98 -40.21 30.18
N TRP A 187 -47.72 -39.39 29.43
CA TRP A 187 -49.14 -39.05 29.65
C TRP A 187 -50.01 -39.48 28.46
N ASN A 188 -51.32 -39.60 28.70
CA ASN A 188 -52.37 -40.06 27.75
C ASN A 188 -52.16 -41.47 27.14
N GLY A 189 -51.18 -42.24 27.60
CA GLY A 189 -50.98 -43.64 27.26
C GLY A 189 -50.45 -44.44 28.45
N SER A 190 -50.28 -45.75 28.26
CA SER A 190 -49.55 -46.64 29.18
C SER A 190 -48.40 -47.28 28.42
N TYR A 191 -47.17 -47.28 28.96
CA TYR A 191 -46.00 -47.69 28.17
C TYR A 191 -45.16 -48.79 28.82
N THR A 192 -44.41 -49.49 27.96
CA THR A 192 -43.33 -50.40 28.31
C THR A 192 -42.13 -50.15 27.40
N GLN A 193 -40.93 -50.02 27.97
CA GLN A 193 -39.66 -49.95 27.24
C GLN A 193 -38.85 -51.22 27.50
N SER A 194 -38.22 -51.78 26.45
CA SER A 194 -37.32 -52.93 26.55
C SER A 194 -36.14 -52.74 25.60
N GLY A 195 -35.00 -52.29 26.15
CA GLY A 195 -33.89 -51.79 25.33
C GLY A 195 -34.31 -50.52 24.56
N SER A 196 -34.04 -50.49 23.26
CA SER A 196 -34.51 -49.43 22.35
C SER A 196 -36.01 -49.51 22.06
N GLN A 197 -36.65 -50.67 22.19
CA GLN A 197 -38.03 -50.84 21.73
C GLN A 197 -39.02 -50.23 22.72
N ILE A 198 -39.89 -49.36 22.22
CA ILE A 198 -41.00 -48.76 22.96
C ILE A 198 -42.32 -49.36 22.47
N LYS A 199 -43.25 -49.50 23.40
CA LYS A 199 -44.65 -49.85 23.17
C LYS A 199 -45.54 -49.01 24.07
N VAL A 200 -46.45 -48.24 23.49
CA VAL A 200 -47.45 -47.42 24.19
C VAL A 200 -48.84 -47.91 23.80
N THR A 201 -49.73 -48.12 24.77
CA THR A 201 -51.13 -48.51 24.54
C THR A 201 -52.10 -47.48 25.09
N ASN A 202 -53.33 -47.53 24.58
CA ASN A 202 -54.40 -46.61 24.96
C ASN A 202 -54.73 -46.65 26.48
N VAL A 203 -55.27 -45.55 26.98
CA VAL A 203 -55.94 -45.50 28.29
C VAL A 203 -57.47 -45.57 28.12
N GLY A 204 -58.21 -45.70 29.21
CA GLY A 204 -59.64 -46.04 29.16
C GLY A 204 -60.57 -45.00 28.54
N TRP A 205 -60.12 -43.75 28.33
CA TRP A 205 -60.93 -42.64 27.81
C TRP A 205 -60.57 -42.22 26.37
N ASN A 206 -59.44 -42.66 25.83
CA ASN A 206 -59.01 -42.40 24.45
C ASN A 206 -58.83 -43.70 23.63
N ARG A 207 -59.50 -44.78 24.05
CA ARG A 207 -59.37 -46.12 23.47
C ARG A 207 -59.71 -46.17 21.98
N ASP A 208 -60.82 -45.57 21.60
CA ASP A 208 -61.41 -45.75 20.28
C ASP A 208 -61.09 -44.54 19.38
N ILE A 209 -60.53 -44.78 18.19
CA ILE A 209 -60.14 -43.75 17.22
C ILE A 209 -60.94 -43.94 15.92
N ALA A 210 -61.91 -43.07 15.65
CA ALA A 210 -62.64 -43.10 14.39
C ALA A 210 -61.78 -42.62 13.20
N ASN A 211 -62.18 -42.94 11.98
CA ASN A 211 -61.56 -42.44 10.75
C ASN A 211 -61.47 -40.90 10.74
N GLY A 212 -60.30 -40.38 10.34
CA GLY A 212 -60.02 -38.95 10.34
C GLY A 212 -60.07 -38.33 11.74
N LYS A 213 -59.69 -39.08 12.78
CA LYS A 213 -59.50 -38.57 14.15
C LYS A 213 -58.09 -38.89 14.63
N GLN A 214 -57.62 -38.08 15.58
CA GLN A 214 -56.28 -38.18 16.13
C GLN A 214 -56.32 -38.51 17.63
N ILE A 215 -55.31 -39.23 18.11
CA ILE A 215 -54.94 -39.26 19.52
C ILE A 215 -53.60 -38.55 19.71
N VAL A 216 -53.38 -37.98 20.89
CA VAL A 216 -52.12 -37.33 21.26
C VAL A 216 -51.68 -37.86 22.63
N PHE A 217 -50.50 -38.45 22.67
CA PHE A 217 -49.79 -38.83 23.89
C PHE A 217 -48.40 -38.21 23.89
N GLY A 218 -47.81 -37.99 25.05
CA GLY A 218 -46.51 -37.33 25.12
C GLY A 218 -45.69 -37.80 26.30
N PHE A 219 -44.38 -37.54 26.25
CA PHE A 219 -43.43 -38.07 27.22
C PHE A 219 -42.21 -37.18 27.41
N ASN A 220 -41.53 -37.38 28.54
CA ASN A 220 -40.19 -36.86 28.83
C ASN A 220 -39.18 -38.00 28.74
N ALA A 221 -38.11 -37.82 27.97
CA ALA A 221 -37.04 -38.81 27.80
C ALA A 221 -35.65 -38.18 27.95
N SER A 222 -34.66 -39.00 28.33
CA SER A 222 -33.24 -38.61 28.31
C SER A 222 -32.55 -39.06 27.04
N HIS A 223 -31.56 -38.31 26.55
CA HIS A 223 -30.74 -38.65 25.38
C HIS A 223 -29.24 -38.50 25.69
N THR A 224 -28.38 -39.01 24.81
CA THR A 224 -26.92 -38.78 24.84
C THR A 224 -26.38 -38.59 23.42
N GLY A 225 -25.98 -37.37 23.08
CA GLY A 225 -25.53 -36.99 21.73
C GLY A 225 -26.68 -36.38 20.91
N ILE A 226 -26.75 -36.68 19.62
CA ILE A 226 -27.85 -36.21 18.75
C ILE A 226 -29.16 -36.93 19.08
N ASN A 227 -30.28 -36.20 18.97
CA ASN A 227 -31.62 -36.65 19.36
C ASN A 227 -32.59 -36.78 18.15
N PRO A 228 -32.31 -37.65 17.16
CA PRO A 228 -33.16 -37.79 15.98
C PRO A 228 -34.51 -38.44 16.31
N ALA A 229 -35.54 -38.06 15.56
CA ALA A 229 -36.88 -38.64 15.66
C ALA A 229 -36.90 -40.12 15.19
N PRO A 230 -37.77 -40.97 15.76
CA PRO A 230 -37.87 -42.37 15.36
C PRO A 230 -38.60 -42.53 14.01
N ILE A 231 -37.97 -43.25 13.07
CA ILE A 231 -38.43 -43.41 11.69
C ILE A 231 -39.34 -44.63 11.45
N ASP A 232 -39.63 -45.43 12.49
CA ASP A 232 -40.27 -46.75 12.38
C ASP A 232 -41.57 -46.90 13.20
N LEU A 233 -42.22 -45.77 13.51
CA LEU A 233 -43.50 -45.73 14.23
C LEU A 233 -44.58 -46.57 13.51
N ALA A 234 -45.18 -47.49 14.27
CA ALA A 234 -46.23 -48.39 13.79
C ALA A 234 -47.43 -48.42 14.74
N LEU A 235 -48.65 -48.29 14.19
CA LEU A 235 -49.93 -48.40 14.88
C LEU A 235 -50.47 -49.83 14.73
N ASN A 236 -50.75 -50.51 15.83
CA ASN A 236 -51.25 -51.88 15.89
C ASN A 236 -50.43 -52.90 15.06
N GLY A 237 -49.14 -52.59 14.82
CA GLY A 237 -48.22 -53.40 14.01
C GLY A 237 -48.08 -53.02 12.53
N VAL A 238 -48.81 -52.00 12.05
CA VAL A 238 -48.67 -51.44 10.70
C VAL A 238 -47.90 -50.12 10.77
N ARG A 239 -46.84 -49.97 9.96
CA ARG A 239 -46.04 -48.72 9.92
C ARG A 239 -46.91 -47.58 9.39
N CYS A 240 -46.83 -46.42 10.04
CA CYS A 240 -47.58 -45.24 9.63
C CYS A 240 -46.86 -44.48 8.50
N ASP A 241 -47.63 -44.00 7.54
CA ASP A 241 -47.19 -43.11 6.47
C ASP A 241 -47.33 -41.66 6.94
N GLY A 242 -46.27 -41.16 7.55
CA GLY A 242 -46.11 -39.77 7.95
C GLY A 242 -44.66 -39.35 7.79
N GLN A 243 -44.44 -38.06 7.53
CA GLN A 243 -43.15 -37.51 7.88
C GLN A 243 -43.08 -37.48 9.42
N ALA A 244 -42.02 -38.07 9.97
CA ALA A 244 -41.35 -37.33 11.03
C ALA A 244 -40.86 -36.07 10.33
N ASP A 245 -41.69 -35.02 10.36
CA ASP A 245 -41.26 -33.70 9.95
C ASP A 245 -40.01 -33.41 10.78
N GLU A 246 -38.90 -33.12 10.11
CA GLU A 246 -37.91 -32.28 10.74
C GLU A 246 -38.67 -31.00 11.07
N ILE A 247 -39.01 -30.83 12.35
CA ILE A 247 -39.31 -29.52 12.86
C ILE A 247 -38.01 -28.76 12.60
N ILE A 248 -38.03 -27.97 11.54
CA ILE A 248 -37.12 -26.87 11.32
C ILE A 248 -37.38 -25.95 12.51
N LEU A 249 -36.73 -26.24 13.64
CA LEU A 249 -36.84 -25.47 14.87
C LEU A 249 -36.36 -24.04 14.54
N PRO A 250 -36.83 -23.00 15.26
CA PRO A 250 -36.12 -21.73 15.24
C PRO A 250 -34.63 -22.03 15.51
N PRO A 251 -33.68 -21.50 14.71
CA PRO A 251 -32.35 -22.10 14.67
C PRO A 251 -31.59 -21.98 16.00
N ASN A 252 -30.42 -22.59 16.08
CA ASN A 252 -29.54 -22.35 17.22
C ASN A 252 -29.08 -20.89 17.21
N ALA A 253 -28.84 -20.32 18.38
CA ALA A 253 -28.26 -18.99 18.47
C ALA A 253 -26.83 -19.01 17.91
N PRO A 254 -26.43 -18.02 17.07
CA PRO A 254 -25.04 -17.87 16.68
C PRO A 254 -24.18 -17.65 17.93
N ASP A 255 -23.10 -18.40 18.08
CA ASP A 255 -22.17 -18.25 19.20
C ASP A 255 -20.89 -17.53 18.73
N THR A 256 -20.06 -17.09 19.68
CA THR A 256 -18.78 -16.41 19.41
C THR A 256 -18.92 -15.25 18.40
N LEU A 257 -19.96 -14.41 18.56
CA LEU A 257 -20.02 -13.15 17.82
C LEU A 257 -18.84 -12.28 18.29
N ILE A 258 -18.01 -11.85 17.34
CA ILE A 258 -16.89 -10.93 17.53
C ILE A 258 -17.05 -9.70 16.63
N LEU A 259 -16.63 -8.56 17.15
CA LEU A 259 -16.62 -7.27 16.46
C LEU A 259 -15.16 -6.86 16.20
N ASN A 260 -14.75 -6.91 14.95
CA ASN A 260 -13.46 -6.38 14.51
C ASN A 260 -13.74 -5.00 13.89
N LEU A 261 -13.37 -3.92 14.57
CA LEU A 261 -13.41 -2.58 13.96
C LEU A 261 -12.32 -2.53 12.88
N ILE A 262 -12.69 -2.25 11.63
CA ILE A 262 -11.72 -2.16 10.52
C ILE A 262 -11.16 -0.74 10.45
N ASP A 263 -12.01 0.27 10.54
CA ASP A 263 -11.63 1.68 10.54
C ASP A 263 -12.53 2.56 11.45
N ASN A 264 -12.60 3.86 11.17
CA ASN A 264 -13.34 4.85 11.94
C ASN A 264 -14.86 4.84 11.68
N MET A 265 -15.29 4.23 10.58
CA MET A 265 -16.66 4.18 10.06
C MET A 265 -17.12 2.76 9.68
N SER A 266 -16.21 1.78 9.55
CA SER A 266 -16.53 0.39 9.20
C SER A 266 -16.17 -0.65 10.28
N ALA A 267 -16.97 -1.71 10.38
CA ALA A 267 -16.76 -2.82 11.30
C ALA A 267 -17.16 -4.18 10.70
N GLN A 268 -16.27 -5.16 10.84
CA GLN A 268 -16.50 -6.56 10.48
C GLN A 268 -17.04 -7.35 11.68
N LEU A 269 -18.31 -7.73 11.60
CA LEU A 269 -18.87 -8.80 12.43
C LEU A 269 -18.43 -10.15 11.88
N ASN A 270 -18.11 -11.07 12.77
CA ASN A 270 -17.95 -12.50 12.47
C ASN A 270 -18.62 -13.30 13.59
N TRP A 271 -19.30 -14.39 13.27
CA TRP A 271 -19.92 -15.30 14.24
C TRP A 271 -19.67 -16.75 13.86
N GLN A 272 -19.74 -17.64 14.84
CA GLN A 272 -19.79 -19.08 14.59
C GLN A 272 -21.23 -19.47 14.28
N ASP A 273 -21.41 -20.19 13.19
CA ASP A 273 -22.68 -20.84 12.91
C ASP A 273 -22.80 -22.13 13.73
N GLU A 274 -23.91 -22.24 14.45
CA GLU A 274 -24.30 -23.41 15.25
C GLU A 274 -25.57 -24.06 14.69
N SER A 275 -26.07 -23.59 13.54
CA SER A 275 -27.28 -24.07 12.88
C SER A 275 -26.96 -24.96 11.67
N ASP A 276 -27.97 -25.74 11.27
CA ASP A 276 -27.99 -26.56 10.06
C ASP A 276 -29.36 -26.45 9.34
N ASN A 277 -30.14 -25.40 9.68
CA ASN A 277 -31.57 -25.30 9.38
C ASN A 277 -32.09 -23.85 9.26
N GLU A 278 -31.20 -22.88 9.25
CA GLU A 278 -31.49 -21.47 9.03
C GLU A 278 -31.67 -21.16 7.53
N THR A 279 -32.31 -20.04 7.22
CA THR A 279 -32.43 -19.49 5.87
C THR A 279 -31.79 -18.11 5.77
N GLY A 280 -30.95 -17.75 6.75
CA GLY A 280 -30.28 -16.47 6.85
C GLY A 280 -30.23 -15.87 8.26
N PHE A 281 -29.28 -14.96 8.47
CA PHE A 281 -29.03 -14.30 9.75
C PHE A 281 -29.55 -12.86 9.74
N ILE A 282 -30.18 -12.45 10.84
CA ILE A 282 -30.66 -11.09 11.08
C ILE A 282 -29.65 -10.40 12.01
N ILE A 283 -28.96 -9.39 11.48
CA ILE A 283 -28.04 -8.54 12.24
C ILE A 283 -28.84 -7.39 12.84
N GLN A 284 -28.79 -7.22 14.17
CA GLN A 284 -29.33 -6.06 14.86
C GLN A 284 -28.23 -5.17 15.43
N ARG A 285 -28.47 -3.86 15.38
CA ARG A 285 -27.62 -2.81 15.93
C ARG A 285 -28.45 -1.88 16.81
N ARG A 286 -27.89 -1.38 17.90
CA ARG A 286 -28.43 -0.22 18.64
C ARG A 286 -27.36 0.83 18.86
N ILE A 287 -27.81 2.07 19.00
CA ILE A 287 -26.99 3.24 19.32
C ILE A 287 -27.10 3.52 20.82
N ASP A 288 -25.96 3.49 21.54
CA ASP A 288 -25.84 3.52 22.99
C ASP A 288 -26.89 2.59 23.67
N ALA A 289 -27.48 3.00 24.79
CA ALA A 289 -28.59 2.30 25.46
C ALA A 289 -29.97 2.48 24.74
N GLY A 290 -29.95 2.64 23.42
CA GLY A 290 -31.13 2.89 22.58
C GLY A 290 -31.98 1.64 22.31
N GLN A 291 -32.84 1.74 21.29
CA GLN A 291 -33.63 0.61 20.80
C GLN A 291 -32.86 -0.15 19.72
N TRP A 292 -32.96 -1.48 19.75
CA TRP A 292 -32.47 -2.36 18.68
C TRP A 292 -33.20 -2.09 17.37
N GLN A 293 -32.46 -2.10 16.28
CA GLN A 293 -32.95 -1.98 14.91
C GLN A 293 -32.31 -3.09 14.05
N ASN A 294 -33.08 -3.66 13.12
CA ASN A 294 -32.50 -4.55 12.11
C ASN A 294 -31.61 -3.71 11.19
N LEU A 295 -30.33 -4.08 11.12
CA LEU A 295 -29.34 -3.45 10.26
C LEU A 295 -29.34 -4.11 8.88
N ALA A 296 -29.27 -5.43 8.85
CA ALA A 296 -29.21 -6.24 7.64
C ALA A 296 -29.78 -7.64 7.87
N THR A 297 -30.00 -8.36 6.77
CA THR A 297 -30.21 -9.80 6.74
C THR A 297 -29.32 -10.38 5.65
N VAL A 298 -28.60 -11.45 5.97
CA VAL A 298 -27.71 -12.20 5.05
C VAL A 298 -28.25 -13.61 4.84
N ASP A 299 -27.81 -14.30 3.79
CA ASP A 299 -28.25 -15.65 3.42
C ASP A 299 -27.75 -16.74 4.41
N SER A 300 -28.14 -18.01 4.21
CA SER A 300 -27.66 -19.17 5.00
C SER A 300 -26.15 -19.34 4.88
N ASP A 301 -25.54 -20.06 5.84
CA ASP A 301 -24.09 -20.33 5.90
C ASP A 301 -23.18 -19.07 6.00
N VAL A 302 -23.73 -17.85 5.92
CA VAL A 302 -22.97 -16.59 6.01
C VAL A 302 -22.62 -16.31 7.47
N THR A 303 -21.32 -16.35 7.76
CA THR A 303 -20.74 -16.19 9.10
C THR A 303 -20.15 -14.79 9.35
N THR A 304 -20.25 -13.87 8.39
CA THR A 304 -19.60 -12.55 8.45
C THR A 304 -20.47 -11.44 7.86
N TYR A 305 -20.36 -10.22 8.37
CA TYR A 305 -21.03 -9.03 7.83
C TYR A 305 -20.25 -7.74 8.12
N ALA A 306 -20.07 -6.89 7.10
CA ALA A 306 -19.47 -5.56 7.24
C ALA A 306 -20.56 -4.47 7.39
N ASP A 307 -20.47 -3.67 8.45
CA ASP A 307 -21.25 -2.45 8.63
C ASP A 307 -20.37 -1.25 8.33
N ASP A 308 -20.57 -0.60 7.18
CA ASP A 308 -19.81 0.59 6.74
C ASP A 308 -20.50 1.91 7.16
N THR A 309 -21.35 1.89 8.19
CA THR A 309 -22.24 3.01 8.56
C THR A 309 -22.08 3.51 9.99
N LEU A 310 -20.90 3.31 10.60
CA LEU A 310 -20.59 3.80 11.95
C LEU A 310 -20.24 5.30 11.93
N GLN A 311 -20.36 5.93 13.10
CA GLN A 311 -20.03 7.34 13.34
C GLN A 311 -19.20 7.46 14.62
N ILE A 312 -18.19 8.35 14.59
CA ILE A 312 -17.21 8.53 15.67
C ILE A 312 -17.90 8.99 16.98
N GLY A 313 -17.43 8.52 18.13
CA GLY A 313 -17.95 8.84 19.46
C GLY A 313 -19.23 8.10 19.87
N ILE A 314 -19.95 7.51 18.92
CA ILE A 314 -21.16 6.73 19.16
C ILE A 314 -20.80 5.32 19.63
N GLN A 315 -21.57 4.76 20.58
CA GLN A 315 -21.49 3.33 20.90
C GLN A 315 -22.47 2.57 20.01
N TYR A 316 -21.97 1.54 19.34
CA TYR A 316 -22.77 0.58 18.63
C TYR A 316 -22.68 -0.77 19.36
N ASP A 317 -23.82 -1.23 19.87
CA ASP A 317 -23.95 -2.61 20.30
C ASP A 317 -24.56 -3.42 19.15
N TYR A 318 -24.06 -4.63 18.94
CA TYR A 318 -24.53 -5.57 17.93
C TYR A 318 -24.95 -6.89 18.57
N GLN A 319 -25.94 -7.54 17.96
CA GLN A 319 -26.34 -8.92 18.24
C GLN A 319 -26.86 -9.56 16.95
N VAL A 320 -26.62 -10.85 16.77
CA VAL A 320 -27.06 -11.60 15.58
C VAL A 320 -27.98 -12.73 16.02
N GLN A 321 -29.05 -12.98 15.25
CA GLN A 321 -29.89 -14.17 15.40
C GLN A 321 -29.99 -14.87 14.04
N ALA A 322 -30.00 -16.20 14.04
CA ALA A 322 -30.33 -17.00 12.88
C ALA A 322 -31.87 -17.04 12.71
N SER A 323 -32.37 -17.17 11.48
CA SER A 323 -33.81 -17.14 11.20
C SER A 323 -34.22 -18.21 10.19
N ASN A 324 -35.45 -18.72 10.28
CA ASN A 324 -36.06 -19.54 9.25
C ASN A 324 -37.58 -19.36 9.19
N SER A 325 -38.26 -20.15 8.34
CA SER A 325 -39.70 -20.09 8.16
C SER A 325 -40.54 -20.44 9.41
N THR A 326 -39.93 -21.02 10.45
CA THR A 326 -40.60 -21.37 11.71
C THR A 326 -40.39 -20.31 12.79
N GLY A 327 -39.24 -19.65 12.81
CA GLY A 327 -38.96 -18.52 13.69
C GLY A 327 -37.49 -18.12 13.75
N ASP A 328 -37.21 -17.14 14.61
CA ASP A 328 -35.86 -16.66 14.91
C ASP A 328 -35.25 -17.42 16.10
N SER A 329 -33.92 -17.57 16.10
CA SER A 329 -33.14 -18.07 17.23
C SER A 329 -33.20 -17.13 18.43
N ALA A 330 -32.58 -17.51 19.55
CA ALA A 330 -32.12 -16.50 20.50
C ALA A 330 -30.97 -15.69 19.87
N PHE A 331 -30.79 -14.44 20.32
CA PHE A 331 -29.62 -13.66 19.94
C PHE A 331 -28.33 -14.25 20.51
N SER A 332 -27.24 -14.00 19.79
CA SER A 332 -25.85 -14.22 20.20
C SER A 332 -25.48 -13.47 21.50
N ASN A 333 -24.23 -13.62 21.93
CA ASN A 333 -23.62 -12.62 22.81
C ASN A 333 -23.72 -11.21 22.17
N ILE A 334 -23.89 -10.19 23.01
CA ILE A 334 -23.79 -8.80 22.56
C ILE A 334 -22.30 -8.43 22.46
N VAL A 335 -21.93 -7.77 21.37
CA VAL A 335 -20.62 -7.11 21.22
C VAL A 335 -20.82 -5.60 21.15
N SER A 336 -19.90 -4.84 21.75
CA SER A 336 -19.99 -3.39 21.88
C SER A 336 -18.74 -2.72 21.32
N GLY A 337 -18.92 -1.83 20.35
CA GLY A 337 -17.87 -0.95 19.85
C GLY A 337 -18.19 0.50 20.16
N LYS A 338 -17.32 1.20 20.90
CA LYS A 338 -17.38 2.65 21.08
C LYS A 338 -16.00 3.25 20.86
N ARG A 339 -15.71 3.70 19.64
CA ARG A 339 -14.49 4.48 19.38
C ARG A 339 -14.68 5.84 20.05
N GLN A 340 -14.01 6.05 21.19
CA GLN A 340 -13.95 7.36 21.83
C GLN A 340 -13.31 8.38 20.88
N ASP A 341 -13.61 9.65 21.13
CA ASP A 341 -13.02 10.80 20.44
C ASP A 341 -11.51 10.89 20.76
N ARG A 342 -10.70 10.13 20.01
CA ARG A 342 -9.25 10.07 20.16
C ARG A 342 -8.60 11.30 19.51
N LEU A 343 -8.33 12.31 20.35
CA LEU A 343 -7.29 13.33 20.17
C LEU A 343 -7.10 13.84 18.73
N ASP A 344 -7.91 14.82 18.35
CA ASP A 344 -7.75 15.70 17.18
C ASP A 344 -6.89 15.14 16.02
N ILE A 345 -7.51 14.60 14.96
CA ILE A 345 -6.85 14.58 13.64
C ILE A 345 -6.76 16.03 13.15
N ARG A 346 -5.77 16.76 13.66
CA ARG A 346 -5.51 18.15 13.26
C ARG A 346 -5.09 18.14 11.80
N PRO A 347 -5.65 18.97 10.91
CA PRO A 347 -5.16 19.08 9.54
C PRO A 347 -3.62 19.28 9.40
N PRO A 348 -2.92 20.02 10.30
CA PRO A 348 -1.46 20.00 10.41
C PRO A 348 -0.80 18.61 10.47
N MET A 349 -1.43 17.64 11.14
CA MET A 349 -0.89 16.28 11.32
C MET A 349 -0.92 15.47 10.01
N LEU A 350 -1.91 15.70 9.14
CA LEU A 350 -1.93 15.14 7.79
C LEU A 350 -0.91 15.87 6.89
N ALA A 351 -0.84 17.20 7.01
CA ALA A 351 -0.03 18.07 6.16
C ALA A 351 1.49 17.98 6.41
N ASN A 352 1.92 17.61 7.62
CA ASN A 352 3.33 17.37 7.93
C ASN A 352 3.99 16.33 7.00
N ASN A 353 3.23 15.37 6.48
CA ASN A 353 3.74 14.40 5.49
C ASN A 353 4.10 15.04 4.14
N CYS A 354 3.52 16.20 3.80
CA CYS A 354 3.82 16.95 2.58
C CYS A 354 5.10 17.81 2.73
N ALA A 355 5.47 18.17 3.96
CA ALA A 355 6.50 19.15 4.25
C ALA A 355 7.93 18.71 3.88
N SER A 356 8.18 17.41 3.72
CA SER A 356 9.45 16.86 3.26
C SER A 356 9.77 17.17 1.79
N CYS A 357 8.77 17.59 1.01
CA CYS A 357 8.95 18.03 -0.38
C CYS A 357 8.48 19.48 -0.56
N HIS A 358 7.29 19.81 -0.05
CA HIS A 358 6.66 21.12 -0.22
C HIS A 358 7.06 22.14 0.85
N GLY A 359 8.06 21.86 1.68
CA GLY A 359 8.46 22.69 2.81
C GLY A 359 7.41 22.76 3.94
N THR A 360 7.84 23.23 5.11
CA THR A 360 6.94 23.47 6.26
C THR A 360 5.79 24.40 5.86
N ASP A 361 4.57 24.06 6.28
CA ASP A 361 3.32 24.71 5.88
C ASP A 361 3.03 24.73 4.35
N GLY A 362 3.82 24.05 3.51
CA GLY A 362 3.59 23.98 2.06
C GLY A 362 4.18 25.15 1.26
N LYS A 363 5.20 25.84 1.79
CA LYS A 363 5.81 27.07 1.23
C LYS A 363 6.88 26.84 0.14
N ALA A 364 7.01 25.60 -0.35
CA ALA A 364 8.15 25.05 -1.09
C ALA A 364 9.47 25.03 -0.28
N SER A 365 10.38 24.12 -0.64
CA SER A 365 11.71 23.98 -0.01
C SER A 365 12.82 23.60 -1.00
N GLY A 366 12.64 23.92 -2.28
CA GLY A 366 13.63 23.62 -3.32
C GLY A 366 13.11 23.83 -4.74
N VAL A 367 14.05 23.91 -5.68
CA VAL A 367 13.80 24.22 -7.10
C VAL A 367 12.97 23.13 -7.78
N GLY A 368 11.66 23.38 -7.94
CA GLY A 368 10.76 22.55 -8.75
C GLY A 368 9.71 21.74 -7.99
N ILE A 369 9.65 21.85 -6.67
CA ILE A 369 8.46 21.41 -5.92
C ILE A 369 7.51 22.60 -5.76
N PRO A 370 6.21 22.47 -6.09
CA PRO A 370 5.31 23.62 -6.03
C PRO A 370 4.98 24.04 -4.59
N VAL A 371 4.84 25.34 -4.39
CA VAL A 371 4.11 25.95 -3.27
C VAL A 371 2.67 25.43 -3.31
N ILE A 372 2.19 24.96 -2.16
CA ILE A 372 0.81 24.51 -1.96
C ILE A 372 0.06 25.31 -0.88
N SER A 373 0.75 26.11 -0.05
CA SER A 373 0.10 27.02 0.90
C SER A 373 -0.70 28.09 0.14
N GLY A 374 -1.90 28.43 0.61
CA GLY A 374 -2.76 29.44 0.01
C GLY A 374 -3.29 29.13 -1.40
N LEU A 375 -3.30 27.86 -1.83
CA LEU A 375 -4.03 27.43 -3.04
C LEU A 375 -5.55 27.35 -2.79
N ASP A 376 -6.36 27.52 -3.85
CA ASP A 376 -7.81 27.25 -3.80
C ASP A 376 -8.08 25.81 -3.32
N ARG A 377 -8.99 25.70 -2.35
CA ARG A 377 -9.45 24.43 -1.77
C ARG A 377 -9.89 23.45 -2.85
N ASP A 378 -10.75 23.89 -3.76
CA ASP A 378 -11.34 22.98 -4.73
C ASP A 378 -10.33 22.63 -5.86
N TYR A 379 -9.39 23.52 -6.20
CA TYR A 379 -8.25 23.22 -7.08
C TYR A 379 -7.31 22.17 -6.45
N PHE A 380 -7.05 22.26 -5.14
CA PHE A 380 -6.27 21.27 -4.41
C PHE A 380 -6.94 19.89 -4.48
N ILE A 381 -8.24 19.81 -4.17
CA ILE A 381 -9.02 18.56 -4.23
C ILE A 381 -9.02 17.97 -5.65
N ARG A 382 -9.36 18.80 -6.68
CA ARG A 382 -9.32 18.39 -8.09
C ARG A 382 -7.96 17.85 -8.52
N THR A 383 -6.87 18.46 -8.04
CA THR A 383 -5.50 18.07 -8.37
C THR A 383 -5.08 16.77 -7.70
N MET A 384 -5.39 16.61 -6.40
CA MET A 384 -5.02 15.41 -5.64
C MET A 384 -5.80 14.18 -6.10
N GLU A 385 -7.11 14.29 -6.35
CA GLU A 385 -7.88 13.16 -6.90
C GLU A 385 -7.40 12.79 -8.32
N ALA A 386 -7.01 13.76 -9.16
CA ALA A 386 -6.45 13.46 -10.48
C ALA A 386 -5.07 12.77 -10.43
N TYR A 387 -4.24 13.06 -9.42
CA TYR A 387 -3.00 12.28 -9.20
C TYR A 387 -3.28 10.87 -8.66
N LYS A 388 -4.32 10.70 -7.85
CA LYS A 388 -4.75 9.42 -7.26
C LYS A 388 -5.39 8.48 -8.29
N THR A 389 -6.24 9.00 -9.18
CA THR A 389 -6.80 8.27 -10.33
C THR A 389 -5.78 8.03 -11.44
N GLY A 390 -4.78 8.92 -11.57
CA GLY A 390 -3.79 8.90 -12.65
C GLY A 390 -4.21 9.71 -13.89
N GLU A 391 -5.26 10.52 -13.79
CA GLU A 391 -5.72 11.42 -14.85
C GLU A 391 -4.80 12.65 -15.04
N ARG A 392 -3.99 12.99 -14.03
CA ARG A 392 -2.86 13.94 -14.15
C ARG A 392 -1.54 13.18 -14.12
N ALA A 393 -0.70 13.40 -15.13
CA ALA A 393 0.66 12.87 -15.15
C ALA A 393 1.47 13.54 -14.02
N GLY A 394 1.82 12.76 -13.00
CA GLY A 394 2.74 13.20 -11.96
C GLY A 394 4.16 12.78 -12.27
N SER A 395 5.13 13.48 -11.68
CA SER A 395 6.34 12.77 -11.25
C SER A 395 5.88 11.60 -10.36
N GLY A 396 6.49 10.42 -10.52
CA GLY A 396 5.94 9.18 -9.93
C GLY A 396 5.76 9.21 -8.41
N ALA A 397 6.36 10.18 -7.72
CA ALA A 397 6.09 10.49 -6.32
C ALA A 397 4.62 10.89 -6.07
N MET A 398 4.07 11.90 -6.76
CA MET A 398 2.72 12.43 -6.44
C MET A 398 1.61 11.40 -6.69
N THR A 399 1.73 10.57 -7.73
CA THR A 399 0.78 9.46 -7.98
C THR A 399 0.84 8.39 -6.89
N ARG A 400 2.00 8.16 -6.24
CA ARG A 400 2.10 7.28 -5.07
C ARG A 400 1.54 7.93 -3.81
N VAL A 401 1.92 9.19 -3.54
CA VAL A 401 1.48 9.95 -2.37
C VAL A 401 -0.04 10.12 -2.36
N ALA A 402 -0.64 10.56 -3.46
CA ALA A 402 -2.09 10.77 -3.55
C ALA A 402 -2.90 9.48 -3.38
N LYS A 403 -2.37 8.31 -3.80
CA LYS A 403 -2.98 7.00 -3.55
C LYS A 403 -2.93 6.55 -2.09
N GLY A 404 -2.06 7.14 -1.26
CA GLY A 404 -2.01 6.92 0.18
C GLY A 404 -3.09 7.68 0.97
N TYR A 405 -3.92 8.51 0.31
CA TYR A 405 -4.92 9.34 0.97
C TYR A 405 -6.35 9.00 0.55
N THR A 406 -7.25 8.87 1.55
CA THR A 406 -8.69 8.83 1.32
C THR A 406 -9.17 10.18 0.75
N SER A 407 -10.37 10.22 0.16
CA SER A 407 -10.95 11.49 -0.31
C SER A 407 -11.20 12.47 0.85
N GLU A 408 -11.57 11.95 2.03
CA GLU A 408 -11.69 12.73 3.26
C GLU A 408 -10.34 13.33 3.70
N HIS A 409 -9.24 12.57 3.65
CA HIS A 409 -7.92 13.14 3.92
C HIS A 409 -7.52 14.22 2.91
N ILE A 410 -7.92 14.08 1.64
CA ILE A 410 -7.68 15.10 0.60
C ILE A 410 -8.47 16.38 0.88
N GLU A 411 -9.72 16.28 1.35
CA GLU A 411 -10.50 17.45 1.78
C GLU A 411 -9.89 18.12 3.03
N LEU A 412 -9.48 17.35 4.05
CA LEU A 412 -8.82 17.90 5.24
C LEU A 412 -7.47 18.57 4.92
N LEU A 413 -6.71 18.04 3.96
CA LEU A 413 -5.49 18.68 3.46
C LEU A 413 -5.80 19.97 2.69
N ALA A 414 -6.87 20.00 1.89
CA ALA A 414 -7.30 21.21 1.20
C ALA A 414 -7.77 22.29 2.18
N ASP A 415 -8.53 21.93 3.21
CA ASP A 415 -8.96 22.83 4.29
C ASP A 415 -7.77 23.38 5.08
N TYR A 416 -6.67 22.62 5.24
CA TYR A 416 -5.44 23.13 5.83
C TYR A 416 -4.71 24.12 4.94
N PHE A 417 -4.35 23.70 3.72
CA PHE A 417 -3.45 24.47 2.87
C PHE A 417 -4.12 25.74 2.32
N SER A 418 -5.43 25.72 2.05
CA SER A 418 -6.17 26.93 1.64
C SER A 418 -6.39 27.95 2.76
N ALA A 419 -6.28 27.53 4.03
CA ALA A 419 -6.36 28.43 5.19
C ALA A 419 -5.02 29.10 5.55
N LEU A 420 -3.91 28.70 4.91
CA LEU A 420 -2.59 29.28 5.08
C LEU A 420 -2.34 30.41 4.06
N PRO A 421 -1.50 31.41 4.37
CA PRO A 421 -1.08 32.40 3.38
C PRO A 421 -0.25 31.72 2.27
N PHE A 422 -0.46 32.15 1.02
CA PHE A 422 0.47 31.83 -0.06
C PHE A 422 1.80 32.55 0.20
N VAL A 423 2.91 31.83 0.09
CA VAL A 423 4.27 32.38 0.18
C VAL A 423 4.98 32.01 -1.12
N ALA A 424 5.53 33.00 -1.82
CA ALA A 424 6.23 32.75 -3.07
C ALA A 424 7.50 31.89 -2.84
N ALA A 425 7.81 31.01 -3.80
CA ALA A 425 9.05 30.26 -3.77
C ALA A 425 10.26 31.19 -3.92
N GLU A 426 11.26 31.03 -3.05
CA GLU A 426 12.54 31.74 -3.14
C GLU A 426 13.38 31.15 -4.28
N GLN A 427 13.66 31.97 -5.31
CA GLN A 427 14.26 31.53 -6.57
C GLN A 427 14.83 32.70 -7.39
N GLU A 428 15.86 32.43 -8.17
CA GLU A 428 16.38 33.37 -9.19
C GLU A 428 15.57 33.28 -10.49
N VAL A 429 15.43 34.39 -11.21
CA VAL A 429 14.72 34.47 -12.50
C VAL A 429 15.44 35.40 -13.49
N ASP A 430 15.45 35.03 -14.77
CA ASP A 430 15.88 35.94 -15.84
C ASP A 430 14.79 37.02 -16.04
N LEU A 431 15.12 38.26 -15.66
CA LEU A 431 14.23 39.42 -15.78
C LEU A 431 13.94 39.82 -17.24
N THR A 432 14.80 39.46 -18.19
CA THR A 432 14.59 39.64 -19.65
C THR A 432 13.51 38.69 -20.14
N LEU A 433 13.60 37.41 -19.75
CA LEU A 433 12.58 36.42 -20.05
C LEU A 433 11.27 36.72 -19.31
N ALA A 434 11.31 37.19 -18.06
CA ALA A 434 10.13 37.61 -17.31
C ALA A 434 9.41 38.81 -17.97
N ARG A 435 10.13 39.85 -18.42
CA ARG A 435 9.55 40.97 -19.19
C ARG A 435 8.82 40.49 -20.44
N ARG A 436 9.42 39.56 -21.19
CA ARG A 436 8.78 38.95 -22.38
C ARG A 436 7.59 38.06 -22.00
N GLY A 437 7.67 37.32 -20.90
CA GLY A 437 6.58 36.50 -20.37
C GLY A 437 5.36 37.31 -19.96
N ARG A 438 5.56 38.47 -19.31
CA ARG A 438 4.52 39.46 -19.01
C ARG A 438 3.74 39.83 -20.28
N ASP A 439 4.46 40.19 -21.34
CA ASP A 439 3.85 40.63 -22.60
C ASP A 439 3.08 39.48 -23.29
N ILE A 440 3.56 38.24 -23.19
CA ILE A 440 2.84 37.04 -23.66
C ILE A 440 1.59 36.79 -22.80
N HIS A 441 1.69 36.92 -21.47
CA HIS A 441 0.57 36.76 -20.53
C HIS A 441 -0.56 37.76 -20.83
N GLN A 442 -0.23 39.04 -20.99
CA GLN A 442 -1.18 40.11 -21.32
C GLN A 442 -1.88 39.86 -22.67
N ASN A 443 -1.22 39.18 -23.61
CA ASN A 443 -1.80 38.83 -24.92
C ASN A 443 -2.60 37.52 -24.96
N ARG A 444 -2.36 36.56 -24.04
CA ARG A 444 -2.89 35.18 -24.15
C ARG A 444 -3.44 34.53 -22.87
N CYS A 445 -2.96 34.91 -21.70
CA CYS A 445 -3.24 34.20 -20.43
C CYS A 445 -4.18 34.98 -19.50
N ILE A 446 -4.12 36.32 -19.53
CA ILE A 446 -4.87 37.23 -18.64
C ILE A 446 -6.37 36.95 -18.54
N PHE A 447 -7.00 36.49 -19.63
CA PHE A 447 -8.43 36.19 -19.66
C PHE A 447 -8.84 35.05 -18.71
N CYS A 448 -7.92 34.14 -18.36
CA CYS A 448 -8.19 32.99 -17.48
C CYS A 448 -7.46 33.06 -16.13
N HIS A 449 -6.37 33.83 -16.00
CA HIS A 449 -5.44 33.76 -14.86
C HIS A 449 -5.21 35.11 -14.14
N SER A 450 -6.21 36.00 -14.15
CA SER A 450 -6.12 37.40 -13.68
C SER A 450 -4.98 38.19 -14.35
N SER A 451 -4.70 39.43 -13.92
CA SER A 451 -3.76 40.34 -14.57
C SER A 451 -2.28 40.08 -14.30
N GLN A 452 -1.96 39.18 -13.35
CA GLN A 452 -0.59 38.81 -12.99
C GLN A 452 -0.41 37.30 -12.69
N GLY A 453 -1.48 36.49 -12.63
CA GLY A 453 -1.41 35.11 -12.14
C GLY A 453 -1.73 34.95 -10.65
N GLU A 454 -2.23 35.99 -9.97
CA GLU A 454 -2.38 36.06 -8.51
C GLU A 454 -3.74 35.56 -7.96
N ASP A 455 -4.61 35.11 -8.86
CA ASP A 455 -5.94 34.50 -8.64
C ASP A 455 -7.09 35.40 -8.12
N ASP A 456 -8.05 35.62 -9.02
CA ASP A 456 -9.44 36.04 -8.79
C ASP A 456 -10.40 35.18 -9.64
N SER A 457 -9.97 34.00 -10.09
CA SER A 457 -10.30 33.47 -11.41
C SER A 457 -11.33 32.34 -11.44
N LEU A 458 -11.92 32.11 -12.61
CA LEU A 458 -12.82 30.97 -12.92
C LEU A 458 -12.13 29.58 -12.81
N THR A 459 -10.86 29.50 -12.41
CA THR A 459 -10.06 28.26 -12.40
C THR A 459 -9.55 27.83 -11.02
N GLY A 460 -9.44 28.76 -10.06
CA GLY A 460 -8.77 28.54 -8.78
C GLY A 460 -7.27 28.26 -8.89
N THR A 461 -6.63 28.63 -10.00
CA THR A 461 -5.22 28.30 -10.27
C THR A 461 -4.34 29.54 -10.17
N ARG A 462 -3.69 29.73 -9.03
CA ARG A 462 -2.60 30.70 -8.85
C ARG A 462 -1.34 30.25 -9.59
N LEU A 463 -0.73 31.18 -10.32
CA LEU A 463 0.54 30.99 -11.05
C LEU A 463 1.67 31.85 -10.46
N ALA A 464 1.37 33.07 -10.01
CA ALA A 464 2.35 34.03 -9.52
C ALA A 464 3.03 33.59 -8.20
N GLY A 465 4.35 33.72 -8.15
CA GLY A 465 5.21 33.27 -7.04
C GLY A 465 5.41 31.75 -6.97
N GLN A 466 5.02 31.00 -7.99
CA GLN A 466 5.16 29.55 -8.03
C GLN A 466 6.57 29.13 -8.52
N ALA A 467 7.03 27.93 -8.17
CA ALA A 467 8.37 27.45 -8.53
C ALA A 467 8.59 27.37 -10.05
N LEU A 468 9.66 28.00 -10.54
CA LEU A 468 10.02 28.18 -11.96
C LEU A 468 10.03 26.88 -12.77
N THR A 469 10.73 25.86 -12.29
CA THR A 469 10.86 24.58 -13.00
C THR A 469 9.57 23.74 -12.93
N TYR A 470 8.75 23.90 -11.89
CA TYR A 470 7.39 23.33 -11.86
C TYR A 470 6.46 24.02 -12.88
N LEU A 471 6.51 25.36 -12.96
CA LEU A 471 5.77 26.14 -13.94
C LEU A 471 6.13 25.71 -15.36
N TYR A 472 7.42 25.67 -15.69
CA TYR A 472 7.90 25.27 -17.01
C TYR A 472 7.48 23.82 -17.34
N ALA A 473 7.73 22.86 -16.45
CA ALA A 473 7.32 21.47 -16.65
C ALA A 473 5.80 21.29 -16.84
N THR A 474 4.98 22.06 -16.09
CA THR A 474 3.51 22.02 -16.21
C THR A 474 3.02 22.65 -17.51
N LEU A 475 3.64 23.75 -17.94
CA LEU A 475 3.33 24.40 -19.22
C LEU A 475 3.73 23.51 -20.41
N GLU A 476 4.85 22.80 -20.32
CA GLU A 476 5.26 21.81 -21.31
C GLU A 476 4.31 20.59 -21.36
N ASP A 477 3.97 19.97 -20.21
CA ASP A 477 3.06 18.82 -20.18
C ASP A 477 1.68 19.15 -20.77
N TYR A 478 1.13 20.31 -20.39
CA TYR A 478 -0.14 20.78 -20.91
C TYR A 478 -0.04 21.21 -22.39
N SER A 479 1.12 21.68 -22.85
CA SER A 479 1.35 21.94 -24.29
C SER A 479 1.49 20.66 -25.11
N ALA A 480 2.00 19.58 -24.54
CA ALA A 480 2.19 18.29 -25.21
C ALA A 480 0.94 17.41 -25.17
N GLY A 481 0.11 17.56 -24.13
CA GLY A 481 -1.19 16.88 -24.01
C GLY A 481 -1.13 15.51 -23.33
N HIS A 482 -0.13 15.23 -22.48
CA HIS A 482 0.02 13.90 -21.88
C HIS A 482 -0.97 13.62 -20.73
N SER A 483 -1.29 14.64 -19.92
CA SER A 483 -2.34 14.53 -18.89
C SER A 483 -3.74 14.50 -19.50
N SER A 484 -4.64 13.63 -19.02
CA SER A 484 -6.05 13.63 -19.47
C SER A 484 -6.90 14.69 -18.77
N ASN A 485 -6.52 15.11 -17.56
CA ASN A 485 -7.15 16.21 -16.80
C ASN A 485 -6.64 17.61 -17.22
N ILE A 486 -6.44 17.86 -18.52
CA ILE A 486 -6.09 19.21 -19.02
C ILE A 486 -7.37 20.05 -19.19
N PRO A 487 -7.45 21.27 -18.62
CA PRO A 487 -8.59 22.15 -18.80
C PRO A 487 -8.92 22.41 -20.27
N ASN A 488 -10.20 22.33 -20.63
CA ASN A 488 -10.67 22.40 -22.02
C ASN A 488 -10.14 23.63 -22.77
N GLY A 489 -9.27 23.40 -23.76
CA GLY A 489 -8.65 24.43 -24.59
C GLY A 489 -7.26 24.90 -24.14
N MET A 490 -6.79 24.54 -22.94
CA MET A 490 -5.49 24.99 -22.42
C MET A 490 -4.32 24.52 -23.29
N ALA A 491 -4.28 23.24 -23.68
CA ALA A 491 -3.28 22.69 -24.60
C ALA A 491 -3.24 23.41 -25.95
N ALA A 492 -4.41 23.81 -26.47
CA ALA A 492 -4.53 24.53 -27.74
C ALA A 492 -4.04 25.99 -27.61
N GLN A 493 -4.26 26.65 -26.46
CA GLN A 493 -3.70 27.97 -26.19
C GLN A 493 -2.18 27.92 -26.04
N LEU A 494 -1.62 26.97 -25.28
CA LEU A 494 -0.18 26.84 -25.08
C LEU A 494 0.56 26.50 -26.39
N SER A 495 0.03 25.55 -27.17
CA SER A 495 0.53 25.26 -28.52
C SER A 495 0.43 26.49 -29.44
N GLY A 496 -0.69 27.21 -29.40
CA GLY A 496 -0.89 28.45 -30.16
C GLY A 496 0.04 29.59 -29.73
N THR A 497 0.41 29.65 -28.45
CA THR A 497 1.40 30.60 -27.91
C THR A 497 2.79 30.29 -28.44
N LYS A 498 3.26 29.03 -28.37
CA LYS A 498 4.53 28.60 -29.01
C LYS A 498 4.58 28.94 -30.50
N MET A 499 3.51 28.65 -31.24
CA MET A 499 3.42 28.97 -32.67
C MET A 499 3.40 30.49 -32.98
N THR A 500 3.07 31.35 -32.01
CA THR A 500 3.01 32.81 -32.21
C THR A 500 4.28 33.53 -31.72
N PHE A 501 4.85 33.10 -30.59
CA PHE A 501 5.83 33.87 -29.83
C PHE A 501 7.22 33.23 -29.70
N GLY A 502 7.42 32.01 -30.22
CA GLY A 502 8.70 31.28 -30.18
C GLY A 502 8.62 29.96 -29.40
N ALA A 503 9.63 29.10 -29.54
CA ALA A 503 9.68 27.82 -28.82
C ALA A 503 9.87 28.05 -27.30
N ASP A 504 10.67 29.04 -26.98
CA ASP A 504 10.98 29.66 -25.67
C ASP A 504 9.80 30.47 -25.06
N ALA A 505 8.63 30.52 -25.71
CA ALA A 505 7.49 31.28 -25.21
C ALA A 505 6.90 30.75 -23.88
N LEU A 506 7.08 29.46 -23.56
CA LEU A 506 6.63 28.88 -22.28
C LEU A 506 7.68 29.03 -21.17
N GLU A 507 8.96 29.08 -21.53
CA GLU A 507 10.08 29.42 -20.64
C GLU A 507 9.98 30.88 -20.19
N ALA A 508 9.75 31.82 -21.12
CA ALA A 508 9.47 33.22 -20.80
C ALA A 508 8.27 33.39 -19.86
N LEU A 509 7.16 32.66 -20.11
CA LEU A 509 5.99 32.65 -19.22
C LEU A 509 6.33 32.08 -17.83
N ALA A 510 7.13 31.02 -17.74
CA ALA A 510 7.55 30.45 -16.46
C ALA A 510 8.40 31.45 -15.65
N HIS A 511 9.35 32.14 -16.28
CA HIS A 511 10.13 33.22 -15.64
C HIS A 511 9.27 34.39 -15.17
N TYR A 512 8.23 34.76 -15.92
CA TYR A 512 7.29 35.80 -15.50
C TYR A 512 6.52 35.41 -14.23
N TYR A 513 5.88 34.24 -14.22
CA TYR A 513 5.10 33.80 -13.05
C TYR A 513 5.97 33.43 -11.84
N ALA A 514 7.24 33.08 -12.05
CA ALA A 514 8.20 32.80 -10.99
C ALA A 514 8.70 34.06 -10.26
N ALA A 515 8.60 35.25 -10.87
CA ALA A 515 8.97 36.50 -10.22
C ALA A 515 8.07 36.80 -9.00
N SER A 516 8.67 37.33 -7.93
CA SER A 516 7.93 37.80 -6.74
C SER A 516 6.98 38.96 -7.12
N PRO A 517 5.83 39.13 -6.46
CA PRO A 517 4.92 40.25 -6.69
C PRO A 517 5.59 41.64 -6.70
N ASP A 518 6.57 41.87 -5.83
CA ASP A 518 7.33 43.14 -5.80
C ASP A 518 8.21 43.38 -7.04
N VAL A 519 8.51 42.32 -7.81
CA VAL A 519 9.17 42.42 -9.13
C VAL A 519 8.18 42.33 -10.30
N ASN A 520 6.87 42.26 -10.05
CA ASN A 520 5.85 42.37 -11.09
C ASN A 520 5.38 43.81 -11.34
N ASP A 521 5.75 44.77 -10.48
CA ASP A 521 5.69 46.21 -10.81
C ASP A 521 6.87 46.59 -11.74
N LEU A 522 6.97 45.88 -12.88
CA LEU A 522 7.85 46.22 -13.98
C LEU A 522 7.26 47.43 -14.71
N GLY A 523 7.54 48.61 -14.14
CA GLY A 523 7.11 49.92 -14.62
C GLY A 523 7.24 50.08 -16.13
N SER A 524 6.29 50.79 -16.73
CA SER A 524 6.18 50.99 -18.17
C SER A 524 7.06 52.15 -18.67
N ASP A 525 8.31 52.19 -18.23
CA ASP A 525 9.23 53.31 -18.45
C ASP A 525 10.24 52.99 -19.57
N ASP A 526 10.63 54.02 -20.32
CA ASP A 526 11.25 53.95 -21.66
C ASP A 526 12.63 54.65 -21.64
N ASP A 527 13.31 54.52 -20.50
CA ASP A 527 14.38 55.43 -20.07
C ASP A 527 15.62 54.67 -19.57
N GLY A 528 16.81 55.09 -20.05
CA GLY A 528 18.07 54.39 -19.77
C GLY A 528 18.88 55.00 -18.61
N SER A 529 18.66 54.52 -17.39
CA SER A 529 19.58 54.67 -16.25
C SER A 529 19.24 53.67 -15.13
N GLY A 530 20.16 53.08 -14.37
CA GLY A 530 21.62 53.30 -14.36
C GLY A 530 22.15 53.85 -13.02
N ASP A 531 21.84 53.17 -11.91
CA ASP A 531 22.53 53.35 -10.63
C ASP A 531 22.64 52.01 -9.89
N ASN A 532 23.62 51.84 -8.99
CA ASN A 532 24.03 50.54 -8.46
C ASN A 532 24.53 50.60 -7.00
N GLY A 533 23.61 50.37 -6.06
CA GLY A 533 23.89 49.87 -4.71
C GLY A 533 24.40 50.87 -3.65
N THR A 534 23.96 50.67 -2.41
CA THR A 534 24.82 50.70 -1.21
C THR A 534 24.06 50.14 0.01
N ASP A 535 24.78 49.42 0.88
CA ASP A 535 24.25 48.77 2.08
C ASP A 535 23.94 49.78 3.22
N GLY A 536 23.05 49.40 4.17
CA GLY A 536 22.47 50.36 5.13
C GLY A 536 22.22 49.94 6.59
N ASN A 537 22.35 48.66 6.95
CA ASN A 537 22.49 48.14 8.32
C ASN A 537 21.33 48.34 9.36
N ASP A 538 21.47 47.58 10.46
CA ASP A 538 20.98 47.83 11.83
C ASP A 538 19.52 47.53 12.28
N ASP A 539 19.46 46.40 13.00
CA ASP A 539 19.06 46.28 14.42
C ASP A 539 17.67 45.73 14.82
N SER A 540 17.81 44.87 15.83
CA SER A 540 16.91 44.08 16.64
C SER A 540 15.53 44.64 17.01
N GLY A 541 14.57 43.71 17.16
CA GLY A 541 13.21 44.01 17.60
C GLY A 541 12.99 44.02 19.11
N ASP A 542 11.88 44.67 19.47
CA ASP A 542 11.06 44.50 20.68
C ASP A 542 11.69 44.67 22.08
N SER A 543 11.13 45.62 22.85
CA SER A 543 10.85 45.38 24.27
C SER A 543 9.71 46.25 24.84
N GLY A 544 8.51 46.14 24.23
CA GLY A 544 7.21 46.37 24.86
C GLY A 544 6.87 47.72 25.54
N GLY A 545 5.69 47.77 26.16
CA GLY A 545 5.28 48.85 27.08
C GLY A 545 3.89 49.45 26.80
N ASP A 546 3.00 49.31 27.78
CA ASP A 546 1.65 49.90 27.88
C ASP A 546 1.53 51.37 27.44
N GLY A 547 0.32 51.75 26.98
CA GLY A 547 -0.30 52.97 27.53
C GLY A 547 -0.93 53.96 26.54
N SER A 548 -2.26 53.94 26.52
CA SER A 548 -3.18 55.07 26.27
C SER A 548 -2.59 56.50 26.28
N GLY A 549 -2.82 57.26 25.20
CA GLY A 549 -2.64 58.72 25.18
C GLY A 549 -3.34 59.38 23.99
N ASN A 550 -4.28 60.29 24.26
CA ASN A 550 -4.91 61.17 23.27
C ASN A 550 -4.39 62.61 23.46
N ASP A 551 -4.53 63.44 22.43
CA ASP A 551 -4.16 64.88 22.39
C ASP A 551 -2.65 65.18 22.46
N GLY A 552 -2.10 66.18 21.75
CA GLY A 552 -2.70 67.10 20.78
C GLY A 552 -2.04 68.49 20.80
N SER A 553 -1.99 69.20 19.66
CA SER A 553 -1.31 70.50 19.42
C SER A 553 0.22 70.50 19.66
N GLY A 554 1.06 71.27 18.96
CA GLY A 554 0.92 72.44 18.08
C GLY A 554 2.12 73.37 18.36
N ASP A 555 2.56 74.33 17.54
CA ASP A 555 2.17 74.82 16.19
C ASP A 555 3.41 75.56 15.60
N ASP A 556 3.26 76.22 14.44
CA ASP A 556 4.17 77.23 13.83
C ASP A 556 5.54 76.74 13.28
N SER A 557 6.18 77.29 12.23
CA SER A 557 5.82 78.21 11.11
C SER A 557 7.09 78.33 10.19
N ASP A 558 7.11 78.70 8.90
CA ASP A 558 6.10 79.13 7.91
C ASP A 558 6.67 78.98 6.46
N ASP A 559 5.87 79.36 5.45
CA ASP A 559 6.24 79.92 4.12
C ASP A 559 6.50 79.02 2.86
N SER A 560 6.39 79.69 1.71
CA SER A 560 5.94 79.29 0.35
C SER A 560 7.06 79.15 -0.71
N GLY A 561 6.85 78.75 -1.99
CA GLY A 561 5.66 78.23 -2.71
C GLY A 561 5.56 78.68 -4.21
N ASN A 562 4.82 77.92 -5.04
CA ASN A 562 4.47 78.12 -6.48
C ASN A 562 5.60 78.16 -7.55
N GLY A 563 5.37 77.77 -8.82
CA GLY A 563 4.18 77.11 -9.42
C GLY A 563 4.04 77.29 -10.96
N ASP A 564 3.18 76.46 -11.59
CA ASP A 564 2.43 76.64 -12.86
C ASP A 564 3.19 76.73 -14.23
N ASP A 565 2.65 76.40 -15.43
CA ASP A 565 1.61 75.45 -15.91
C ASP A 565 1.58 75.37 -17.50
N SER A 566 1.09 74.26 -18.07
CA SER A 566 0.50 73.97 -19.42
C SER A 566 1.10 74.46 -20.79
N GLY A 567 0.91 73.70 -21.91
CA GLY A 567 1.42 74.14 -23.25
C GLY A 567 1.24 73.37 -24.61
N ASP A 568 0.36 72.37 -24.78
CA ASP A 568 -0.25 71.84 -26.06
C ASP A 568 0.47 71.76 -27.47
N SER A 569 0.41 70.56 -28.09
CA SER A 569 0.37 70.21 -29.55
C SER A 569 1.51 70.45 -30.60
N GLY A 570 2.15 69.35 -31.05
CA GLY A 570 1.99 68.75 -32.41
C GLY A 570 2.81 69.20 -33.65
N GLY A 571 3.24 68.24 -34.50
CA GLY A 571 3.56 68.46 -35.94
C GLY A 571 4.66 67.57 -36.58
N ASP A 572 4.38 67.01 -37.77
CA ASP A 572 5.33 66.23 -38.61
C ASP A 572 6.49 67.07 -39.22
N GLY A 573 7.59 66.43 -39.66
CA GLY A 573 8.55 67.08 -40.57
C GLY A 573 9.82 66.29 -40.97
N SER A 574 9.82 65.66 -42.16
CA SER A 574 10.99 64.98 -42.77
C SER A 574 12.04 65.94 -43.37
N GLY A 575 13.28 65.49 -43.60
CA GLY A 575 14.12 66.07 -44.68
C GLY A 575 15.64 65.87 -44.62
N ASP A 576 16.18 65.14 -45.60
CA ASP A 576 17.61 64.95 -45.92
C ASP A 576 18.37 66.25 -46.27
N GLY A 577 19.72 66.24 -46.28
CA GLY A 577 20.48 67.20 -47.13
C GLY A 577 21.97 67.50 -46.83
N ASP A 578 22.88 66.80 -47.52
CA ASP A 578 24.20 67.22 -48.05
C ASP A 578 24.99 68.43 -47.47
N ASN A 579 26.08 68.12 -46.75
CA ASN A 579 27.49 68.23 -47.19
C ASN A 579 28.07 69.55 -47.81
N GLY A 580 29.13 70.09 -47.17
CA GLY A 580 30.07 71.11 -47.69
C GLY A 580 29.80 72.56 -47.22
N GLY A 581 30.78 73.46 -47.07
CA GLY A 581 32.25 73.37 -47.21
C GLY A 581 32.91 74.77 -47.24
N ASP A 582 34.22 74.84 -46.92
CA ASP A 582 35.17 75.98 -46.99
C ASP A 582 34.98 77.24 -46.07
N ASP A 583 36.02 77.44 -45.23
CA ASP A 583 36.74 78.67 -44.87
C ASP A 583 36.03 80.01 -44.51
N SER A 584 36.29 80.50 -43.29
CA SER A 584 37.23 81.63 -43.10
C SER A 584 37.75 81.80 -41.66
N ASP A 585 39.07 81.95 -41.52
CA ASP A 585 39.78 82.26 -40.26
C ASP A 585 39.54 83.71 -39.78
N SER A 586 39.43 83.89 -38.45
CA SER A 586 39.74 85.11 -37.70
C SER A 586 39.86 84.81 -36.19
N GLY A 587 40.87 84.03 -35.79
CA GLY A 587 41.01 83.55 -34.40
C GLY A 587 41.37 84.60 -33.32
N GLY A 588 41.39 84.16 -32.05
CA GLY A 588 42.12 84.84 -30.96
C GLY A 588 41.46 84.87 -29.57
N ASP A 589 41.72 83.87 -28.74
CA ASP A 589 42.68 84.06 -27.63
C ASP A 589 43.42 82.72 -27.40
N ASN A 590 44.64 82.76 -26.87
CA ASN A 590 45.51 81.59 -26.72
C ASN A 590 46.03 81.46 -25.28
N THR A 591 45.10 81.50 -24.32
CA THR A 591 45.33 81.02 -22.96
C THR A 591 45.14 79.51 -22.96
N ALA A 592 46.24 78.74 -22.84
CA ALA A 592 46.13 77.30 -22.63
C ALA A 592 45.33 77.03 -21.34
N THR A 593 44.23 76.30 -21.47
CA THR A 593 43.42 75.80 -20.36
C THR A 593 43.86 74.39 -20.00
N ALA A 594 43.54 73.94 -18.78
CA ALA A 594 43.67 72.53 -18.45
C ALA A 594 42.76 71.68 -19.38
N PRO A 595 43.10 70.40 -19.65
CA PRO A 595 42.30 69.55 -20.52
C PRO A 595 40.89 69.27 -19.98
N THR A 596 39.97 68.90 -20.88
CA THR A 596 38.68 68.30 -20.50
C THR A 596 38.95 66.95 -19.82
N ALA A 597 38.21 66.63 -18.76
CA ALA A 597 38.32 65.33 -18.11
C ALA A 597 37.85 64.19 -19.05
N PRO A 598 38.50 63.00 -19.00
CA PRO A 598 37.98 61.78 -19.61
C PRO A 598 36.59 61.44 -19.05
N ALA A 599 35.69 60.94 -19.90
CA ALA A 599 34.36 60.52 -19.46
C ALA A 599 34.21 59.00 -19.49
N ASN A 600 33.27 58.51 -18.69
CA ASN A 600 32.82 57.11 -18.67
C ASN A 600 33.98 56.08 -18.59
N PRO A 601 34.91 56.21 -17.62
CA PRO A 601 35.91 55.17 -17.40
C PRO A 601 35.21 53.86 -16.99
N VAL A 602 35.47 52.79 -17.72
CA VAL A 602 34.92 51.45 -17.49
C VAL A 602 36.03 50.42 -17.35
N THR A 603 35.84 49.45 -16.47
CA THR A 603 36.80 48.38 -16.16
C THR A 603 36.27 47.02 -16.56
N THR A 604 37.04 46.27 -17.33
CA THR A 604 36.80 44.85 -17.62
C THR A 604 37.89 44.02 -16.95
N VAL A 605 37.52 43.13 -16.03
CA VAL A 605 38.44 42.16 -15.43
C VAL A 605 38.67 41.02 -16.42
N ILE A 606 39.94 40.70 -16.70
CA ILE A 606 40.36 39.66 -17.63
C ILE A 606 41.08 38.56 -16.85
N GLU A 607 40.58 37.33 -16.95
CA GLU A 607 41.09 36.11 -16.29
C GLU A 607 41.32 36.22 -14.77
N ASN A 608 40.68 37.18 -14.10
CA ASN A 608 40.93 37.55 -12.69
C ASN A 608 42.42 37.89 -12.38
N ALA A 609 43.18 38.26 -13.42
CA ALA A 609 44.63 38.51 -13.35
C ALA A 609 45.05 39.83 -14.05
N SER A 610 44.12 40.53 -14.71
CA SER A 610 44.36 41.83 -15.33
C SER A 610 43.08 42.67 -15.37
N VAL A 611 43.22 44.00 -15.42
CA VAL A 611 42.10 44.93 -15.61
C VAL A 611 42.34 45.76 -16.85
N GLN A 612 41.43 45.69 -17.82
CA GLN A 612 41.38 46.67 -18.91
C GLN A 612 40.53 47.85 -18.46
N ILE A 613 41.12 49.05 -18.45
CA ILE A 613 40.45 50.32 -18.22
C ILE A 613 40.28 50.98 -19.59
N SER A 614 39.06 51.40 -19.93
CA SER A 614 38.75 52.14 -21.17
C SER A 614 37.94 53.39 -20.85
N TRP A 615 38.09 54.46 -21.60
CA TRP A 615 37.42 55.75 -21.37
C TRP A 615 37.10 56.47 -22.68
N VAL A 616 36.24 57.48 -22.61
CA VAL A 616 36.02 58.43 -23.72
C VAL A 616 36.95 59.63 -23.53
N ASP A 617 37.82 59.86 -24.51
CA ASP A 617 38.60 61.08 -24.60
C ASP A 617 37.72 62.25 -25.07
N ASN A 618 37.70 63.34 -24.29
CA ASN A 618 36.93 64.56 -24.57
C ASN A 618 37.85 65.78 -24.75
N SER A 619 39.16 65.56 -24.87
CA SER A 619 40.17 66.60 -25.00
C SER A 619 40.72 66.65 -26.43
N ASP A 620 41.24 67.81 -26.81
CA ASP A 620 41.98 68.06 -28.05
C ASP A 620 43.30 68.81 -27.81
N ASN A 621 43.68 69.01 -26.53
CA ASN A 621 44.77 69.86 -26.09
C ASN A 621 45.60 69.27 -24.93
N GLU A 622 45.42 67.99 -24.63
CA GLU A 622 46.22 67.22 -23.67
C GLU A 622 47.57 66.81 -24.27
N THR A 623 48.53 66.57 -23.38
CA THR A 623 49.84 65.97 -23.74
C THR A 623 49.92 64.49 -23.36
N GLY A 624 49.00 64.04 -22.51
CA GLY A 624 48.81 62.66 -22.11
C GLY A 624 47.80 62.54 -20.97
N PHE A 625 47.62 61.32 -20.49
CA PHE A 625 46.81 60.98 -19.32
C PHE A 625 47.68 60.38 -18.23
N ARG A 626 47.42 60.72 -16.97
CA ARG A 626 48.03 60.08 -15.80
C ARG A 626 47.01 59.11 -15.20
N LEU A 627 47.33 57.82 -15.24
CA LEU A 627 46.54 56.78 -14.60
C LEU A 627 47.19 56.43 -13.26
N GLN A 628 46.41 56.53 -12.20
CA GLN A 628 46.82 56.25 -10.82
C GLN A 628 45.90 55.17 -10.23
N ARG A 629 46.45 54.33 -9.35
CA ARG A 629 45.75 53.19 -8.74
C ARG A 629 45.95 53.17 -7.24
N LYS A 630 44.97 52.66 -6.51
CA LYS A 630 45.10 52.21 -5.11
C LYS A 630 44.25 50.97 -4.86
N LEU A 631 44.46 50.29 -3.74
CA LEU A 631 43.42 49.42 -3.19
C LEU A 631 42.28 50.29 -2.65
N VAL A 632 41.04 49.82 -2.71
CA VAL A 632 39.89 50.56 -2.14
C VAL A 632 40.09 50.79 -0.63
N ALA A 633 40.70 49.83 0.07
CA ALA A 633 41.07 49.90 1.48
C ALA A 633 42.20 50.89 1.82
N ASP A 634 43.02 51.31 0.85
CA ASP A 634 44.10 52.28 1.08
C ASP A 634 43.59 53.73 1.02
N SER A 635 44.23 54.65 1.74
CA SER A 635 43.97 56.09 1.62
C SER A 635 44.68 56.73 0.43
N ASP A 636 45.84 56.20 0.04
CA ASP A 636 46.84 56.92 -0.76
C ASP A 636 46.91 56.38 -2.20
N TRP A 637 46.93 57.29 -3.17
CA TRP A 637 47.02 56.96 -4.60
C TRP A 637 48.48 56.79 -5.06
N SER A 638 48.75 55.76 -5.88
CA SER A 638 50.04 55.53 -6.52
C SER A 638 49.99 55.77 -8.02
N ASP A 639 51.02 56.41 -8.58
CA ASP A 639 51.20 56.52 -10.03
C ASP A 639 51.40 55.13 -10.65
N LEU A 640 50.55 54.77 -11.62
CA LEU A 640 50.66 53.51 -12.36
C LEU A 640 51.39 53.73 -13.69
N VAL A 641 50.95 54.71 -14.49
CA VAL A 641 51.49 55.00 -15.82
C VAL A 641 51.10 56.40 -16.31
N GLU A 642 51.95 57.02 -17.13
CA GLU A 642 51.56 58.14 -18.00
C GLU A 642 51.40 57.64 -19.44
N ILE A 643 50.26 57.98 -20.04
CA ILE A 643 49.71 57.42 -21.28
C ILE A 643 49.69 58.53 -22.36
N PRO A 644 50.04 58.27 -23.63
CA PRO A 644 50.04 59.29 -24.67
C PRO A 644 48.66 59.92 -24.93
N ALA A 645 48.66 61.19 -25.37
CA ALA A 645 47.50 61.90 -25.92
C ALA A 645 46.74 61.08 -27.00
N GLY A 646 45.42 61.24 -27.06
CA GLY A 646 44.55 60.48 -27.97
C GLY A 646 44.50 58.96 -27.73
N SER A 647 44.75 58.49 -26.50
CA SER A 647 44.56 57.09 -26.09
C SER A 647 43.22 56.91 -25.39
N ASP A 648 42.54 55.78 -25.64
CA ASP A 648 41.20 55.46 -25.11
C ASP A 648 41.18 54.33 -24.08
N SER A 649 42.32 53.64 -23.87
CA SER A 649 42.37 52.42 -23.07
C SER A 649 43.77 52.05 -22.55
N TYR A 650 43.81 51.26 -21.48
CA TYR A 650 45.01 50.70 -20.86
C TYR A 650 44.73 49.32 -20.25
N LEU A 651 45.72 48.43 -20.26
CA LEU A 651 45.63 47.10 -19.63
C LEU A 651 46.61 47.00 -18.46
N ASP A 652 46.08 47.02 -17.24
CA ASP A 652 46.85 46.78 -16.02
C ASP A 652 47.02 45.28 -15.78
N ASN A 653 48.24 44.80 -15.99
CA ASN A 653 48.65 43.41 -15.77
C ASN A 653 49.36 43.23 -14.40
N SER A 654 49.18 44.16 -13.46
CA SER A 654 49.88 44.23 -12.17
C SER A 654 48.94 44.23 -10.95
N VAL A 655 47.70 43.79 -11.17
CA VAL A 655 46.69 43.52 -10.15
C VAL A 655 46.89 42.13 -9.55
N GLN A 656 46.23 41.86 -8.43
CA GLN A 656 46.21 40.56 -7.76
C GLN A 656 44.76 40.17 -7.43
N ALA A 657 44.46 38.88 -7.42
CA ALA A 657 43.18 38.34 -6.96
C ALA A 657 42.87 38.75 -5.51
N ASP A 658 41.62 38.63 -5.09
CA ASP A 658 41.15 38.96 -3.72
C ASP A 658 41.34 40.43 -3.32
N ASN A 659 41.26 41.35 -4.29
CA ASN A 659 41.50 42.79 -4.09
C ASN A 659 40.55 43.66 -4.93
N ASP A 660 39.98 44.69 -4.30
CA ASP A 660 39.30 45.79 -4.98
C ASP A 660 40.28 46.92 -5.31
N TYR A 661 40.39 47.27 -6.59
CA TYR A 661 41.21 48.38 -7.05
C TYR A 661 40.37 49.58 -7.45
N ALA A 662 40.70 50.74 -6.90
CA ALA A 662 40.24 52.01 -7.43
C ALA A 662 41.29 52.54 -8.43
N TYR A 663 40.82 52.97 -9.60
CA TYR A 663 41.60 53.69 -10.60
C TYR A 663 41.11 55.13 -10.66
N ARG A 664 42.03 56.06 -10.94
CA ARG A 664 41.68 57.42 -11.35
C ARG A 664 42.54 57.86 -12.53
N LEU A 665 41.91 58.57 -13.44
CA LEU A 665 42.46 59.02 -14.71
C LEU A 665 42.31 60.54 -14.82
N VAL A 666 43.39 61.20 -15.21
CA VAL A 666 43.49 62.67 -15.33
C VAL A 666 44.17 62.99 -16.66
N ALA A 667 43.57 63.85 -17.48
CA ALA A 667 44.22 64.39 -18.68
C ALA A 667 45.10 65.60 -18.30
N PHE A 668 46.31 65.74 -18.86
CA PHE A 668 47.23 66.81 -18.46
C PHE A 668 47.95 67.51 -19.62
N ASN A 669 48.24 68.80 -19.46
CA ASN A 669 49.07 69.61 -20.36
C ASN A 669 49.91 70.65 -19.60
N ASP A 670 50.67 71.49 -20.31
CA ASP A 670 51.51 72.56 -19.74
C ASP A 670 50.75 73.62 -18.90
N ALA A 671 49.41 73.67 -18.97
CA ALA A 671 48.56 74.56 -18.18
C ALA A 671 47.99 73.89 -16.91
N GLY A 672 47.88 72.56 -16.87
CA GLY A 672 47.45 71.82 -15.69
C GLY A 672 46.90 70.41 -15.97
N ASP A 673 46.49 69.77 -14.88
CA ASP A 673 45.72 68.54 -14.82
C ASP A 673 44.21 68.84 -14.92
N SER A 674 43.41 67.91 -15.48
CA SER A 674 41.94 67.96 -15.50
C SER A 674 41.32 67.64 -14.14
N GLU A 675 39.99 67.72 -14.02
CA GLU A 675 39.24 67.01 -12.98
C GLU A 675 39.50 65.49 -13.08
N GLU A 676 39.43 64.76 -11.97
CA GLU A 676 39.72 63.32 -11.93
C GLU A 676 38.49 62.44 -12.23
N ALA A 677 38.65 61.48 -13.15
CA ALA A 677 37.64 60.48 -13.47
C ALA A 677 37.99 59.15 -12.80
N THR A 678 37.08 58.55 -12.04
CA THR A 678 37.33 57.37 -11.19
C THR A 678 36.51 56.14 -11.61
N VAL A 679 37.05 54.95 -11.38
CA VAL A 679 36.37 53.67 -11.63
C VAL A 679 36.90 52.58 -10.69
N LEU A 680 36.08 51.58 -10.36
CA LEU A 680 36.41 50.45 -9.47
C LEU A 680 36.46 49.14 -10.25
N ALA A 681 37.47 48.31 -9.96
CA ALA A 681 37.55 46.92 -10.44
C ALA A 681 37.75 45.95 -9.26
N SER A 682 36.77 45.08 -9.05
CA SER A 682 36.81 44.02 -8.05
C SER A 682 37.34 42.73 -8.64
N LEU A 683 38.42 42.18 -8.08
CA LEU A 683 38.91 40.84 -8.43
C LEU A 683 38.46 39.82 -7.38
N LEU A 684 37.88 38.71 -7.85
CA LEU A 684 37.45 37.61 -7.00
C LEU A 684 38.65 36.98 -6.26
N SER A 685 38.38 36.33 -5.13
CA SER A 685 39.38 35.48 -4.47
C SER A 685 39.78 34.31 -5.38
N SER A 686 41.03 33.82 -5.29
CA SER A 686 41.45 32.61 -6.03
C SER A 686 40.50 31.43 -5.78
N ARG A 687 39.97 31.30 -4.56
CA ARG A 687 38.99 30.26 -4.19
C ARG A 687 37.69 30.41 -4.97
N HIS A 688 37.10 31.61 -5.01
CA HIS A 688 35.82 31.84 -5.70
C HIS A 688 35.97 31.78 -7.23
N TYR A 689 37.06 32.33 -7.77
CA TYR A 689 37.34 32.26 -9.20
C TYR A 689 37.64 30.82 -9.66
N GLY A 690 38.43 30.07 -8.88
CA GLY A 690 38.68 28.65 -9.14
C GLY A 690 37.42 27.79 -9.02
N ALA A 691 36.53 28.07 -8.06
CA ALA A 691 35.23 27.40 -7.96
C ALA A 691 34.34 27.66 -9.19
N LEU A 692 34.28 28.91 -9.65
CA LEU A 692 33.53 29.32 -10.83
C LEU A 692 34.06 28.62 -12.10
N LEU A 693 35.39 28.57 -12.28
CA LEU A 693 36.03 27.84 -13.38
C LEU A 693 35.79 26.33 -13.29
N TYR A 694 35.88 25.74 -12.10
CA TYR A 694 35.64 24.32 -11.87
C TYR A 694 34.22 23.87 -12.25
N GLN A 695 33.23 24.73 -11.99
CA GLN A 695 31.86 24.54 -12.48
C GLN A 695 31.76 24.74 -14.01
N GLN A 696 32.28 25.86 -14.54
CA GLN A 696 32.19 26.20 -15.97
C GLN A 696 32.91 25.23 -16.92
N GLN A 697 34.00 24.60 -16.48
CA GLN A 697 34.75 23.60 -17.25
C GLN A 697 34.15 22.19 -17.14
N GLY A 698 33.03 22.02 -16.42
CA GLY A 698 32.37 20.73 -16.24
C GLY A 698 33.15 19.75 -15.37
N CYS A 699 34.05 20.23 -14.50
CA CYS A 699 34.78 19.34 -13.58
C CYS A 699 33.85 18.76 -12.50
N ALA A 700 32.84 19.53 -12.10
CA ALA A 700 31.84 19.15 -11.09
C ALA A 700 31.07 17.86 -11.42
N SER A 701 30.72 17.63 -12.70
CA SER A 701 29.96 16.43 -13.11
C SER A 701 30.73 15.12 -12.94
N CYS A 702 32.07 15.18 -13.02
CA CYS A 702 32.96 14.02 -12.87
C CYS A 702 33.55 13.86 -11.46
N HIS A 703 33.68 14.95 -10.69
CA HIS A 703 34.39 14.98 -9.39
C HIS A 703 33.55 15.52 -8.21
N GLY A 704 32.27 15.83 -8.41
CA GLY A 704 31.39 16.42 -7.40
C GLY A 704 31.51 17.95 -7.35
N SER A 705 30.49 18.64 -6.85
CA SER A 705 30.39 20.11 -6.90
C SER A 705 31.51 20.86 -6.14
N ASP A 706 32.18 20.19 -5.21
CA ASP A 706 33.31 20.68 -4.41
C ASP A 706 34.62 19.89 -4.60
N GLY A 707 34.60 18.81 -5.40
CA GLY A 707 35.72 17.89 -5.59
C GLY A 707 35.74 16.68 -4.64
N SER A 708 34.71 16.50 -3.80
CA SER A 708 34.64 15.40 -2.82
C SER A 708 34.45 14.01 -3.44
N GLY A 709 33.86 13.92 -4.63
CA GLY A 709 33.58 12.67 -5.35
C GLY A 709 32.48 12.86 -6.40
N GLY A 710 32.61 12.19 -7.55
CA GLY A 710 31.65 12.25 -8.67
C GLY A 710 31.75 11.02 -9.56
N PHE A 711 31.28 11.09 -10.82
CA PHE A 711 31.08 9.93 -11.70
C PHE A 711 32.29 8.96 -11.85
N ILE A 712 33.53 9.45 -11.74
CA ILE A 712 34.76 8.61 -11.89
C ILE A 712 35.39 8.26 -10.52
N ASN A 713 34.77 8.71 -9.42
CA ASN A 713 35.12 8.48 -8.03
C ASN A 713 36.63 8.51 -7.70
N VAL A 714 37.29 9.58 -8.16
CA VAL A 714 38.59 10.04 -7.65
C VAL A 714 38.34 11.32 -6.85
N PRO A 715 38.18 11.21 -5.50
CA PRO A 715 38.13 12.37 -4.62
C PRO A 715 39.38 13.23 -4.79
N LEU A 716 39.19 14.53 -4.96
CA LEU A 716 40.29 15.48 -5.14
C LEU A 716 40.92 15.89 -3.79
N ASN A 717 40.36 15.38 -2.68
CA ASN A 717 40.89 15.52 -1.31
C ASN A 717 42.22 14.78 -1.06
N GLN A 718 42.68 13.96 -2.01
CA GLN A 718 43.97 13.25 -1.95
C GLN A 718 45.20 14.15 -2.25
N TYR A 719 44.98 15.35 -2.81
CA TYR A 719 46.06 16.25 -3.21
C TYR A 719 46.46 17.18 -2.05
N THR A 720 47.74 17.17 -1.68
CA THR A 720 48.27 18.05 -0.63
C THR A 720 48.87 19.34 -1.20
N ALA A 721 49.10 20.33 -0.33
CA ALA A 721 49.72 21.61 -0.72
C ALA A 721 51.16 21.48 -1.28
N ASP A 722 51.85 20.35 -1.07
CA ASP A 722 53.15 20.06 -1.71
C ASP A 722 53.00 19.53 -3.15
N GLN A 723 51.78 19.18 -3.59
CA GLN A 723 51.47 18.54 -4.86
C GLN A 723 50.83 19.47 -5.90
N VAL A 724 50.66 20.77 -5.62
CA VAL A 724 49.98 21.75 -6.50
C VAL A 724 50.48 21.67 -7.94
N SER A 725 51.79 21.69 -8.14
CA SER A 725 52.42 21.67 -9.47
C SER A 725 52.13 20.37 -10.24
N SER A 726 51.92 19.25 -9.54
CA SER A 726 51.53 17.98 -10.15
C SER A 726 50.04 17.95 -10.48
N LEU A 727 49.19 18.55 -9.62
CA LEU A 727 47.76 18.69 -9.88
C LEU A 727 47.50 19.59 -11.10
N ILE A 728 48.10 20.79 -11.14
CA ILE A 728 48.05 21.70 -12.29
C ILE A 728 48.46 20.96 -13.56
N HIS A 729 49.63 20.31 -13.56
CA HIS A 729 50.11 19.60 -14.74
C HIS A 729 49.21 18.43 -15.17
N SER A 730 48.57 17.74 -14.22
CA SER A 730 47.57 16.71 -14.51
C SER A 730 46.34 17.33 -15.17
N THR A 731 45.81 18.44 -14.63
CA THR A 731 44.68 19.17 -15.21
C THR A 731 44.99 19.59 -16.65
N GLU A 732 46.10 20.29 -16.88
CA GLU A 732 46.54 20.76 -18.22
C GLU A 732 46.73 19.65 -19.26
N THR A 733 46.91 18.40 -18.84
CA THR A 733 47.22 17.27 -19.75
C THR A 733 46.12 16.21 -19.84
N THR A 734 45.14 16.21 -18.93
CA THR A 734 44.10 15.16 -18.85
C THR A 734 42.67 15.67 -18.64
N MET A 735 42.45 16.95 -18.29
CA MET A 735 41.13 17.47 -17.91
C MET A 735 40.74 18.77 -18.65
N PRO A 736 39.48 18.92 -19.09
CA PRO A 736 38.42 17.91 -19.12
C PRO A 736 38.75 16.75 -20.08
N PRO A 737 38.34 15.49 -19.82
CA PRO A 737 38.79 14.32 -20.60
C PRO A 737 38.50 14.39 -22.10
N ALA A 738 37.41 15.06 -22.50
CA ALA A 738 37.05 15.26 -23.90
C ALA A 738 37.86 16.37 -24.60
N ASN A 739 38.45 17.31 -23.85
CA ASN A 739 39.22 18.43 -24.40
C ASN A 739 40.21 19.03 -23.37
N PRO A 740 41.36 18.39 -23.07
CA PRO A 740 42.31 18.89 -22.08
C PRO A 740 42.92 20.26 -22.39
N ALA A 741 42.81 20.76 -23.63
CA ALA A 741 43.26 22.10 -23.99
C ALA A 741 42.35 23.22 -23.46
N ALA A 742 41.11 22.90 -23.03
CA ALA A 742 40.13 23.89 -22.57
C ALA A 742 40.54 24.62 -21.28
N CYS A 743 41.30 23.96 -20.40
CA CYS A 743 41.75 24.53 -19.13
C CYS A 743 43.27 24.41 -18.97
N ASN A 744 43.99 25.47 -19.35
CA ASN A 744 45.45 25.54 -19.28
C ASN A 744 45.90 26.80 -18.51
N GLY A 745 47.16 26.82 -18.05
CA GLY A 745 47.76 27.99 -17.39
C GLY A 745 46.95 28.47 -16.18
N ASN A 746 46.46 29.72 -16.24
CA ASN A 746 45.65 30.33 -15.18
C ASN A 746 44.43 29.49 -14.80
N CYS A 747 43.76 28.84 -15.77
CA CYS A 747 42.58 28.02 -15.49
C CYS A 747 42.94 26.80 -14.62
N ALA A 748 43.98 26.05 -15.02
CA ALA A 748 44.45 24.90 -14.26
C ALA A 748 45.03 25.30 -12.89
N GLY A 749 45.70 26.45 -12.83
CA GLY A 749 46.19 27.07 -11.60
C GLY A 749 45.07 27.37 -10.60
N SER A 750 44.07 28.17 -10.99
CA SER A 750 42.95 28.53 -10.11
C SER A 750 42.09 27.35 -9.71
N ILE A 751 41.87 26.36 -10.60
CA ILE A 751 41.17 25.11 -10.23
C ILE A 751 41.98 24.31 -9.20
N ALA A 752 43.29 24.16 -9.37
CA ALA A 752 44.15 23.49 -8.39
C ALA A 752 44.19 24.24 -7.04
N GLU A 753 44.26 25.57 -7.06
CA GLU A 753 44.15 26.40 -5.85
C GLU A 753 42.78 26.27 -5.19
N TYR A 754 41.68 26.16 -5.94
CA TYR A 754 40.34 25.93 -5.38
C TYR A 754 40.22 24.56 -4.71
N ILE A 755 40.61 23.48 -5.40
CA ILE A 755 40.65 22.12 -4.85
C ILE A 755 41.43 22.11 -3.52
N LEU A 756 42.64 22.68 -3.53
CA LEU A 756 43.48 22.76 -2.34
C LEU A 756 42.92 23.71 -1.28
N ALA A 757 42.26 24.81 -1.63
CA ALA A 757 41.64 25.70 -0.66
C ALA A 757 40.43 25.02 0.03
N THR A 758 39.73 24.13 -0.67
CA THR A 758 38.63 23.31 -0.13
C THR A 758 39.16 22.19 0.77
N PHE A 759 40.24 21.47 0.39
CA PHE A 759 40.74 20.31 1.15
C PHE A 759 41.94 20.56 2.08
N ALA A 760 42.66 21.69 1.99
CA ALA A 760 43.73 22.02 2.95
C ALA A 760 43.20 22.38 4.36
N GLY A 761 41.87 22.53 4.51
CA GLY A 761 41.23 22.54 5.83
C GLY A 761 41.30 21.18 6.53
N SER A 762 41.25 20.07 5.77
CA SER A 762 41.50 18.71 6.29
C SER A 762 42.99 18.39 6.34
N GLY A 763 43.76 19.23 7.04
CA GLY A 763 45.19 19.02 7.33
C GLY A 763 45.48 17.89 8.33
N GLU A 764 44.56 16.93 8.49
CA GLU A 764 44.72 15.70 9.27
C GLU A 764 44.80 14.49 8.31
N ASP A 765 45.99 14.29 7.73
CA ASP A 765 46.51 13.03 7.17
C ASP A 765 45.62 12.20 6.18
N ASN A 766 44.82 12.86 5.34
CA ASN A 766 44.16 12.19 4.21
C ASN A 766 45.19 11.47 3.30
N GLY A 767 45.06 10.15 3.17
CA GLY A 767 45.91 9.29 2.32
C GLY A 767 46.80 8.29 3.07
N ASN A 768 47.13 8.52 4.35
CA ASN A 768 47.70 7.47 5.21
C ASN A 768 47.55 7.77 6.71
N LEU A 769 46.31 8.03 7.15
CA LEU A 769 45.91 7.87 8.55
C LEU A 769 46.11 6.40 8.95
N ALA A 770 47.33 6.05 9.34
CA ALA A 770 47.59 4.85 10.12
C ALA A 770 46.74 4.95 11.39
N CYS A 771 45.64 4.20 11.41
CA CYS A 771 44.49 4.42 12.29
C CYS A 771 44.92 4.88 13.68
N ALA A 772 44.51 6.11 14.07
CA ALA A 772 44.58 6.53 15.45
C ALA A 772 43.97 5.42 16.31
N SER A 773 44.63 5.04 17.41
CA SER A 773 44.49 3.69 17.99
C SER A 773 43.07 3.32 18.44
N GLU A 774 42.17 4.29 18.55
CA GLU A 774 40.73 4.11 18.65
C GLU A 774 40.03 5.10 17.68
N PRO A 775 39.15 4.63 16.75
CA PRO A 775 38.38 5.51 15.87
C PRO A 775 37.38 6.41 16.64
N PRO A 776 36.99 7.58 16.09
CA PRO A 776 35.97 8.43 16.69
C PRO A 776 34.62 7.68 16.77
N PRO A 777 33.95 7.62 17.93
CA PRO A 777 32.69 6.88 18.05
C PRO A 777 31.53 7.49 17.23
N ALA A 778 30.59 6.63 16.83
CA ALA A 778 29.35 7.03 16.14
C ALA A 778 28.48 7.99 16.99
N GLU A 779 27.60 8.78 16.38
CA GLU A 779 26.77 9.73 17.12
C GLU A 779 25.68 9.05 17.96
N ARG A 780 25.48 9.57 19.18
CA ARG A 780 24.43 9.12 20.09
C ARG A 780 23.05 9.48 19.54
N GLY A 781 22.06 8.59 19.69
CA GLY A 781 20.74 8.82 19.11
C GLY A 781 19.65 7.88 19.60
N LEU A 782 18.48 8.00 18.99
CA LEU A 782 17.33 7.13 19.18
C LEU A 782 16.98 6.49 17.83
N ARG A 783 16.91 5.17 17.74
CA ARG A 783 16.47 4.47 16.52
C ARG A 783 15.04 3.99 16.69
N LEU A 784 14.12 4.48 15.87
CA LEU A 784 12.74 3.97 15.85
C LEU A 784 12.74 2.46 15.52
N LEU A 785 11.75 1.72 16.03
CA LEU A 785 11.48 0.36 15.53
C LEU A 785 10.85 0.45 14.14
N THR A 786 11.32 -0.38 13.20
CA THR A 786 10.53 -0.64 11.97
C THR A 786 9.27 -1.42 12.32
N ARG A 787 8.25 -1.44 11.45
CA ARG A 787 7.02 -2.22 11.63
C ARG A 787 7.28 -3.73 11.78
N GLN A 788 8.35 -4.25 11.17
CA GLN A 788 8.79 -5.64 11.38
C GLN A 788 9.34 -5.82 12.79
N GLU A 789 10.22 -4.93 13.26
CA GLU A 789 10.78 -4.98 14.61
C GLU A 789 9.71 -4.75 15.70
N TYR A 790 8.73 -3.89 15.43
CA TYR A 790 7.55 -3.69 16.28
C TYR A 790 6.72 -4.99 16.34
N GLN A 791 6.37 -5.59 15.19
CA GLN A 791 5.61 -6.84 15.12
C GLN A 791 6.30 -7.99 15.86
N HIS A 792 7.60 -8.21 15.64
CA HIS A 792 8.35 -9.25 16.35
C HIS A 792 8.36 -8.97 17.86
N THR A 793 8.57 -7.71 18.25
CA THR A 793 8.61 -7.33 19.66
C THR A 793 7.26 -7.51 20.35
N VAL A 794 6.13 -7.14 19.73
CA VAL A 794 4.81 -7.35 20.35
C VAL A 794 4.44 -8.84 20.41
N ASN A 795 4.78 -9.63 19.38
CA ASN A 795 4.59 -11.08 19.41
C ASN A 795 5.41 -11.73 20.54
N ASP A 796 6.71 -11.43 20.64
CA ASP A 796 7.58 -11.94 21.72
C ASP A 796 7.21 -11.39 23.11
N LEU A 797 6.67 -10.16 23.22
CA LEU A 797 6.30 -9.53 24.49
C LEU A 797 4.97 -10.05 25.04
N LEU A 798 3.95 -10.07 24.19
CA LEU A 798 2.56 -10.43 24.53
C LEU A 798 2.30 -11.94 24.40
N GLY A 799 3.18 -12.69 23.74
CA GLY A 799 2.98 -14.10 23.40
C GLY A 799 1.88 -14.30 22.35
N LEU A 800 1.78 -13.38 21.39
CA LEU A 800 0.83 -13.41 20.28
C LEU A 800 1.53 -13.83 18.97
N SER A 801 0.73 -14.07 17.93
CA SER A 801 1.20 -14.41 16.58
C SER A 801 0.44 -13.58 15.52
N VAL A 802 0.48 -12.26 15.65
CA VAL A 802 -0.18 -11.33 14.71
C VAL A 802 0.70 -10.99 13.50
N ASN A 803 0.05 -10.57 12.40
CA ASN A 803 0.69 -9.97 11.24
C ASN A 803 0.07 -8.59 10.95
N ILE A 804 0.79 -7.53 11.34
CA ILE A 804 0.38 -6.13 11.35
C ILE A 804 1.30 -5.24 10.50
N ILE A 805 2.25 -5.82 9.75
CA ILE A 805 3.20 -5.12 8.87
C ILE A 805 2.51 -4.25 7.80
N HIS A 806 1.27 -4.56 7.43
CA HIS A 806 0.46 -3.77 6.49
C HIS A 806 -0.48 -2.77 7.19
N GLU A 807 -0.63 -2.88 8.51
CA GLU A 807 -1.45 -1.99 9.36
C GLU A 807 -0.61 -0.86 9.97
N LEU A 808 0.70 -0.82 9.67
CA LEU A 808 1.67 0.17 10.11
C LEU A 808 2.36 0.83 8.89
N PRO A 809 2.50 2.17 8.85
CA PRO A 809 3.05 2.88 7.68
C PRO A 809 4.51 2.57 7.39
N GLU A 810 4.80 2.29 6.12
CA GLU A 810 6.13 1.92 5.62
C GLU A 810 7.22 2.97 5.93
N GLU A 811 8.44 2.48 6.08
CA GLU A 811 9.63 3.24 6.43
C GLU A 811 10.23 4.00 5.25
N ASN A 812 10.91 5.11 5.55
CA ASN A 812 11.72 5.82 4.58
C ASN A 812 12.99 5.01 4.30
N ARG A 813 13.07 4.39 3.13
CA ARG A 813 14.23 3.58 2.72
C ARG A 813 15.38 4.46 2.24
N VAL A 814 16.57 4.24 2.80
CA VAL A 814 17.84 4.81 2.33
C VAL A 814 18.74 3.65 1.94
N GLU A 815 19.26 3.65 0.71
CA GLU A 815 19.94 2.49 0.12
C GLU A 815 19.11 1.20 0.15
N GLY A 816 17.78 1.34 0.18
CA GLY A 816 16.85 0.21 0.32
C GLY A 816 16.58 -0.22 1.77
N PHE A 817 17.37 0.24 2.74
CA PHE A 817 17.22 -0.16 4.14
C PHE A 817 16.13 0.64 4.87
N ASP A 818 15.20 -0.07 5.52
CA ASP A 818 14.06 0.54 6.25
C ASP A 818 14.40 1.02 7.66
N ASN A 819 15.55 0.66 8.21
CA ASN A 819 15.90 0.99 9.60
C ASN A 819 16.72 2.29 9.77
N ASN A 820 16.72 3.19 8.76
CA ASN A 820 17.48 4.43 8.79
C ASN A 820 17.03 5.37 9.93
N SER A 821 17.93 5.71 10.85
CA SER A 821 17.60 6.44 12.09
C SER A 821 17.30 7.93 11.88
N ALA A 822 17.93 8.57 10.89
CA ALA A 822 17.69 9.99 10.57
C ALA A 822 16.36 10.21 9.83
N ASN A 823 15.96 9.25 9.00
CA ASN A 823 14.79 9.38 8.12
C ASN A 823 13.50 8.75 8.71
N ASN A 824 13.60 7.87 9.70
CA ASN A 824 12.43 7.27 10.36
C ASN A 824 12.02 8.01 11.63
N LEU A 825 11.34 9.14 11.40
CA LEU A 825 10.68 9.91 12.44
C LEU A 825 9.28 9.33 12.78
N ILE A 826 8.73 9.74 13.92
CA ILE A 826 7.31 9.58 14.22
C ILE A 826 6.53 10.64 13.43
N THR A 827 5.94 10.22 12.31
CA THR A 827 4.87 10.99 11.65
C THR A 827 3.55 10.75 12.36
N SER A 828 2.56 11.62 12.14
CA SER A 828 1.24 11.48 12.74
C SER A 828 0.52 10.19 12.31
N LEU A 829 0.64 9.82 11.03
CA LEU A 829 0.10 8.56 10.51
C LEU A 829 0.74 7.34 11.19
N ARG A 830 2.06 7.39 11.48
CA ARG A 830 2.76 6.31 12.18
C ARG A 830 2.39 6.26 13.67
N LEU A 831 2.18 7.41 14.31
CA LEU A 831 1.67 7.48 15.68
C LEU A 831 0.24 6.92 15.79
N GLU A 832 -0.64 7.23 14.84
CA GLU A 832 -1.99 6.64 14.79
C GLU A 832 -1.93 5.13 14.58
N GLY A 833 -1.10 4.64 13.64
CA GLY A 833 -0.86 3.21 13.47
C GLY A 833 -0.43 2.53 14.78
N PHE A 834 0.58 3.07 15.47
CA PHE A 834 1.00 2.54 16.77
C PHE A 834 -0.08 2.66 17.87
N LEU A 835 -0.91 3.72 17.89
CA LEU A 835 -2.01 3.88 18.85
C LEU A 835 -3.17 2.92 18.60
N ASN A 836 -3.48 2.59 17.35
CA ASN A 836 -4.51 1.62 16.99
C ASN A 836 -4.01 0.19 17.29
N GLN A 837 -2.76 -0.12 16.94
CA GLN A 837 -2.17 -1.42 17.25
C GLN A 837 -1.99 -1.65 18.76
N ALA A 838 -1.53 -0.65 19.51
CA ALA A 838 -1.38 -0.77 20.95
C ALA A 838 -2.71 -1.04 21.69
N ASP A 839 -3.83 -0.58 21.14
CA ASP A 839 -5.20 -0.81 21.65
C ASP A 839 -5.63 -2.26 21.36
N ASN A 840 -5.66 -2.63 20.08
CA ASN A 840 -6.04 -3.95 19.59
C ASN A 840 -5.22 -5.06 20.25
N LEU A 841 -3.90 -4.89 20.34
CA LEU A 841 -2.99 -5.88 20.91
C LEU A 841 -3.08 -5.98 22.44
N ALA A 842 -3.42 -4.90 23.14
CA ALA A 842 -3.66 -4.95 24.58
C ALA A 842 -4.92 -5.78 24.90
N ALA A 843 -6.03 -5.48 24.24
CA ALA A 843 -7.28 -6.23 24.37
C ALA A 843 -7.12 -7.70 23.94
N GLN A 844 -6.38 -7.95 22.84
CA GLN A 844 -6.07 -9.31 22.40
C GLN A 844 -5.21 -10.07 23.40
N ALA A 845 -4.16 -9.46 23.96
CA ALA A 845 -3.28 -10.11 24.94
C ALA A 845 -4.03 -10.46 26.24
N VAL A 846 -4.91 -9.55 26.72
CA VAL A 846 -5.76 -9.79 27.89
C VAL A 846 -6.75 -10.93 27.65
N SER A 847 -7.39 -10.98 26.48
CA SER A 847 -8.39 -12.01 26.16
C SER A 847 -7.81 -13.39 25.78
N GLN A 848 -6.65 -13.43 25.11
CA GLN A 848 -6.09 -14.66 24.54
C GLN A 848 -4.89 -15.24 25.32
N ASN A 849 -4.13 -14.42 26.06
CA ASN A 849 -2.90 -14.87 26.73
C ASN A 849 -2.70 -14.27 28.13
N TRP A 850 -3.77 -14.10 28.92
CA TRP A 850 -3.73 -13.57 30.29
C TRP A 850 -2.59 -14.12 31.16
N SER A 851 -2.42 -15.45 31.18
CA SER A 851 -1.37 -16.13 31.97
C SER A 851 0.05 -16.00 31.41
N GLY A 852 0.21 -15.50 30.18
CA GLY A 852 1.51 -15.16 29.60
C GLY A 852 1.94 -13.72 29.89
N ILE A 853 1.00 -12.82 30.21
CA ILE A 853 1.27 -11.42 30.57
C ILE A 853 1.20 -11.15 32.09
N VAL A 854 0.31 -11.81 32.84
CA VAL A 854 0.18 -11.67 34.30
C VAL A 854 0.66 -12.96 35.00
N SER A 855 1.73 -12.83 35.78
CA SER A 855 2.43 -13.95 36.46
C SER A 855 1.84 -14.35 37.82
N CYS A 856 0.90 -13.56 38.35
CA CYS A 856 0.41 -13.63 39.73
C CYS A 856 -1.07 -14.01 39.83
N ASN A 857 -1.43 -14.74 40.91
CA ASN A 857 -2.72 -15.44 41.04
C ASN A 857 -3.78 -14.69 41.89
N THR A 858 -3.48 -13.49 42.37
CA THR A 858 -4.41 -12.66 43.16
C THR A 858 -4.38 -11.22 42.67
N GLU A 859 -5.53 -10.73 42.19
CA GLU A 859 -5.72 -9.40 41.61
C GLU A 859 -5.68 -8.30 42.68
N ASP A 860 -4.49 -8.01 43.22
CA ASP A 860 -4.23 -7.00 44.24
C ASP A 860 -3.08 -6.04 43.86
N GLU A 861 -2.82 -5.02 44.68
CA GLU A 861 -1.75 -4.02 44.47
C GLU A 861 -0.38 -4.66 44.25
N THR A 862 -0.07 -5.74 44.95
CA THR A 862 1.20 -6.47 44.82
C THR A 862 1.32 -7.06 43.42
N CYS A 863 0.25 -7.70 42.93
CA CYS A 863 0.20 -8.30 41.62
C CYS A 863 0.23 -7.26 40.50
N ALA A 864 -0.54 -6.16 40.63
CA ALA A 864 -0.51 -5.05 39.66
C ALA A 864 0.89 -4.43 39.55
N ARG A 865 1.56 -4.16 40.69
CA ARG A 865 2.93 -3.61 40.70
C ARG A 865 3.98 -4.61 40.22
N GLN A 866 3.81 -5.89 40.51
CA GLN A 866 4.67 -6.96 39.98
C GLN A 866 4.55 -7.03 38.46
N PHE A 867 3.33 -7.10 37.91
CA PHE A 867 3.05 -7.07 36.48
C PHE A 867 3.68 -5.84 35.80
N ILE A 868 3.42 -4.63 36.29
CA ILE A 868 4.00 -3.38 35.76
C ILE A 868 5.54 -3.45 35.70
N THR A 869 6.17 -4.06 36.70
CA THR A 869 7.64 -4.17 36.79
C THR A 869 8.19 -5.24 35.82
N GLU A 870 7.64 -6.45 35.84
CA GLU A 870 8.09 -7.59 35.01
C GLU A 870 7.80 -7.36 33.51
N PHE A 871 6.62 -6.87 33.18
CA PHE A 871 6.23 -6.53 31.82
C PHE A 871 7.00 -5.31 31.32
N GLY A 872 7.12 -4.27 32.16
CA GLY A 872 7.87 -3.05 31.85
C GLY A 872 9.35 -3.30 31.59
N GLN A 873 10.01 -4.18 32.35
CA GLN A 873 11.43 -4.49 32.14
C GLN A 873 11.69 -5.08 30.75
N ARG A 874 10.74 -5.87 30.22
CA ARG A 874 10.78 -6.42 28.86
C ARG A 874 10.47 -5.34 27.82
N ALA A 875 9.35 -4.64 27.98
CA ALA A 875 8.87 -3.60 27.05
C ALA A 875 9.89 -2.47 26.86
N TYR A 876 10.40 -1.88 27.95
CA TYR A 876 11.40 -0.80 27.92
C TYR A 876 12.84 -1.32 27.86
N ARG A 877 13.04 -2.64 27.96
CA ARG A 877 14.33 -3.35 27.82
C ARG A 877 15.39 -2.99 28.88
N ARG A 878 14.95 -2.30 29.94
CA ARG A 878 15.72 -1.88 31.12
C ARG A 878 14.82 -1.96 32.35
N PRO A 879 15.37 -2.03 33.58
CA PRO A 879 14.60 -1.81 34.80
C PRO A 879 13.84 -0.48 34.75
N LEU A 880 12.59 -0.50 35.24
CA LEU A 880 11.79 0.71 35.47
C LEU A 880 12.29 1.43 36.72
N GLN A 881 12.29 2.76 36.67
CA GLN A 881 12.48 3.58 37.85
C GLN A 881 11.23 3.50 38.75
N PRO A 882 11.35 3.62 40.08
CA PRO A 882 10.19 3.55 40.99
C PRO A 882 9.07 4.53 40.61
N ALA A 883 9.43 5.74 40.16
CA ALA A 883 8.48 6.75 39.70
C ALA A 883 7.71 6.35 38.42
N GLU A 884 8.29 5.51 37.55
CA GLU A 884 7.59 4.98 36.37
C GLU A 884 6.56 3.93 36.80
N VAL A 885 6.93 3.04 37.74
CA VAL A 885 6.02 2.04 38.32
C VAL A 885 4.85 2.72 39.05
N ASP A 886 5.12 3.75 39.86
CA ASP A 886 4.07 4.50 40.56
C ASP A 886 3.16 5.28 39.60
N ALA A 887 3.71 5.89 38.54
CA ALA A 887 2.93 6.61 37.53
C ALA A 887 2.01 5.69 36.72
N LEU A 888 2.49 4.48 36.37
CA LEU A 888 1.69 3.46 35.69
C LEU A 888 0.64 2.85 36.63
N TYR A 889 1.00 2.55 37.88
CA TYR A 889 0.06 2.02 38.88
C TYR A 889 -1.06 3.02 39.23
N SER A 890 -0.76 4.33 39.21
CA SER A 890 -1.76 5.38 39.35
C SER A 890 -2.72 5.51 38.16
N ARG A 891 -2.41 4.89 37.01
CA ARG A 891 -3.33 4.77 35.86
C ARG A 891 -4.11 3.45 35.95
N PHE A 892 -3.41 2.35 36.21
CA PHE A 892 -3.97 1.01 36.43
C PHE A 892 -5.14 1.01 37.44
N THR A 893 -5.03 1.79 38.51
CA THR A 893 -6.02 1.85 39.60
C THR A 893 -7.23 2.74 39.33
N ALA A 894 -7.34 3.38 38.16
CA ALA A 894 -8.53 4.13 37.75
C ALA A 894 -9.66 3.23 37.23
N THR A 895 -9.36 1.96 36.93
CA THR A 895 -10.17 1.02 36.14
C THR A 895 -10.32 -0.34 36.85
N GLY A 896 -11.02 -1.31 36.22
CA GLY A 896 -10.97 -2.71 36.67
C GLY A 896 -9.55 -3.32 36.55
N PHE A 897 -9.28 -4.47 37.17
CA PHE A 897 -7.92 -5.05 37.15
C PHE A 897 -7.47 -5.46 35.73
N ALA A 898 -8.32 -6.16 34.96
CA ALA A 898 -8.05 -6.51 33.57
C ALA A 898 -7.92 -5.28 32.66
N GLU A 899 -8.82 -4.31 32.80
CA GLU A 899 -8.80 -3.01 32.11
C GLU A 899 -7.55 -2.18 32.49
N GLY A 900 -7.03 -2.33 33.72
CA GLY A 900 -5.78 -1.72 34.19
C GLY A 900 -4.54 -2.38 33.58
N VAL A 901 -4.56 -3.70 33.38
CA VAL A 901 -3.55 -4.42 32.59
C VAL A 901 -3.57 -3.93 31.15
N GLU A 902 -4.74 -3.87 30.52
CA GLU A 902 -4.96 -3.42 29.14
C GLU A 902 -4.43 -1.99 28.91
N ASN A 903 -4.88 -1.03 29.73
CA ASN A 903 -4.39 0.35 29.70
C ASN A 903 -2.88 0.47 29.93
N THR A 904 -2.29 -0.41 30.75
CA THR A 904 -0.85 -0.44 30.99
C THR A 904 -0.09 -0.96 29.77
N VAL A 905 -0.57 -2.03 29.14
CA VAL A 905 0.01 -2.55 27.88
C VAL A 905 -0.04 -1.47 26.80
N MET A 906 -1.22 -0.90 26.53
CA MET A 906 -1.37 0.16 25.53
C MET A 906 -0.43 1.35 25.80
N ALA A 907 -0.39 1.83 27.05
CA ALA A 907 0.46 2.96 27.44
C ALA A 907 1.97 2.67 27.33
N MET A 908 2.39 1.41 27.46
CA MET A 908 3.78 1.02 27.21
C MET A 908 4.09 0.87 25.72
N LEU A 909 3.19 0.29 24.92
CA LEU A 909 3.42 0.04 23.49
C LEU A 909 3.54 1.31 22.63
N VAL A 910 2.98 2.44 23.08
CA VAL A 910 3.20 3.77 22.46
C VAL A 910 4.20 4.67 23.21
N SER A 911 4.85 4.15 24.25
CA SER A 911 5.87 4.89 25.00
C SER A 911 7.12 5.10 24.15
N PRO A 912 7.80 6.27 24.22
CA PRO A 912 9.09 6.45 23.57
C PRO A 912 10.15 5.42 23.98
N TYR A 913 10.08 4.88 25.21
CA TYR A 913 10.97 3.79 25.67
C TYR A 913 10.69 2.43 25.00
N PHE A 914 9.53 2.25 24.38
CA PHE A 914 9.20 1.10 23.55
C PHE A 914 9.42 1.40 22.07
N LEU A 915 8.85 2.50 21.55
CA LEU A 915 8.93 2.85 20.13
C LEU A 915 10.36 3.10 19.64
N TYR A 916 11.27 3.54 20.51
CA TYR A 916 12.68 3.73 20.19
C TYR A 916 13.59 2.73 20.91
N ARG A 917 14.72 2.45 20.27
CA ARG A 917 15.94 1.89 20.86
C ARG A 917 16.85 3.04 21.26
N SER A 918 17.29 3.05 22.51
CA SER A 918 18.24 4.05 23.01
C SER A 918 19.66 3.67 22.59
N GLU A 919 20.38 4.63 22.01
CA GLU A 919 21.84 4.61 21.86
C GLU A 919 22.41 5.93 22.40
N LEU A 920 21.96 6.31 23.60
CA LEU A 920 22.29 7.57 24.24
C LEU A 920 23.55 7.47 25.11
N GLY A 921 23.68 6.38 25.87
CA GLY A 921 24.82 6.11 26.75
C GLY A 921 25.06 7.13 27.88
N GLU A 922 25.99 6.76 28.77
CA GLU A 922 26.43 7.54 29.92
C GLU A 922 27.74 8.29 29.61
N LEU A 923 27.80 9.58 29.94
CA LEU A 923 28.95 10.46 29.69
C LEU A 923 30.20 9.97 30.45
N GLN A 924 31.29 9.80 29.72
CA GLN A 924 32.61 9.39 30.21
C GLN A 924 33.56 10.59 30.41
N ALA A 925 34.68 10.36 31.08
CA ALA A 925 35.65 11.41 31.44
C ALA A 925 36.42 12.00 30.25
N ASP A 926 36.39 11.34 29.09
CA ASP A 926 36.96 11.76 27.80
C ASP A 926 35.95 12.48 26.90
N SER A 927 34.72 12.71 27.38
CA SER A 927 33.57 13.25 26.63
C SER A 927 32.93 12.30 25.60
N THR A 928 33.30 11.02 25.58
CA THR A 928 32.51 9.98 24.91
C THR A 928 31.30 9.58 25.76
N TYR A 929 30.39 8.79 25.17
CA TYR A 929 29.23 8.21 25.84
C TYR A 929 29.31 6.68 25.73
N GLN A 930 29.44 5.99 26.86
CA GLN A 930 29.44 4.53 26.92
C GLN A 930 27.99 4.04 26.95
N LEU A 931 27.59 3.22 25.98
CA LEU A 931 26.27 2.57 26.01
C LEU A 931 26.12 1.72 27.29
N THR A 932 24.98 1.83 27.94
CA THR A 932 24.65 1.03 29.12
C THR A 932 24.51 -0.45 28.74
N GLN A 933 24.63 -1.34 29.72
CA GLN A 933 24.50 -2.79 29.50
C GLN A 933 23.15 -3.16 28.84
N TYR A 934 22.07 -2.43 29.14
CA TYR A 934 20.75 -2.64 28.55
C TYR A 934 20.64 -2.12 27.11
N GLU A 935 21.34 -1.04 26.77
CA GLU A 935 21.46 -0.56 25.38
C GLU A 935 22.30 -1.54 24.54
N ILE A 936 23.40 -2.08 25.10
CA ILE A 936 24.21 -3.12 24.44
C ILE A 936 23.38 -4.41 24.23
N ALA A 937 22.61 -4.84 25.23
CA ALA A 937 21.67 -5.97 25.10
C ALA A 937 20.63 -5.69 23.99
N THR A 938 20.06 -4.49 23.97
CA THR A 938 19.09 -4.06 22.96
C THR A 938 19.70 -4.10 21.55
N ALA A 939 20.88 -3.51 21.35
CA ALA A 939 21.58 -3.52 20.06
C ALA A 939 21.86 -4.94 19.56
N LEU A 940 22.32 -5.84 20.43
CA LEU A 940 22.54 -7.25 20.10
C LEU A 940 21.23 -7.97 19.70
N ALA A 941 20.13 -7.75 20.44
CA ALA A 941 18.86 -8.43 20.20
C ALA A 941 18.20 -8.04 18.87
N TYR A 942 18.17 -6.75 18.53
CA TYR A 942 17.60 -6.32 17.25
C TYR A 942 18.51 -6.63 16.07
N LEU A 943 19.84 -6.57 16.23
CA LEU A 943 20.78 -6.92 15.16
C LEU A 943 20.60 -8.38 14.71
N PHE A 944 20.52 -9.33 15.65
CA PHE A 944 20.45 -10.75 15.32
C PHE A 944 19.01 -11.28 15.21
N THR A 945 18.13 -10.98 16.17
CA THR A 945 16.76 -11.59 16.20
C THR A 945 15.64 -10.62 15.81
N GLY A 946 15.94 -9.37 15.46
CA GLY A 946 14.94 -8.39 15.03
C GLY A 946 13.85 -8.08 16.05
N SER A 947 14.15 -8.27 17.34
CA SER A 947 13.20 -8.23 18.47
C SER A 947 13.91 -7.82 19.77
N MET A 948 13.17 -7.67 20.86
CA MET A 948 13.70 -7.31 22.18
C MET A 948 14.62 -8.38 22.82
N PRO A 949 15.50 -8.00 23.76
CA PRO A 949 16.34 -8.92 24.52
C PRO A 949 15.57 -10.05 25.22
N ASP A 950 16.04 -11.29 25.05
CA ASP A 950 15.55 -12.43 25.83
C ASP A 950 16.03 -12.38 27.29
N ALA A 951 15.45 -13.24 28.15
CA ALA A 951 15.76 -13.28 29.58
C ALA A 951 17.23 -13.63 29.90
N THR A 952 17.95 -14.34 29.01
CA THR A 952 19.38 -14.64 29.17
C THR A 952 20.23 -13.41 28.85
N LEU A 953 19.83 -12.61 27.86
CA LEU A 953 20.51 -11.38 27.48
C LEU A 953 20.23 -10.23 28.46
N LEU A 954 18.99 -10.11 28.97
CA LEU A 954 18.66 -9.21 30.09
C LEU A 954 19.46 -9.59 31.34
N GLN A 955 19.51 -10.87 31.71
CA GLN A 955 20.35 -11.33 32.82
C GLN A 955 21.85 -11.07 32.58
N ALA A 956 22.34 -11.11 31.35
CA ALA A 956 23.71 -10.70 31.04
C ALA A 956 23.91 -9.20 31.29
N ALA A 957 22.93 -8.35 30.96
CA ALA A 957 22.98 -6.92 31.25
C ALA A 957 22.92 -6.63 32.77
N ASP A 958 22.01 -7.29 33.50
CA ASP A 958 21.87 -7.18 34.97
C ASP A 958 23.20 -7.45 35.70
N ASN A 959 24.00 -8.40 35.18
CA ASN A 959 25.27 -8.83 35.75
C ASN A 959 26.50 -8.04 35.25
N GLY A 960 26.32 -7.00 34.42
CA GLY A 960 27.45 -6.26 33.82
C GLY A 960 28.28 -7.10 32.83
N ALA A 961 27.67 -8.13 32.26
CA ALA A 961 28.36 -9.19 31.51
C ALA A 961 28.39 -8.97 29.99
N LEU A 962 28.27 -7.72 29.51
CA LEU A 962 28.30 -7.36 28.08
C LEU A 962 29.38 -6.31 27.74
N GLN A 963 30.21 -5.89 28.70
CA GLN A 963 31.18 -4.79 28.51
C GLN A 963 32.33 -5.13 27.56
N THR A 964 32.83 -6.38 27.56
CA THR A 964 34.00 -6.77 26.75
C THR A 964 33.61 -7.36 25.39
N PRO A 965 34.44 -7.23 24.34
CA PRO A 965 34.14 -7.81 23.03
C PRO A 965 33.88 -9.33 23.08
N ALA A 966 34.68 -10.08 23.84
CA ALA A 966 34.50 -11.52 24.02
C ALA A 966 33.15 -11.91 24.65
N GLN A 967 32.63 -11.08 25.56
CA GLN A 967 31.28 -11.25 26.12
C GLN A 967 30.19 -10.97 25.09
N ARG A 968 30.33 -9.89 24.31
CA ARG A 968 29.37 -9.54 23.24
C ARG A 968 29.35 -10.60 22.16
N ILE A 969 30.51 -11.08 21.70
CA ILE A 969 30.63 -12.16 20.72
C ILE A 969 29.97 -13.45 21.25
N ALA A 970 30.17 -13.82 22.52
CA ALA A 970 29.53 -15.01 23.09
C ALA A 970 27.99 -14.94 23.09
N GLN A 971 27.40 -13.75 23.26
CA GLN A 971 25.95 -13.54 23.13
C GLN A 971 25.50 -13.41 21.67
N ALA A 972 26.27 -12.72 20.82
CA ALA A 972 26.02 -12.58 19.40
C ALA A 972 26.00 -13.95 18.70
N SER A 973 26.99 -14.82 18.94
CA SER A 973 27.01 -16.18 18.40
C SER A 973 25.87 -17.05 18.95
N ARG A 974 25.39 -16.81 20.19
CA ARG A 974 24.19 -17.48 20.71
C ARG A 974 22.94 -17.03 19.96
N LEU A 975 22.76 -15.72 19.80
CA LEU A 975 21.61 -15.14 19.08
C LEU A 975 21.63 -15.51 17.60
N LEU A 976 22.79 -15.51 16.95
CA LEU A 976 22.96 -15.94 15.55
C LEU A 976 22.54 -17.40 15.31
N ASN A 977 22.53 -18.25 16.35
CA ASN A 977 22.02 -19.62 16.32
C ASN A 977 20.53 -19.75 16.75
N ASP A 978 19.86 -18.67 17.15
CA ASP A 978 18.42 -18.63 17.38
C ASP A 978 17.67 -18.76 16.04
N PRO A 979 16.58 -19.56 15.94
CA PRO A 979 15.80 -19.68 14.71
C PRO A 979 15.33 -18.34 14.11
N ARG A 980 15.05 -17.34 14.94
CA ARG A 980 14.61 -15.99 14.50
C ARG A 980 15.69 -15.28 13.65
N SER A 981 16.96 -15.60 13.84
CA SER A 981 18.07 -14.94 13.14
C SER A 981 18.13 -15.27 11.65
N ARG A 982 17.59 -16.43 11.23
CA ARG A 982 17.43 -16.73 9.80
C ARG A 982 16.44 -15.79 9.11
N ASN A 983 15.39 -15.36 9.83
CA ASN A 983 14.42 -14.39 9.32
C ASN A 983 15.03 -12.98 9.25
N GLN A 984 15.76 -12.56 10.29
CA GLN A 984 16.39 -11.23 10.32
C GLN A 984 17.51 -11.09 9.27
N ILE A 985 18.26 -12.16 8.98
CA ILE A 985 19.19 -12.19 7.84
C ILE A 985 18.42 -12.18 6.51
N GLY A 986 17.27 -12.84 6.41
CA GLY A 986 16.36 -12.72 5.27
C GLY A 986 15.89 -11.27 5.03
N ASN A 987 15.60 -10.53 6.11
CA ASN A 987 15.26 -9.10 6.06
C ASN A 987 16.43 -8.27 5.51
N PHE A 988 17.65 -8.44 6.05
CA PHE A 988 18.86 -7.79 5.51
C PHE A 988 19.05 -8.07 4.01
N VAL A 989 19.03 -9.35 3.61
CA VAL A 989 19.33 -9.78 2.23
C VAL A 989 18.30 -9.24 1.23
N GLY A 990 17.01 -9.24 1.59
CA GLY A 990 15.96 -8.65 0.76
C GLY A 990 16.14 -7.14 0.56
N GLN A 991 16.42 -6.41 1.65
CA GLN A 991 16.60 -4.96 1.58
C GLN A 991 17.88 -4.57 0.80
N TRP A 992 18.97 -5.31 0.99
CA TRP A 992 20.23 -5.13 0.25
C TRP A 992 20.05 -5.41 -1.25
N LEU A 993 19.57 -6.60 -1.62
CA LEU A 993 19.57 -7.10 -3.00
C LEU A 993 18.32 -6.75 -3.81
N LEU A 994 17.22 -6.31 -3.20
CA LEU A 994 16.02 -5.88 -3.92
C LEU A 994 15.74 -4.37 -3.75
N GLY A 995 16.35 -3.70 -2.75
CA GLY A 995 16.03 -2.32 -2.40
C GLY A 995 14.63 -2.14 -1.75
N ALA A 996 13.98 -3.23 -1.39
CA ALA A 996 12.58 -3.30 -0.97
C ALA A 996 12.38 -4.32 0.16
N SER A 997 11.14 -4.53 0.61
CA SER A 997 10.83 -5.66 1.49
C SER A 997 11.09 -6.98 0.76
N PRO A 998 11.77 -7.98 1.36
CA PRO A 998 11.99 -9.29 0.74
C PRO A 998 10.73 -9.95 0.20
N TYR A 999 9.58 -9.70 0.86
CA TYR A 999 8.29 -10.31 0.56
C TYR A 999 7.47 -9.55 -0.50
N ALA A 1000 8.00 -8.48 -1.11
CA ALA A 1000 7.27 -7.59 -2.00
C ALA A 1000 8.01 -7.34 -3.34
N LEU A 1001 8.03 -8.35 -4.20
CA LEU A 1001 8.50 -8.22 -5.60
C LEU A 1001 7.43 -7.53 -6.48
N PRO A 1002 7.82 -6.82 -7.56
CA PRO A 1002 6.91 -6.06 -8.42
C PRO A 1002 5.99 -6.96 -9.25
N ASP A 1003 4.78 -6.46 -9.51
CA ASP A 1003 3.83 -7.11 -10.43
C ASP A 1003 4.36 -7.13 -11.87
N LYS A 1004 3.93 -8.15 -12.64
CA LYS A 1004 4.29 -8.36 -14.04
C LYS A 1004 3.03 -8.49 -14.90
N ASP A 1005 3.13 -8.14 -16.18
CA ASP A 1005 2.03 -8.33 -17.11
C ASP A 1005 1.82 -9.84 -17.38
N LEU A 1006 0.75 -10.40 -16.82
CA LEU A 1006 0.40 -11.81 -16.96
C LEU A 1006 0.03 -12.22 -18.40
N ASN A 1007 -0.18 -11.27 -19.32
CA ASN A 1007 -0.32 -11.56 -20.75
C ASN A 1007 1.04 -11.88 -21.40
N VAL A 1008 2.14 -11.34 -20.85
CA VAL A 1008 3.52 -11.61 -21.29
C VAL A 1008 4.14 -12.74 -20.47
N TYR A 1009 3.91 -12.74 -19.16
CA TYR A 1009 4.50 -13.65 -18.18
C TYR A 1009 3.42 -14.47 -17.42
N PRO A 1010 2.62 -15.32 -18.10
CA PRO A 1010 1.50 -16.04 -17.48
C PRO A 1010 1.91 -17.07 -16.41
N GLY A 1011 3.21 -17.38 -16.28
CA GLY A 1011 3.75 -18.21 -15.20
C GLY A 1011 4.12 -17.44 -13.93
N TYR A 1012 4.11 -16.10 -13.93
CA TYR A 1012 4.49 -15.27 -12.78
C TYR A 1012 3.28 -15.03 -11.85
N THR A 1013 2.74 -16.11 -11.28
CA THR A 1013 1.62 -16.02 -10.32
C THR A 1013 2.10 -15.54 -8.95
N ASP A 1014 1.17 -15.11 -8.09
CA ASP A 1014 1.50 -14.65 -6.73
C ASP A 1014 2.28 -15.69 -5.91
N GLU A 1015 2.02 -16.98 -6.11
CA GLU A 1015 2.73 -18.01 -5.34
C GLU A 1015 4.04 -18.47 -6.00
N VAL A 1016 4.28 -18.10 -7.26
CA VAL A 1016 5.63 -18.11 -7.84
C VAL A 1016 6.41 -16.91 -7.31
N ARG A 1017 5.79 -15.73 -7.23
CA ARG A 1017 6.37 -14.52 -6.63
C ARG A 1017 6.79 -14.75 -5.17
N GLU A 1018 5.91 -15.32 -4.35
CA GLU A 1018 6.23 -15.76 -2.98
C GLU A 1018 7.41 -16.75 -2.95
N ALA A 1019 7.41 -17.74 -3.86
CA ALA A 1019 8.47 -18.74 -3.92
C ALA A 1019 9.84 -18.17 -4.37
N LEU A 1020 9.86 -17.11 -5.18
CA LEU A 1020 11.06 -16.37 -5.55
C LEU A 1020 11.64 -15.60 -4.36
N SER A 1021 10.78 -14.88 -3.62
CA SER A 1021 11.18 -14.23 -2.35
C SER A 1021 11.75 -15.23 -1.36
N GLN A 1022 11.10 -16.38 -1.19
CA GLN A 1022 11.55 -17.42 -0.27
C GLN A 1022 12.80 -18.17 -0.76
N GLU A 1023 13.01 -18.33 -2.07
CA GLU A 1023 14.28 -18.82 -2.64
C GLU A 1023 15.44 -17.95 -2.18
N LEU A 1024 15.35 -16.63 -2.36
CA LEU A 1024 16.43 -15.69 -2.02
C LEU A 1024 16.81 -15.78 -0.54
N ILE A 1025 15.82 -15.76 0.34
CA ILE A 1025 16.00 -15.91 1.79
C ILE A 1025 16.62 -17.27 2.13
N SER A 1026 16.11 -18.36 1.54
CA SER A 1026 16.56 -19.71 1.86
C SER A 1026 17.98 -19.98 1.35
N PHE A 1027 18.31 -19.48 0.16
CA PHE A 1027 19.64 -19.60 -0.46
C PHE A 1027 20.71 -18.94 0.41
N PHE A 1028 20.55 -17.66 0.75
CA PHE A 1028 21.56 -16.94 1.55
C PHE A 1028 21.70 -17.56 2.94
N ASN A 1029 20.59 -17.98 3.57
CA ASN A 1029 20.63 -18.70 4.84
C ASN A 1029 21.38 -20.03 4.73
N HIS A 1030 21.12 -20.83 3.69
CA HIS A 1030 21.80 -22.11 3.49
C HIS A 1030 23.31 -21.93 3.32
N VAL A 1031 23.76 -20.99 2.49
CA VAL A 1031 25.19 -20.68 2.35
C VAL A 1031 25.79 -20.23 3.68
N THR A 1032 25.12 -19.32 4.40
CA THR A 1032 25.59 -18.73 5.67
C THR A 1032 25.68 -19.73 6.83
N PHE A 1033 24.75 -20.66 6.94
CA PHE A 1033 24.61 -21.53 8.12
C PHE A 1033 24.97 -22.99 7.86
N ASP A 1034 24.60 -23.51 6.70
CA ASP A 1034 24.41 -24.95 6.47
C ASP A 1034 25.32 -25.51 5.34
N SER A 1035 26.08 -24.65 4.63
CA SER A 1035 27.05 -25.00 3.58
C SER A 1035 28.47 -24.43 3.89
N THR A 1036 29.20 -23.83 2.93
CA THR A 1036 30.61 -23.42 3.11
C THR A 1036 30.81 -22.18 3.97
N GLN A 1037 29.76 -21.37 4.16
CA GLN A 1037 29.82 -20.09 4.87
C GLN A 1037 30.72 -19.04 4.21
N THR A 1038 31.11 -19.20 2.93
CA THR A 1038 32.00 -18.28 2.22
C THR A 1038 31.27 -17.34 1.27
N PHE A 1039 31.76 -16.11 1.13
CA PHE A 1039 31.35 -15.16 0.09
C PHE A 1039 31.29 -15.79 -1.32
N ARG A 1040 32.32 -16.57 -1.67
CA ARG A 1040 32.48 -17.20 -2.98
C ARG A 1040 31.29 -18.08 -3.38
N GLU A 1041 30.75 -18.87 -2.46
CA GLU A 1041 29.62 -19.76 -2.75
C GLU A 1041 28.34 -18.98 -3.13
N LEU A 1042 28.15 -17.76 -2.60
CA LEU A 1042 27.00 -16.91 -2.97
C LEU A 1042 26.92 -16.65 -4.48
N PHE A 1043 28.04 -16.68 -5.19
CA PHE A 1043 28.10 -16.45 -6.64
C PHE A 1043 28.38 -17.72 -7.45
N THR A 1044 29.12 -18.71 -6.90
CA THR A 1044 29.46 -19.95 -7.63
C THR A 1044 28.54 -21.15 -7.36
N ALA A 1045 27.53 -21.03 -6.50
CA ALA A 1045 26.61 -22.14 -6.22
C ALA A 1045 25.87 -22.59 -7.49
N ASN A 1046 25.99 -23.86 -7.85
CA ASN A 1046 25.33 -24.48 -9.00
C ASN A 1046 24.02 -25.20 -8.58
N TYR A 1047 23.26 -24.59 -7.69
CA TYR A 1047 22.00 -25.10 -7.17
C TYR A 1047 21.04 -23.94 -6.86
N VAL A 1048 19.76 -24.25 -6.83
CA VAL A 1048 18.69 -23.39 -6.29
C VAL A 1048 18.05 -24.03 -5.07
N ILE A 1049 17.31 -23.26 -4.28
CA ILE A 1049 16.51 -23.79 -3.16
C ILE A 1049 15.04 -23.56 -3.47
N ALA A 1050 14.38 -24.61 -3.94
CA ALA A 1050 13.12 -24.53 -4.66
C ALA A 1050 12.09 -25.56 -4.16
N ASN A 1051 10.82 -25.17 -4.23
CA ASN A 1051 9.66 -26.05 -4.04
C ASN A 1051 9.09 -26.49 -5.42
N LYS A 1052 8.04 -27.32 -5.44
CA LYS A 1052 7.42 -27.81 -6.68
C LYS A 1052 6.85 -26.71 -7.60
N LYS A 1053 6.41 -25.57 -7.07
CA LYS A 1053 5.97 -24.43 -7.89
C LYS A 1053 7.16 -23.82 -8.61
N LEU A 1054 8.27 -23.62 -7.89
CA LEU A 1054 9.47 -22.99 -8.42
C LEU A 1054 10.29 -23.91 -9.35
N THR A 1055 10.35 -25.21 -9.10
CA THR A 1055 10.96 -26.16 -10.07
C THR A 1055 10.15 -26.25 -11.35
N ALA A 1056 8.81 -26.28 -11.26
CA ALA A 1056 7.95 -26.23 -12.44
C ALA A 1056 8.09 -24.91 -13.21
N PHE A 1057 8.22 -23.76 -12.51
CA PHE A 1057 8.52 -22.48 -13.13
C PHE A 1057 9.87 -22.54 -13.86
N TYR A 1058 10.97 -22.88 -13.17
CA TYR A 1058 12.31 -22.94 -13.76
C TYR A 1058 12.56 -24.12 -14.73
N ASN A 1059 11.58 -24.98 -15.00
CA ASN A 1059 11.73 -26.21 -15.79
C ASN A 1059 12.85 -27.15 -15.24
N LEU A 1060 13.00 -27.18 -13.92
CA LEU A 1060 13.93 -28.07 -13.19
C LEU A 1060 13.22 -29.36 -12.75
N SER A 1061 13.98 -30.31 -12.20
CA SER A 1061 13.41 -31.54 -11.63
C SER A 1061 12.78 -31.27 -10.26
N ASP A 1062 11.58 -31.79 -10.03
CA ASP A 1062 10.82 -31.58 -8.78
C ASP A 1062 11.54 -32.12 -7.53
N PRO A 1063 11.38 -31.43 -6.37
CA PRO A 1063 11.77 -31.96 -5.06
C PRO A 1063 10.95 -33.20 -4.68
N VAL A 1064 11.50 -34.00 -3.76
CA VAL A 1064 10.84 -35.23 -3.29
C VAL A 1064 9.63 -34.89 -2.42
N GLY A 1065 9.82 -33.99 -1.45
CA GLY A 1065 8.78 -33.43 -0.60
C GLY A 1065 8.01 -32.28 -1.25
N ASN A 1066 7.26 -31.52 -0.45
CA ASN A 1066 6.51 -30.35 -0.92
C ASN A 1066 7.08 -29.01 -0.39
N GLY A 1067 8.13 -29.07 0.43
CA GLY A 1067 8.85 -27.89 0.92
C GLY A 1067 9.91 -27.42 -0.08
N TYR A 1068 10.78 -26.52 0.39
CA TYR A 1068 11.97 -26.10 -0.35
C TYR A 1068 13.10 -27.11 -0.14
N GLU A 1069 13.68 -27.61 -1.22
CA GLU A 1069 14.84 -28.52 -1.21
C GLU A 1069 15.95 -27.95 -2.10
N ILE A 1070 17.20 -28.42 -1.90
CA ILE A 1070 18.34 -28.03 -2.73
C ILE A 1070 18.25 -28.79 -4.06
N ILE A 1071 18.08 -28.07 -5.17
CA ILE A 1071 17.95 -28.62 -6.52
C ILE A 1071 19.21 -28.28 -7.34
N PRO A 1072 20.06 -29.27 -7.69
CA PRO A 1072 21.27 -29.03 -8.48
C PRO A 1072 20.99 -28.64 -9.93
N VAL A 1073 21.56 -27.52 -10.37
CA VAL A 1073 21.46 -26.97 -11.73
C VAL A 1073 22.73 -27.34 -12.50
N ASN A 1074 22.60 -28.31 -13.42
CA ASN A 1074 23.74 -28.95 -14.10
C ASN A 1074 23.88 -28.55 -15.58
N ASP A 1075 22.97 -27.74 -16.09
CA ASP A 1075 22.93 -27.25 -17.48
C ASP A 1075 23.51 -25.83 -17.64
N GLY A 1076 23.90 -25.18 -16.53
CA GLY A 1076 24.41 -23.82 -16.51
C GLY A 1076 23.34 -22.72 -16.60
N THR A 1077 22.05 -23.05 -16.48
CA THR A 1077 20.96 -22.07 -16.59
C THR A 1077 20.81 -21.15 -15.39
N ARG A 1078 21.44 -21.46 -14.24
CA ARG A 1078 21.52 -20.62 -13.02
C ARG A 1078 22.83 -20.87 -12.27
N THR A 1079 23.39 -19.82 -11.65
CA THR A 1079 24.43 -19.88 -10.61
C THR A 1079 24.32 -18.70 -9.66
N GLY A 1080 24.32 -18.97 -8.35
CA GLY A 1080 24.39 -17.94 -7.29
C GLY A 1080 23.32 -16.83 -7.32
N LEU A 1081 23.54 -15.80 -6.51
CA LEU A 1081 22.63 -14.67 -6.27
C LEU A 1081 22.17 -13.96 -7.55
N LEU A 1082 23.09 -13.74 -8.51
CA LEU A 1082 22.81 -12.96 -9.72
C LEU A 1082 21.80 -13.64 -10.67
N THR A 1083 21.49 -14.92 -10.46
CA THR A 1083 20.54 -15.69 -11.30
C THR A 1083 19.27 -16.12 -10.57
N LEU A 1084 19.07 -15.69 -9.32
CA LEU A 1084 17.84 -15.96 -8.57
C LEU A 1084 16.72 -15.07 -9.11
N GLY A 1085 15.55 -15.65 -9.36
CA GLY A 1085 14.47 -14.98 -10.09
C GLY A 1085 13.91 -13.76 -9.36
N ALA A 1086 14.04 -13.67 -8.03
CA ALA A 1086 13.71 -12.47 -7.26
C ALA A 1086 14.51 -11.24 -7.73
N VAL A 1087 15.84 -11.38 -7.83
CA VAL A 1087 16.74 -10.30 -8.29
C VAL A 1087 16.46 -9.96 -9.75
N LEU A 1088 16.33 -10.99 -10.60
CA LEU A 1088 16.06 -10.83 -12.03
C LEU A 1088 14.73 -10.13 -12.32
N ALA A 1089 13.69 -10.40 -11.53
CA ALA A 1089 12.36 -9.79 -11.66
C ALA A 1089 12.29 -8.40 -11.03
N GLN A 1090 13.02 -8.13 -9.94
CA GLN A 1090 13.09 -6.80 -9.32
C GLN A 1090 13.61 -5.75 -10.31
N TYR A 1091 14.74 -6.03 -10.95
CA TYR A 1091 15.42 -5.11 -11.87
C TYR A 1091 14.96 -5.30 -13.32
N ALA A 1092 13.64 -5.29 -13.52
CA ALA A 1092 12.99 -5.41 -14.82
C ALA A 1092 11.70 -4.56 -14.89
N ASN A 1093 11.19 -4.31 -16.10
CA ASN A 1093 9.87 -3.69 -16.29
C ASN A 1093 8.75 -4.73 -16.06
N SER A 1094 7.49 -4.31 -16.16
CA SER A 1094 6.33 -5.21 -16.05
C SER A 1094 6.22 -6.19 -17.22
N ALA A 1095 6.66 -5.79 -18.42
CA ALA A 1095 6.47 -6.52 -19.68
C ALA A 1095 7.79 -6.82 -20.45
N GLU A 1096 8.95 -6.42 -19.92
CA GLU A 1096 10.27 -6.64 -20.55
C GLU A 1096 11.38 -6.69 -19.49
N SER A 1097 12.52 -7.29 -19.85
CA SER A 1097 13.79 -7.13 -19.13
C SER A 1097 14.33 -5.70 -19.27
N HIS A 1098 15.35 -5.33 -18.48
CA HIS A 1098 15.88 -3.97 -18.49
C HIS A 1098 17.38 -3.93 -18.16
N PRO A 1099 18.28 -4.05 -19.16
CA PRO A 1099 19.72 -4.21 -18.92
C PRO A 1099 20.31 -3.12 -18.02
N PHE A 1100 19.94 -1.84 -18.20
CA PHE A 1100 20.47 -0.76 -17.36
C PHE A 1100 20.06 -0.84 -15.88
N LYS A 1101 18.87 -1.35 -15.54
CA LYS A 1101 18.46 -1.55 -14.13
C LYS A 1101 19.27 -2.66 -13.48
N ARG A 1102 19.61 -3.70 -14.26
CA ARG A 1102 20.43 -4.83 -13.84
C ARG A 1102 21.92 -4.45 -13.74
N GLY A 1103 22.39 -3.58 -14.63
CA GLY A 1103 23.71 -2.94 -14.55
C GLY A 1103 23.82 -2.01 -13.34
N ALA A 1104 22.83 -1.14 -13.10
CA ALA A 1104 22.81 -0.25 -11.93
C ALA A 1104 22.80 -1.07 -10.62
N PHE A 1105 21.93 -2.08 -10.52
CA PHE A 1105 21.97 -3.07 -9.42
C PHE A 1105 23.37 -3.68 -9.22
N PHE A 1106 24.04 -4.10 -10.30
CA PHE A 1106 25.37 -4.69 -10.23
C PHE A 1106 26.40 -3.72 -9.62
N PHE A 1107 26.48 -2.48 -10.11
CA PHE A 1107 27.42 -1.50 -9.56
C PHE A 1107 27.04 -1.02 -8.16
N GLU A 1108 25.79 -0.62 -7.93
CA GLU A 1108 25.33 -0.05 -6.65
C GLU A 1108 25.25 -1.10 -5.52
N ARG A 1109 24.77 -2.32 -5.81
CA ARG A 1109 24.46 -3.33 -4.79
C ARG A 1109 25.50 -4.44 -4.68
N VAL A 1110 26.19 -4.78 -5.77
CA VAL A 1110 27.20 -5.86 -5.75
C VAL A 1110 28.61 -5.29 -5.58
N LEU A 1111 28.91 -4.11 -6.12
CA LEU A 1111 30.24 -3.47 -6.04
C LEU A 1111 30.28 -2.20 -5.17
N CYS A 1112 29.13 -1.64 -4.78
CA CYS A 1112 29.02 -0.39 -4.01
C CYS A 1112 29.67 0.83 -4.70
N HIS A 1113 29.67 0.82 -6.03
CA HIS A 1113 30.03 1.97 -6.86
C HIS A 1113 28.80 2.86 -7.07
N GLU A 1114 28.92 4.13 -6.69
CA GLU A 1114 27.83 5.11 -6.80
C GLU A 1114 27.76 5.66 -8.24
N LEU A 1115 26.55 5.67 -8.80
CA LEU A 1115 26.28 6.10 -10.18
C LEU A 1115 25.47 7.42 -10.14
N PRO A 1116 26.11 8.59 -10.24
CA PRO A 1116 25.37 9.85 -10.30
C PRO A 1116 24.54 9.94 -11.59
N ALA A 1117 23.42 10.65 -11.51
CA ALA A 1117 22.57 10.90 -12.69
C ALA A 1117 23.35 11.73 -13.73
N PRO A 1118 23.28 11.38 -15.04
CA PRO A 1118 24.00 12.11 -16.07
C PRO A 1118 23.42 13.51 -16.26
N GLU A 1119 24.23 14.54 -16.00
CA GLU A 1119 23.89 15.92 -16.29
C GLU A 1119 23.56 16.11 -17.78
N ASN A 1120 22.60 16.98 -18.08
CA ASN A 1120 22.18 17.35 -19.44
C ASN A 1120 21.61 16.23 -20.33
N ALA A 1121 21.39 15.01 -19.83
CA ALA A 1121 20.79 13.92 -20.62
C ALA A 1121 19.36 14.20 -21.14
N GLY A 1122 18.64 15.13 -20.51
CA GLY A 1122 17.25 15.45 -20.84
C GLY A 1122 16.31 14.26 -20.61
N ILE A 1123 15.15 14.26 -21.29
CA ILE A 1123 14.25 13.09 -21.30
C ILE A 1123 14.59 12.22 -22.52
N VAL A 1124 15.58 11.34 -22.37
CA VAL A 1124 15.85 10.28 -23.34
C VAL A 1124 14.65 9.32 -23.34
N GLN A 1125 13.86 9.36 -24.41
CA GLN A 1125 12.76 8.40 -24.58
C GLN A 1125 13.34 7.02 -24.88
N PRO A 1126 13.02 5.98 -24.09
CA PRO A 1126 13.54 4.64 -24.34
C PRO A 1126 13.03 4.11 -25.69
N PRO A 1127 13.87 3.44 -26.50
CA PRO A 1127 13.46 2.74 -27.71
C PRO A 1127 12.23 1.86 -27.47
N THR A 1128 11.13 2.20 -28.15
CA THR A 1128 9.85 1.49 -28.02
C THR A 1128 10.02 -0.02 -28.25
N PRO A 1129 9.25 -0.88 -27.54
CA PRO A 1129 9.29 -2.32 -27.78
C PRO A 1129 9.09 -2.68 -29.25
N ASP A 1130 10.13 -3.27 -29.84
CA ASP A 1130 10.16 -3.73 -31.22
C ASP A 1130 10.02 -5.28 -31.23
N PRO A 1131 9.07 -5.86 -31.98
CA PRO A 1131 8.81 -7.29 -31.99
C PRO A 1131 9.75 -8.11 -32.90
N ASP A 1132 10.61 -7.46 -33.69
CA ASP A 1132 11.55 -8.10 -34.62
C ASP A 1132 13.03 -8.00 -34.14
N LEU A 1133 13.31 -7.26 -33.05
CA LEU A 1133 14.64 -7.04 -32.46
C LEU A 1133 14.77 -7.63 -31.04
N THR A 1134 15.98 -7.98 -30.62
CA THR A 1134 16.30 -8.20 -29.21
C THR A 1134 16.40 -6.89 -28.42
N THR A 1135 16.30 -6.99 -27.10
CA THR A 1135 16.53 -5.90 -26.15
C THR A 1135 17.96 -5.34 -26.27
N ARG A 1136 18.97 -6.17 -26.56
CA ARG A 1136 20.32 -5.66 -26.88
C ARG A 1136 20.33 -4.79 -28.13
N GLU A 1137 19.77 -5.29 -29.25
CA GLU A 1137 19.75 -4.57 -30.52
C GLU A 1137 18.98 -3.24 -30.41
N ARG A 1138 17.84 -3.21 -29.68
CA ARG A 1138 17.08 -1.99 -29.37
C ARG A 1138 17.91 -0.92 -28.64
N PHE A 1139 18.76 -1.34 -27.69
CA PHE A 1139 19.47 -0.43 -26.80
C PHE A 1139 20.93 -0.11 -27.21
N THR A 1140 21.46 -0.76 -28.26
CA THR A 1140 22.87 -0.68 -28.70
C THR A 1140 23.37 0.75 -28.97
N PHE A 1141 22.49 1.69 -29.34
CA PHE A 1141 22.84 3.10 -29.58
C PHE A 1141 23.56 3.77 -28.39
N HIS A 1142 23.21 3.44 -27.14
CA HIS A 1142 23.85 3.99 -25.95
C HIS A 1142 25.27 3.44 -25.74
N SER A 1143 25.56 2.28 -26.35
CA SER A 1143 26.83 1.55 -26.27
C SER A 1143 27.83 1.93 -27.38
N GLU A 1144 27.47 2.83 -28.30
CA GLU A 1144 28.34 3.27 -29.41
C GLU A 1144 29.33 4.36 -28.94
N SER A 1145 30.62 4.11 -29.12
CA SER A 1145 31.75 4.91 -28.60
C SER A 1145 31.78 6.39 -28.98
N ASP A 1146 31.02 6.75 -30.01
CA ASP A 1146 31.05 8.05 -30.67
C ASP A 1146 29.86 8.92 -30.21
N THR A 1147 29.19 8.52 -29.12
CA THR A 1147 28.04 9.21 -28.50
C THR A 1147 28.38 9.75 -27.11
N ASP A 1148 27.75 10.86 -26.72
CA ASP A 1148 27.91 11.42 -25.37
C ASP A 1148 27.46 10.42 -24.27
N CYS A 1149 26.47 9.57 -24.57
CA CYS A 1149 25.96 8.51 -23.71
C CYS A 1149 27.03 7.47 -23.31
N PHE A 1150 27.96 7.16 -24.22
CA PHE A 1150 28.97 6.12 -23.99
C PHE A 1150 29.85 6.38 -22.76
N SER A 1151 30.07 7.66 -22.42
CA SER A 1151 30.83 8.09 -21.23
C SER A 1151 30.41 7.33 -19.97
N CYS A 1152 29.11 7.18 -19.73
CA CYS A 1152 28.54 6.39 -18.64
C CYS A 1152 28.24 4.94 -19.04
N HIS A 1153 27.65 4.74 -20.22
CA HIS A 1153 27.14 3.43 -20.65
C HIS A 1153 28.24 2.37 -20.87
N GLN A 1154 29.49 2.77 -21.12
CA GLN A 1154 30.63 1.86 -21.24
C GLN A 1154 30.86 0.96 -20.00
N TYR A 1155 30.40 1.40 -18.81
CA TYR A 1155 30.45 0.63 -17.57
C TYR A 1155 29.20 -0.24 -17.40
N LEU A 1156 28.01 0.36 -17.56
CA LEU A 1156 26.71 -0.25 -17.28
C LEU A 1156 26.32 -1.36 -18.27
N ASP A 1157 26.55 -1.13 -19.56
CA ASP A 1157 25.88 -1.89 -20.62
C ASP A 1157 26.39 -3.32 -20.73
N GLY A 1158 27.69 -3.53 -20.55
CA GLY A 1158 28.29 -4.87 -20.54
C GLY A 1158 27.63 -5.77 -19.49
N PRO A 1159 27.81 -5.49 -18.19
CA PRO A 1159 27.17 -6.24 -17.12
C PRO A 1159 25.65 -6.31 -17.27
N GLY A 1160 25.00 -5.21 -17.67
CA GLY A 1160 23.56 -5.17 -17.93
C GLY A 1160 23.09 -6.17 -18.99
N PHE A 1161 23.75 -6.24 -20.15
CA PHE A 1161 23.41 -7.18 -21.22
C PHE A 1161 23.71 -8.64 -20.84
N SER A 1162 24.63 -8.92 -19.92
CA SER A 1162 24.92 -10.29 -19.49
C SER A 1162 23.70 -11.02 -18.91
N PHE A 1163 22.78 -10.26 -18.29
CA PHE A 1163 21.54 -10.77 -17.72
C PHE A 1163 20.44 -11.06 -18.76
N GLU A 1164 20.62 -10.74 -20.04
CA GLU A 1164 19.54 -10.88 -21.03
C GLU A 1164 19.27 -12.32 -21.45
N SER A 1165 20.10 -13.27 -21.01
CA SER A 1165 19.74 -14.70 -20.88
C SER A 1165 18.54 -14.96 -19.95
N TYR A 1166 17.99 -13.93 -19.29
CA TYR A 1166 16.79 -14.02 -18.46
C TYR A 1166 15.76 -12.94 -18.81
N ASP A 1167 14.49 -13.31 -18.90
CA ASP A 1167 13.40 -12.37 -19.17
C ASP A 1167 13.05 -11.48 -17.95
N GLY A 1168 12.03 -10.62 -18.08
CA GLY A 1168 11.57 -9.72 -17.03
C GLY A 1168 10.89 -10.39 -15.82
N ALA A 1169 10.60 -11.70 -15.90
CA ALA A 1169 10.09 -12.54 -14.82
C ALA A 1169 11.17 -13.47 -14.21
N GLY A 1170 12.40 -13.42 -14.72
CA GLY A 1170 13.53 -14.23 -14.27
C GLY A 1170 13.64 -15.62 -14.91
N GLN A 1171 12.90 -15.90 -15.97
CA GLN A 1171 12.99 -17.15 -16.72
C GLN A 1171 14.20 -17.17 -17.65
N PHE A 1172 14.90 -18.30 -17.73
CA PHE A 1172 16.03 -18.47 -18.63
C PHE A 1172 15.56 -18.56 -20.09
N ARG A 1173 16.22 -17.81 -20.99
CA ARG A 1173 15.95 -17.75 -22.42
C ARG A 1173 17.25 -17.77 -23.24
N GLN A 1174 17.21 -18.48 -24.36
CA GLN A 1174 18.27 -18.41 -25.39
C GLN A 1174 17.88 -17.51 -26.57
N TYR A 1175 16.57 -17.25 -26.73
CA TYR A 1175 16.02 -16.49 -27.83
C TYR A 1175 15.03 -15.44 -27.30
N GLU A 1176 15.02 -14.28 -27.93
CA GLU A 1176 14.06 -13.19 -27.73
C GLU A 1176 13.58 -12.77 -29.11
N ASN A 1177 12.25 -12.64 -29.29
CA ASN A 1177 11.64 -12.31 -30.59
C ASN A 1177 12.03 -13.22 -31.77
N GLY A 1178 12.55 -14.42 -31.48
CA GLY A 1178 13.04 -15.39 -32.48
C GLY A 1178 14.52 -15.25 -32.82
N ASN A 1179 15.17 -14.16 -32.39
CA ASN A 1179 16.61 -13.92 -32.54
C ASN A 1179 17.39 -14.55 -31.37
N LEU A 1180 18.66 -14.89 -31.60
CA LEU A 1180 19.56 -15.41 -30.56
C LEU A 1180 19.99 -14.25 -29.65
N VAL A 1181 19.89 -14.43 -28.33
CA VAL A 1181 20.38 -13.42 -27.38
C VAL A 1181 21.91 -13.49 -27.28
N ASP A 1182 22.58 -12.35 -27.43
CA ASP A 1182 24.01 -12.19 -27.17
C ASP A 1182 24.22 -11.52 -25.80
N THR A 1183 24.89 -12.24 -24.91
CA THR A 1183 25.20 -11.82 -23.53
C THR A 1183 26.69 -11.55 -23.29
N SER A 1184 27.50 -11.46 -24.36
CA SER A 1184 28.93 -11.20 -24.27
C SER A 1184 29.26 -9.70 -24.13
N GLY A 1185 30.36 -9.36 -23.44
CA GLY A 1185 30.71 -7.96 -23.21
C GLY A 1185 32.02 -7.71 -22.48
N ILE A 1186 32.20 -6.45 -22.07
CA ILE A 1186 33.34 -5.96 -21.29
C ILE A 1186 32.84 -5.52 -19.92
N LEU A 1187 33.45 -6.05 -18.86
CA LEU A 1187 33.29 -5.60 -17.49
C LEU A 1187 34.41 -4.59 -17.20
N ARG A 1188 34.04 -3.42 -16.69
CA ARG A 1188 34.92 -2.34 -16.24
C ARG A 1188 34.65 -2.07 -14.77
N GLY A 1189 35.68 -1.71 -13.99
CA GLY A 1189 35.48 -1.37 -12.58
C GLY A 1189 34.95 -2.53 -11.74
N LEU A 1190 35.66 -3.66 -11.72
CA LEU A 1190 35.38 -4.78 -10.81
C LEU A 1190 36.17 -4.63 -9.50
N GLU A 1191 37.47 -4.34 -9.59
CA GLU A 1191 38.34 -4.08 -8.44
C GLU A 1191 38.63 -2.58 -8.33
N THR A 1192 39.13 -1.97 -9.40
CA THR A 1192 39.47 -0.54 -9.49
C THR A 1192 38.58 0.14 -10.53
N PHE A 1193 37.94 1.25 -10.17
CA PHE A 1193 36.99 1.97 -11.06
C PHE A 1193 37.70 2.77 -12.17
N THR A 1194 38.74 2.21 -12.78
CA THR A 1194 39.60 2.85 -13.78
C THR A 1194 39.23 2.44 -15.20
N PRO A 1195 39.34 3.33 -16.22
CA PRO A 1195 39.03 2.99 -17.61
C PRO A 1195 39.92 1.89 -18.22
N ASP A 1196 41.12 1.68 -17.67
CA ASP A 1196 42.08 0.66 -18.12
C ASP A 1196 41.75 -0.75 -17.60
N GLU A 1197 40.97 -0.88 -16.53
CA GLU A 1197 40.51 -2.18 -16.04
C GLU A 1197 39.37 -2.72 -16.92
N GLN A 1198 39.67 -3.74 -17.72
CA GLN A 1198 38.75 -4.29 -18.72
C GLN A 1198 38.86 -5.82 -18.77
N VAL A 1199 37.77 -6.51 -18.41
CA VAL A 1199 37.67 -7.97 -18.48
C VAL A 1199 36.60 -8.38 -19.50
N GLN A 1200 36.97 -9.21 -20.47
CA GLN A 1200 36.05 -9.77 -21.46
C GLN A 1200 35.32 -10.97 -20.86
N PHE A 1201 34.00 -11.05 -21.06
CA PHE A 1201 33.17 -12.20 -20.64
C PHE A 1201 32.19 -12.62 -21.75
N THR A 1202 31.74 -13.87 -21.74
CA THR A 1202 30.74 -14.38 -22.70
C THR A 1202 29.30 -14.38 -22.18
N ASP A 1203 29.11 -14.35 -20.86
CA ASP A 1203 27.84 -14.57 -20.18
C ASP A 1203 27.90 -14.14 -18.70
N LEU A 1204 26.74 -14.09 -18.03
CA LEU A 1204 26.61 -13.83 -16.59
C LEU A 1204 27.26 -14.91 -15.71
N LEU A 1205 27.46 -16.14 -16.21
CA LEU A 1205 28.11 -17.22 -15.44
C LEU A 1205 29.58 -16.88 -15.17
N GLN A 1206 30.26 -16.30 -16.16
CA GLN A 1206 31.62 -15.78 -16.02
C GLN A 1206 31.68 -14.53 -15.14
N ILE A 1207 30.70 -13.62 -15.22
CA ILE A 1207 30.63 -12.49 -14.28
C ILE A 1207 30.47 -12.98 -12.83
N SER A 1208 29.57 -13.94 -12.56
CA SER A 1208 29.45 -14.54 -11.22
C SER A 1208 30.76 -15.17 -10.74
N GLN A 1209 31.55 -15.81 -11.63
CA GLN A 1209 32.86 -16.34 -11.27
C GLN A 1209 33.86 -15.22 -10.92
N LEU A 1210 33.94 -14.15 -11.73
CA LEU A 1210 34.80 -13.00 -11.48
C LEU A 1210 34.45 -12.29 -10.16
N VAL A 1211 33.16 -12.04 -9.92
CA VAL A 1211 32.65 -11.46 -8.66
C VAL A 1211 32.99 -12.36 -7.46
N SER A 1212 32.97 -13.69 -7.62
CA SER A 1212 33.32 -14.63 -6.53
C SER A 1212 34.80 -14.58 -6.08
N GLU A 1213 35.66 -13.91 -6.85
CA GLU A 1213 37.07 -13.67 -6.54
C GLU A 1213 37.38 -12.20 -6.23
N SER A 1214 36.39 -11.31 -6.33
CA SER A 1214 36.55 -9.86 -6.18
C SER A 1214 36.64 -9.44 -4.71
N ASN A 1215 37.62 -8.59 -4.39
CA ASN A 1215 37.73 -7.98 -3.07
C ASN A 1215 36.69 -6.87 -2.92
N THR A 1216 36.52 -6.03 -3.94
CA THR A 1216 35.53 -4.93 -3.93
C THR A 1216 34.11 -5.43 -3.73
N ALA A 1217 33.74 -6.57 -4.35
CA ALA A 1217 32.43 -7.17 -4.15
C ALA A 1217 32.22 -7.73 -2.72
N ALA A 1218 33.25 -8.36 -2.14
CA ALA A 1218 33.20 -8.82 -0.75
C ALA A 1218 33.14 -7.64 0.24
N GLN A 1219 33.93 -6.60 -0.01
CA GLN A 1219 33.91 -5.34 0.75
C GLN A 1219 32.54 -4.66 0.66
N CYS A 1220 31.88 -4.69 -0.51
CA CYS A 1220 30.53 -4.16 -0.67
C CYS A 1220 29.51 -4.90 0.19
N LEU A 1221 29.52 -6.25 0.23
CA LEU A 1221 28.65 -7.01 1.14
C LEU A 1221 28.88 -6.61 2.60
N ALA A 1222 30.13 -6.50 3.04
CA ALA A 1222 30.46 -6.03 4.39
C ALA A 1222 29.95 -4.59 4.64
N LYS A 1223 30.15 -3.68 3.69
CA LYS A 1223 29.68 -2.29 3.74
C LYS A 1223 28.15 -2.19 3.82
N GLN A 1224 27.43 -2.99 3.05
CA GLN A 1224 25.97 -3.04 3.05
C GLN A 1224 25.43 -3.63 4.37
N TYR A 1225 26.10 -4.64 4.94
CA TYR A 1225 25.77 -5.13 6.29
C TYR A 1225 26.09 -4.09 7.38
N TYR A 1226 27.17 -3.31 7.24
CA TYR A 1226 27.48 -2.19 8.13
C TYR A 1226 26.40 -1.10 8.07
N ARG A 1227 25.96 -0.69 6.86
CA ARG A 1227 24.84 0.25 6.65
C ARG A 1227 23.56 -0.23 7.34
N TYR A 1228 23.17 -1.50 7.12
CA TYR A 1228 22.01 -2.11 7.78
C TYR A 1228 22.12 -2.17 9.30
N SER A 1229 23.25 -2.65 9.84
CA SER A 1229 23.43 -2.84 11.29
C SER A 1229 23.60 -1.52 12.06
N THR A 1230 24.17 -0.49 11.43
CA THR A 1230 24.23 0.88 12.01
C THR A 1230 22.97 1.71 11.76
N GLY A 1231 22.08 1.29 10.86
CA GLY A 1231 20.83 2.01 10.56
C GLY A 1231 21.10 3.41 9.99
N ARG A 1232 22.17 3.58 9.21
CA ARG A 1232 22.55 4.83 8.55
C ARG A 1232 23.60 4.56 7.46
N LEU A 1233 23.98 5.60 6.73
CA LEU A 1233 25.18 5.56 5.90
C LEU A 1233 26.43 5.78 6.76
N GLU A 1234 27.54 5.20 6.32
CA GLU A 1234 28.88 5.52 6.79
C GLU A 1234 29.24 6.99 6.50
N THR A 1235 30.12 7.54 7.33
CA THR A 1235 30.72 8.87 7.17
C THR A 1235 32.24 8.74 7.17
N SER A 1236 32.96 9.82 6.83
CA SER A 1236 34.44 9.85 6.95
C SER A 1236 34.95 9.50 8.35
N ALA A 1237 34.17 9.75 9.41
CA ALA A 1237 34.51 9.36 10.77
C ALA A 1237 34.44 7.84 11.01
N ASP A 1238 33.66 7.10 10.21
CA ASP A 1238 33.48 5.65 10.35
C ASP A 1238 34.55 4.84 9.61
N GLN A 1239 35.31 5.46 8.70
CA GLN A 1239 36.20 4.77 7.76
C GLN A 1239 37.15 3.79 8.46
N CYS A 1240 37.88 4.24 9.48
CA CYS A 1240 38.80 3.38 10.25
C CYS A 1240 38.10 2.19 10.95
N ALA A 1241 36.82 2.31 11.31
CA ALA A 1241 36.04 1.23 11.90
C ALA A 1241 35.48 0.27 10.84
N LEU A 1242 35.15 0.78 9.65
CA LEU A 1242 34.72 -0.01 8.49
C LEU A 1242 35.91 -0.79 7.89
N ASP A 1243 37.09 -0.17 7.76
CA ASP A 1243 38.32 -0.80 7.27
C ASP A 1243 38.78 -1.92 8.20
N SER A 1244 38.72 -1.70 9.51
CA SER A 1244 39.00 -2.70 10.54
C SER A 1244 38.04 -3.90 10.44
N PHE A 1245 36.75 -3.64 10.27
CA PHE A 1245 35.71 -4.67 10.06
C PHE A 1245 35.88 -5.45 8.75
N ILE A 1246 36.23 -4.76 7.66
CA ILE A 1246 36.56 -5.35 6.36
C ILE A 1246 37.83 -6.21 6.44
N THR A 1247 38.84 -5.77 7.19
CA THR A 1247 40.09 -6.52 7.39
C THR A 1247 39.84 -7.79 8.21
N ASP A 1248 39.10 -7.71 9.32
CA ASP A 1248 38.66 -8.87 10.12
C ASP A 1248 37.89 -9.89 9.24
N TYR A 1249 37.09 -9.43 8.27
CA TYR A 1249 36.36 -10.28 7.32
C TYR A 1249 37.28 -10.95 6.27
N ALA A 1250 38.24 -10.19 5.70
CA ALA A 1250 39.19 -10.69 4.71
C ALA A 1250 40.19 -11.69 5.29
N ASP A 1251 40.75 -11.41 6.48
CA ASP A 1251 41.69 -12.30 7.20
C ASP A 1251 41.05 -13.64 7.63
N ASN A 1252 39.72 -13.78 7.51
CA ASN A 1252 38.96 -15.00 7.79
C ASN A 1252 38.32 -15.59 6.52
N ASP A 1253 39.05 -15.58 5.40
CA ASP A 1253 38.68 -16.19 4.10
C ASP A 1253 37.29 -15.74 3.58
N TYR A 1254 36.88 -14.50 3.88
CA TYR A 1254 35.56 -13.95 3.59
C TYR A 1254 34.38 -14.81 4.13
N ASN A 1255 34.53 -15.33 5.36
CA ASN A 1255 33.49 -16.08 6.06
C ASN A 1255 32.30 -15.19 6.51
N LEU A 1256 31.09 -15.56 6.10
CA LEU A 1256 29.85 -14.81 6.33
C LEU A 1256 29.46 -14.72 7.81
N GLN A 1257 29.72 -15.75 8.63
CA GLN A 1257 29.44 -15.67 10.07
C GLN A 1257 30.45 -14.74 10.78
N THR A 1258 31.71 -14.72 10.36
CA THR A 1258 32.69 -13.73 10.84
C THR A 1258 32.23 -12.31 10.53
N MET A 1259 31.74 -12.05 9.32
CA MET A 1259 31.14 -10.74 8.97
C MET A 1259 29.94 -10.40 9.86
N LEU A 1260 28.97 -11.31 10.01
CA LEU A 1260 27.76 -11.06 10.81
C LEU A 1260 28.09 -10.79 12.28
N LEU A 1261 29.14 -11.40 12.83
CA LEU A 1261 29.58 -11.19 14.21
C LEU A 1261 30.53 -10.00 14.37
N GLY A 1262 31.34 -9.67 13.36
CA GLY A 1262 32.49 -8.77 13.48
C GLY A 1262 32.14 -7.37 13.99
N ILE A 1263 30.99 -6.80 13.61
CA ILE A 1263 30.61 -5.45 14.06
C ILE A 1263 30.48 -5.34 15.58
N VAL A 1264 30.12 -6.41 16.30
CA VAL A 1264 30.00 -6.36 17.78
C VAL A 1264 31.37 -6.31 18.47
N ASN A 1265 32.46 -6.62 17.75
CA ASN A 1265 33.84 -6.52 18.23
C ASN A 1265 34.24 -5.04 18.42
N SER A 1266 33.83 -4.18 17.47
CA SER A 1266 34.24 -2.78 17.35
C SER A 1266 33.92 -1.92 18.59
N PRO A 1267 34.80 -0.99 19.01
CA PRO A 1267 34.49 0.03 20.00
C PRO A 1267 33.27 0.88 19.61
N ALA A 1268 33.07 1.14 18.31
CA ALA A 1268 31.93 1.90 17.79
C ALA A 1268 30.58 1.19 18.01
N PHE A 1269 30.56 -0.11 18.33
CA PHE A 1269 29.33 -0.79 18.75
C PHE A 1269 28.85 -0.28 20.12
N THR A 1270 29.76 0.04 21.04
CA THR A 1270 29.46 0.35 22.45
C THR A 1270 29.77 1.78 22.89
N LEU A 1271 30.54 2.55 22.13
CA LEU A 1271 30.82 3.96 22.39
C LEU A 1271 30.01 4.85 21.44
N ARG A 1272 29.68 6.06 21.90
CA ARG A 1272 29.05 7.11 21.11
C ARG A 1272 29.71 8.47 21.36
N ARG A 1273 29.60 9.41 20.42
CA ARG A 1273 29.97 10.83 20.57
C ARG A 1273 28.71 11.69 20.78
N ALA A 1274 28.90 12.95 21.18
CA ALA A 1274 27.83 13.94 21.11
C ALA A 1274 27.40 14.14 19.64
N GLY A 1275 26.09 14.17 19.38
CA GLY A 1275 25.58 14.71 18.12
C GLY A 1275 25.79 16.23 18.06
N GLN A 1276 25.69 16.79 16.86
CA GLN A 1276 25.70 18.23 16.63
C GLN A 1276 24.36 18.88 17.02
#